data_AF-A0A847BLJ6-F1
#
_entry.id   AF-A0A847BLJ6-F1
#
_cell.length_a   1.000
_cell.length_b   1.000
_cell.length_c   1.000
_cell.angle_alpha   90.00
_cell.angle_beta   90.00
_cell.angle_gamma   90.00
#
_symmetry.space_group_name_H-M   'P 1'
#
loop_
_entity.id
_entity.type
_entity.pdbx_description
1 polymer ?
#
loop_
_entity_poly.entity_id
_entity_poly.type
_entity_poly.pdbx_seq_one_letter_code
_entity_poly.pdbx_strand_id
1 'polypeptide(L)'
;FVLFIESRPELGYAPLKAQSYMYSYSLESLRDIADNIRDDVEEVGSGYYLNETLSKLFELIYNGYPDSEEDILKYSSEESLHDMFVIVPLKAHIFDPEYTKMITNAKLRNCVMLRIIDLMSLTRNDGQRNSRRGRISYANLGINQLGSVYEALLSYRGFIAEHTLYEVKRASDSFNELDVGYFVREEELDQYTEDERVRYERGENRGKLRSYNKGTFIYRLAGREREKSASYYTKEVLTRCLVKYALKELLEGKSADEILSLTVCEPAMGSAAFLNEAINQLAEAYLDKKQKELGEVISYEDRFTELQKVKMYIADRNVYGIDLNPVAVELAEVSLWLNTIFEGGYVPWFGTQLVCGNSLIGARRQCYHVNHLTATATGVSWYENAPERVPLGTKRKPQTQVYHFLLGDPGMSNYTDRVIKSLEPDKVKNIKKWNKEFNSPYNNDDLVTLLRLSSVIDDLWEAQINLRKEVHEKTKDSLSVYGLEDHCTDSHTTIRQKDKILSEQYKSEEMTNAGPYARLKFAMDYWCALWFWPIDKEELLPSRSEFLFDMSLILEGTFASVNIGNDIKGGQISFLPTEKEQIAMDIVGTYGNNSIVDIPQLRKKYPRLNLAYEIAEKNHFMHWELEFADLFAERGGFDLIVGNPPWIKIEWNEQSVLSDSHPMFTVKNLTATQTTQNREAALKHYNTRSVYMNEYQLISGEQAFLNAIQNYNDLRGQQTNLFKCFLPQSWMFNSDAGVSAFIHPDGVYDDPNGDELRKILYPRLRRHYQFVNEKLLFEEVGHPTVFSLNIYGAPRSLKKDKFHSVSNLFDPIAIDECYEKAIGEAEGIKNARGEWSIKGHPDRVLYYGEQELLILAALSGGDVVPTAAKLLALQTKQLLETVRCFAESSYTLRDIDIYMSEMWHETYAQNDRTILRNTIFPSMSNEMICSGPHIAVGNPLFKTPRSICEQKGDYDCIDLSSINSDYIARTNYTIAISAAEYSNRNPEVYGKKYYCHPKLVARKMLNLKQERTLNVAILPEKYGHINGLVGVVFSNMRDFYICAASWSSIPFDYYVKVMGKSNFNFAAASGFPVLKTKYDGELILRGLLLNALTSNFQTIYRKGLQFSTKELCWSKDDTRLKNHLISSEWSYNVPLRTDYERRQALVEIDVLTAMGIGMTLSQLKDIYRLQFAIAQQYEIDTWYDSNGRIVFTNNRSLTNVGFDRSTWENSIKGAPAGKKFYRTITDDTMPGGPIERTIEYVAPFDRCDREQDYETAWAFFEEKYGKQGS
;
A
#
# COMPACT_ATOMS: atom_id res chain seq x y z
N PHE A 1 -5.83 -27.37 -17.15
CA PHE A 1 -4.74 -28.35 -17.11
C PHE A 1 -4.70 -29.23 -18.36
N VAL A 2 -5.73 -30.01 -18.70
CA VAL A 2 -5.67 -30.93 -19.86
C VAL A 2 -5.31 -30.21 -21.19
N LEU A 3 -5.91 -29.05 -21.45
CA LEU A 3 -5.55 -28.20 -22.61
C LEU A 3 -4.07 -27.78 -22.63
N PHE A 4 -3.44 -27.65 -21.46
CA PHE A 4 -2.03 -27.30 -21.34
C PHE A 4 -1.13 -28.49 -21.69
N ILE A 5 -1.37 -29.67 -21.11
CA ILE A 5 -0.57 -30.86 -21.42
C ILE A 5 -0.75 -31.32 -22.87
N GLU A 6 -1.94 -31.17 -23.46
CA GLU A 6 -2.17 -31.45 -24.88
C GLU A 6 -1.46 -30.43 -25.79
N SER A 7 -1.27 -29.20 -25.33
CA SER A 7 -0.50 -28.20 -26.08
C SER A 7 1.02 -28.36 -25.94
N ARG A 8 1.48 -29.26 -25.06
CA ARG A 8 2.89 -29.54 -24.75
C ARG A 8 3.19 -31.04 -24.85
N PRO A 9 3.15 -31.62 -26.06
CA PRO A 9 3.39 -33.06 -26.27
C PRO A 9 4.73 -33.56 -25.73
N GLU A 10 5.73 -32.68 -25.59
CA GLU A 10 7.04 -32.98 -25.02
C GLU A 10 7.01 -33.40 -23.56
N LEU A 11 5.92 -33.16 -22.82
CA LEU A 11 5.79 -33.58 -21.41
C LEU A 11 5.43 -35.07 -21.25
N GLY A 12 4.97 -35.74 -22.32
CA GLY A 12 4.67 -37.18 -22.29
C GLY A 12 3.38 -37.62 -21.57
N TYR A 13 2.65 -36.70 -20.89
CA TYR A 13 1.42 -37.06 -20.14
C TYR A 13 0.17 -37.27 -20.99
N ALA A 14 0.14 -36.74 -22.22
CA ALA A 14 -0.99 -36.91 -23.15
C ALA A 14 -0.51 -37.68 -24.40
N PRO A 15 -1.08 -38.87 -24.72
CA PRO A 15 -0.61 -39.70 -25.83
C PRO A 15 -1.17 -39.21 -27.18
N LEU A 16 -0.83 -37.98 -27.57
CA LEU A 16 -1.31 -37.36 -28.81
C LEU A 16 -0.85 -38.08 -30.09
N LYS A 17 0.20 -38.92 -29.98
CA LYS A 17 0.65 -39.78 -31.08
C LYS A 17 -0.28 -40.98 -31.32
N ALA A 18 -1.10 -41.37 -30.34
CA ALA A 18 -2.06 -42.44 -30.46
C ALA A 18 -3.36 -41.92 -31.09
N GLN A 19 -3.73 -42.44 -32.27
CA GLN A 19 -4.94 -42.02 -32.98
C GLN A 19 -6.21 -42.22 -32.14
N SER A 20 -6.25 -43.30 -31.35
CA SER A 20 -7.35 -43.60 -30.43
C SER A 20 -7.59 -42.49 -29.40
N TYR A 21 -6.52 -41.93 -28.81
CA TYR A 21 -6.61 -40.77 -27.92
C TYR A 21 -7.06 -39.53 -28.68
N MET A 22 -6.38 -39.23 -29.78
CA MET A 22 -6.60 -38.02 -30.56
C MET A 22 -8.06 -37.89 -31.02
N TYR A 23 -8.65 -38.96 -31.55
CA TYR A 23 -10.04 -38.90 -32.05
C TYR A 23 -11.09 -39.03 -30.95
N SER A 24 -10.86 -39.88 -29.94
CA SER A 24 -11.94 -40.29 -29.02
C SER A 24 -11.97 -39.52 -27.70
N TYR A 25 -10.82 -39.00 -27.25
CA TYR A 25 -10.67 -38.46 -25.89
C TYR A 25 -10.05 -37.06 -25.84
N SER A 26 -9.31 -36.64 -26.87
CA SER A 26 -8.64 -35.33 -26.82
C SER A 26 -9.64 -34.17 -26.71
N LEU A 27 -9.24 -33.12 -25.99
CA LEU A 27 -10.04 -31.90 -25.95
C LEU A 27 -10.10 -31.21 -27.30
N GLU A 28 -9.09 -31.39 -28.15
CA GLU A 28 -9.10 -30.85 -29.52
C GLU A 28 -10.18 -31.52 -30.39
N SER A 29 -10.40 -32.83 -30.27
CA SER A 29 -11.52 -33.46 -30.98
C SER A 29 -12.87 -33.02 -30.42
N LEU A 30 -12.99 -32.82 -29.11
CA LEU A 30 -14.20 -32.26 -28.51
C LEU A 30 -14.47 -30.82 -28.96
N ARG A 31 -13.43 -30.02 -29.20
CA ARG A 31 -13.54 -28.68 -29.80
C ARG A 31 -14.03 -28.75 -31.25
N ASP A 32 -13.48 -29.65 -32.05
CA ASP A 32 -13.91 -29.84 -33.44
C ASP A 32 -15.36 -30.36 -33.51
N ILE A 33 -15.74 -31.28 -32.63
CA ILE A 33 -17.13 -31.73 -32.46
C ILE A 33 -18.04 -30.55 -32.09
N ALA A 34 -17.61 -29.70 -31.14
CA ALA A 34 -18.37 -28.53 -30.73
C ALA A 34 -18.56 -27.50 -31.85
N ASP A 35 -17.54 -27.29 -32.69
CA ASP A 35 -17.60 -26.41 -33.85
C ASP A 35 -18.55 -26.97 -34.94
N ASN A 36 -18.61 -28.30 -35.12
CA ASN A 36 -19.45 -28.96 -36.12
C ASN A 36 -20.93 -29.08 -35.71
N ILE A 37 -21.25 -29.20 -34.42
CA ILE A 37 -22.63 -29.37 -33.90
C ILE A 37 -23.36 -28.02 -33.73
N ARG A 38 -22.66 -26.91 -34.00
CA ARG A 38 -23.09 -25.54 -33.68
C ARG A 38 -24.42 -25.10 -34.32
N ASP A 39 -24.83 -25.75 -35.41
CA ASP A 39 -26.05 -25.43 -36.16
C ASP A 39 -27.27 -26.35 -35.82
N ASP A 40 -27.09 -27.44 -35.06
CA ASP A 40 -28.13 -28.45 -34.72
C ASP A 40 -28.37 -28.57 -33.18
N VAL A 41 -28.65 -27.44 -32.52
CA VAL A 41 -28.64 -27.34 -31.05
C VAL A 41 -29.87 -27.96 -30.36
N GLU A 42 -31.01 -28.09 -31.05
CA GLU A 42 -32.29 -28.46 -30.41
C GLU A 42 -32.40 -29.95 -30.01
N GLU A 43 -31.87 -30.89 -30.80
CA GLU A 43 -31.93 -32.34 -30.49
C GLU A 43 -30.70 -32.84 -29.69
N VAL A 44 -29.51 -32.28 -29.91
CA VAL A 44 -28.25 -32.73 -29.27
C VAL A 44 -28.02 -32.10 -27.90
N GLY A 45 -28.60 -30.92 -27.65
CA GLY A 45 -28.33 -30.07 -26.48
C GLY A 45 -28.79 -30.65 -25.13
N SER A 46 -29.77 -31.55 -25.11
CA SER A 46 -30.31 -32.14 -23.87
C SER A 46 -29.57 -33.38 -23.35
N GLY A 47 -28.67 -33.96 -24.13
CA GLY A 47 -27.87 -35.13 -23.74
C GLY A 47 -26.72 -34.80 -22.77
N TYR A 48 -25.95 -35.83 -22.39
CA TYR A 48 -24.81 -35.73 -21.45
C TYR A 48 -23.48 -36.27 -22.01
N TYR A 49 -23.45 -36.63 -23.30
CA TYR A 49 -22.30 -37.28 -23.95
C TYR A 49 -20.96 -36.54 -23.75
N LEU A 50 -20.94 -35.21 -23.87
CA LEU A 50 -19.71 -34.43 -23.71
C LEU A 50 -19.19 -34.47 -22.27
N ASN A 51 -20.11 -34.43 -21.29
CA ASN A 51 -19.77 -34.56 -19.88
C ASN A 51 -19.23 -35.96 -19.57
N GLU A 52 -19.91 -37.01 -20.06
CA GLU A 52 -19.50 -38.40 -19.87
C GLU A 52 -18.12 -38.69 -20.49
N THR A 53 -17.84 -38.13 -21.67
CA THR A 53 -16.53 -38.26 -22.35
C THR A 53 -15.41 -37.62 -21.52
N LEU A 54 -15.64 -36.41 -21.00
CA LEU A 54 -14.68 -35.73 -20.13
C LEU A 54 -14.46 -36.47 -18.80
N SER A 55 -15.54 -36.95 -18.17
CA SER A 55 -15.43 -37.76 -16.96
C SER A 55 -14.58 -39.01 -17.21
N LYS A 56 -14.75 -39.67 -18.37
CA LYS A 56 -13.94 -40.83 -18.72
C LYS A 56 -12.47 -40.48 -18.98
N LEU A 57 -12.20 -39.34 -19.61
CA LEU A 57 -10.84 -38.83 -19.77
C LEU A 57 -10.16 -38.59 -18.42
N PHE A 58 -10.84 -37.95 -17.47
CA PHE A 58 -10.27 -37.73 -16.14
C PHE A 58 -10.02 -39.03 -15.37
N GLU A 59 -10.92 -40.01 -15.51
CA GLU A 59 -10.72 -41.35 -14.96
C GLU A 59 -9.47 -42.03 -15.55
N LEU A 60 -9.29 -41.96 -16.87
CA LEU A 60 -8.11 -42.52 -17.56
C LEU A 60 -6.82 -41.80 -17.18
N ILE A 61 -6.84 -40.47 -17.06
CA ILE A 61 -5.68 -39.69 -16.60
C ILE A 61 -5.31 -40.08 -15.18
N TYR A 62 -6.29 -40.23 -14.28
CA TYR A 62 -6.01 -40.55 -12.88
C TYR A 62 -5.56 -42.00 -12.66
N ASN A 63 -6.20 -42.97 -13.33
CA ASN A 63 -5.91 -44.40 -13.14
C ASN A 63 -4.79 -44.91 -14.04
N GLY A 64 -4.49 -44.22 -15.14
CA GLY A 64 -3.65 -44.74 -16.20
C GLY A 64 -4.39 -45.79 -17.04
N TYR A 65 -3.76 -46.23 -18.13
CA TYR A 65 -4.23 -47.34 -18.95
C TYR A 65 -3.06 -47.96 -19.74
N PRO A 66 -2.91 -49.30 -19.77
CA PRO A 66 -3.66 -50.32 -19.02
C PRO A 66 -3.44 -50.23 -17.50
N ASP A 67 -4.32 -50.83 -16.69
CA ASP A 67 -4.34 -50.63 -15.23
C ASP A 67 -3.15 -51.24 -14.45
N SER A 68 -2.29 -52.05 -15.09
CA SER A 68 -1.16 -52.73 -14.42
C SER A 68 0.19 -52.10 -14.76
N GLU A 69 1.03 -51.83 -13.75
CA GLU A 69 2.36 -51.25 -13.94
C GLU A 69 3.27 -52.11 -14.82
N GLU A 70 3.19 -53.44 -14.69
CA GLU A 70 3.94 -54.39 -15.54
C GLU A 70 3.50 -54.29 -17.01
N ASP A 71 2.21 -54.15 -17.28
CA ASP A 71 1.69 -53.95 -18.62
C ASP A 71 2.09 -52.58 -19.17
N ILE A 72 2.00 -51.50 -18.38
CA ILE A 72 2.45 -50.17 -18.80
C ILE A 72 3.94 -50.18 -19.16
N LEU A 73 4.80 -50.76 -18.33
CA LEU A 73 6.25 -50.85 -18.58
C LEU A 73 6.58 -51.71 -19.81
N LYS A 74 5.89 -52.85 -19.96
CA LYS A 74 6.03 -53.75 -21.10
C LYS A 74 5.60 -53.07 -22.41
N TYR A 75 4.51 -52.35 -22.39
CA TYR A 75 3.95 -51.68 -23.57
C TYR A 75 4.63 -50.34 -23.89
N SER A 76 5.25 -49.69 -22.91
CA SER A 76 6.02 -48.44 -23.10
C SER A 76 7.42 -48.68 -23.67
N SER A 77 7.92 -49.94 -23.66
CA SER A 77 9.27 -50.31 -24.10
C SER A 77 9.34 -50.96 -25.49
N GLU A 78 8.21 -51.17 -26.18
CA GLU A 78 8.16 -51.74 -27.54
C GLU A 78 8.25 -50.63 -28.63
N GLU A 79 9.13 -50.80 -29.63
CA GLU A 79 9.44 -49.80 -30.67
C GLU A 79 8.30 -49.49 -31.67
N SER A 80 7.18 -50.23 -31.63
CA SER A 80 6.04 -50.07 -32.56
C SER A 80 5.00 -49.05 -32.03
N LEU A 81 5.37 -47.77 -32.04
CA LEU A 81 4.63 -46.65 -31.43
C LEU A 81 3.30 -46.24 -32.08
N HIS A 82 2.87 -46.81 -33.22
CA HIS A 82 1.78 -46.21 -34.01
C HIS A 82 0.33 -46.58 -33.62
N ASP A 83 0.10 -47.61 -32.81
CA ASP A 83 -1.28 -48.07 -32.52
C ASP A 83 -1.57 -48.38 -31.03
N MET A 84 -0.64 -48.15 -30.11
CA MET A 84 -0.84 -48.52 -28.70
C MET A 84 -1.28 -47.34 -27.83
N PHE A 85 -2.48 -47.45 -27.27
CA PHE A 85 -3.06 -46.47 -26.35
C PHE A 85 -2.54 -46.73 -24.93
N VAL A 86 -1.54 -45.95 -24.50
CA VAL A 86 -0.99 -45.99 -23.14
C VAL A 86 -1.12 -44.61 -22.51
N ILE A 87 -1.68 -44.54 -21.31
CA ILE A 87 -1.75 -43.33 -20.48
C ILE A 87 -1.08 -43.64 -19.15
N VAL A 88 -0.05 -42.86 -18.79
CA VAL A 88 0.61 -42.98 -17.49
C VAL A 88 -0.33 -42.37 -16.42
N PRO A 89 -0.54 -43.03 -15.28
CA PRO A 89 -1.39 -42.50 -14.21
C PRO A 89 -0.83 -41.19 -13.65
N LEU A 90 -1.70 -40.19 -13.53
CA LEU A 90 -1.41 -38.88 -12.95
C LEU A 90 -2.17 -38.71 -11.63
N LYS A 91 -1.55 -39.16 -10.55
CA LYS A 91 -2.14 -39.16 -9.20
C LYS A 91 -2.02 -37.77 -8.53
N ALA A 92 -2.68 -36.76 -9.08
CA ALA A 92 -2.74 -35.40 -8.52
C ALA A 92 -4.11 -35.09 -7.89
N HIS A 93 -4.15 -34.20 -6.87
CA HIS A 93 -5.40 -33.78 -6.19
C HIS A 93 -6.49 -33.32 -7.17
N ILE A 94 -6.13 -32.58 -8.22
CA ILE A 94 -7.07 -32.02 -9.21
C ILE A 94 -7.79 -33.07 -10.07
N PHE A 95 -7.27 -34.30 -10.12
CA PHE A 95 -7.88 -35.42 -10.85
C PHE A 95 -8.43 -36.49 -9.92
N ASP A 96 -8.25 -36.34 -8.61
CA ASP A 96 -8.73 -37.31 -7.64
C ASP A 96 -10.26 -37.21 -7.50
N PRO A 97 -11.01 -38.29 -7.81
CA PRO A 97 -12.48 -38.29 -7.69
C PRO A 97 -12.98 -38.01 -6.27
N GLU A 98 -12.17 -38.25 -5.23
CA GLU A 98 -12.55 -37.99 -3.85
C GLU A 98 -12.43 -36.52 -3.45
N TYR A 99 -11.47 -35.80 -4.03
CA TYR A 99 -11.32 -34.35 -3.83
C TYR A 99 -12.26 -33.55 -4.76
N THR A 100 -12.60 -34.11 -5.92
CA THR A 100 -13.46 -33.48 -6.94
C THR A 100 -14.92 -33.96 -6.92
N LYS A 101 -15.38 -34.57 -5.82
CA LYS A 101 -16.73 -35.19 -5.68
C LYS A 101 -17.88 -34.33 -6.23
N MET A 102 -17.87 -33.03 -5.98
CA MET A 102 -18.92 -32.13 -6.45
C MET A 102 -18.96 -32.02 -7.98
N ILE A 103 -17.79 -31.98 -8.63
CA ILE A 103 -17.67 -31.94 -10.10
C ILE A 103 -18.03 -33.31 -10.68
N THR A 104 -17.50 -34.39 -10.10
CA THR A 104 -17.76 -35.77 -10.53
C THR A 104 -19.25 -36.13 -10.45
N ASN A 105 -19.95 -35.62 -9.44
CA ASN A 105 -21.39 -35.84 -9.27
C ASN A 105 -22.26 -34.91 -10.12
N ALA A 106 -21.71 -33.83 -10.68
CA ALA A 106 -22.46 -32.90 -11.51
C ALA A 106 -22.73 -33.51 -12.90
N LYS A 107 -23.98 -33.40 -13.37
CA LYS A 107 -24.36 -33.79 -14.74
C LYS A 107 -24.62 -32.55 -15.59
N LEU A 108 -23.63 -32.14 -16.37
CA LEU A 108 -23.74 -31.00 -17.27
C LEU A 108 -24.33 -31.41 -18.62
N ARG A 109 -25.39 -30.72 -19.05
CA ARG A 109 -25.99 -30.95 -20.37
C ARG A 109 -25.03 -30.53 -21.48
N ASN A 110 -25.13 -31.19 -22.64
CA ASN A 110 -24.34 -30.89 -23.82
C ASN A 110 -24.39 -29.40 -24.19
N CYS A 111 -25.57 -28.75 -24.13
CA CYS A 111 -25.69 -27.33 -24.44
C CYS A 111 -24.83 -26.43 -23.52
N VAL A 112 -24.67 -26.81 -22.25
CA VAL A 112 -23.82 -26.10 -21.29
C VAL A 112 -22.36 -26.40 -21.56
N MET A 113 -22.01 -27.68 -21.79
CA MET A 113 -20.63 -28.07 -22.09
C MET A 113 -20.10 -27.46 -23.39
N LEU A 114 -20.91 -27.43 -24.45
CA LEU A 114 -20.57 -26.75 -25.71
C LEU A 114 -20.26 -25.28 -25.49
N ARG A 115 -21.04 -24.61 -24.63
CA ARG A 115 -20.78 -23.21 -24.27
C ARG A 115 -19.47 -23.06 -23.49
N ILE A 116 -19.18 -23.95 -22.54
CA ILE A 116 -17.92 -23.92 -21.77
C ILE A 116 -16.74 -24.13 -22.73
N ILE A 117 -16.80 -25.14 -23.60
CA ILE A 117 -15.76 -25.43 -24.59
C ILE A 117 -15.57 -24.22 -25.51
N ASP A 118 -16.63 -23.61 -26.04
CA ASP A 118 -16.53 -22.42 -26.90
C ASP A 118 -15.85 -21.23 -26.21
N LEU A 119 -16.23 -20.95 -24.96
CA LEU A 119 -15.65 -19.86 -24.17
C LEU A 119 -14.17 -20.10 -23.83
N MET A 120 -13.77 -21.35 -23.66
CA MET A 120 -12.37 -21.74 -23.43
C MET A 120 -11.57 -21.90 -24.72
N SER A 121 -12.20 -21.99 -25.89
CA SER A 121 -11.50 -22.33 -27.13
C SER A 121 -11.32 -21.14 -28.06
N LEU A 122 -12.18 -20.13 -28.01
CA LEU A 122 -12.18 -19.01 -28.95
C LEU A 122 -12.14 -17.64 -28.27
N THR A 123 -11.38 -16.70 -28.82
CA THR A 123 -11.29 -15.30 -28.34
C THR A 123 -12.65 -14.60 -28.31
N ARG A 124 -12.80 -13.55 -27.48
CA ARG A 124 -14.03 -12.73 -27.45
C ARG A 124 -14.26 -12.04 -28.80
N ASN A 125 -15.53 -11.84 -29.13
CA ASN A 125 -15.94 -11.18 -30.36
C ASN A 125 -15.71 -9.66 -30.22
N ASP A 126 -14.84 -9.10 -31.04
CA ASP A 126 -14.32 -7.72 -31.00
C ASP A 126 -15.26 -6.69 -31.65
N GLY A 127 -16.48 -7.10 -32.01
CA GLY A 127 -17.56 -6.21 -32.45
C GLY A 127 -17.40 -5.61 -33.84
N GLN A 128 -16.28 -5.87 -34.52
CA GLN A 128 -16.07 -5.50 -35.92
C GLN A 128 -16.81 -6.46 -36.85
N ARG A 129 -17.58 -5.91 -37.79
CA ARG A 129 -18.25 -6.72 -38.84
C ARG A 129 -17.17 -7.45 -39.65
N ASN A 130 -17.22 -8.79 -39.64
CA ASN A 130 -16.30 -9.74 -40.30
C ASN A 130 -14.97 -10.09 -39.57
N SER A 131 -14.77 -9.78 -38.28
CA SER A 131 -13.65 -10.41 -37.55
C SER A 131 -13.95 -11.88 -37.25
N ARG A 132 -12.98 -12.77 -37.48
CA ARG A 132 -13.08 -14.20 -37.17
C ARG A 132 -12.45 -14.42 -35.79
N ARG A 133 -13.18 -15.02 -34.85
CA ARG A 133 -12.66 -15.39 -33.52
C ARG A 133 -11.47 -16.35 -33.69
N GLY A 134 -10.36 -16.08 -33.02
CA GLY A 134 -9.16 -16.93 -33.06
C GLY A 134 -9.19 -18.04 -32.02
N ARG A 135 -8.49 -19.17 -32.25
CA ARG A 135 -8.30 -20.22 -31.24
C ARG A 135 -7.35 -19.76 -30.13
N ILE A 136 -7.67 -20.10 -28.89
CA ILE A 136 -6.83 -19.81 -27.71
C ILE A 136 -5.74 -20.89 -27.61
N SER A 137 -4.48 -20.46 -27.57
CA SER A 137 -3.34 -21.35 -27.30
C SER A 137 -3.07 -21.45 -25.80
N TYR A 138 -2.91 -22.67 -25.31
CA TYR A 138 -2.62 -22.97 -23.90
C TYR A 138 -1.15 -23.31 -23.64
N ALA A 139 -0.30 -23.34 -24.67
CA ALA A 139 1.12 -23.71 -24.53
C ALA A 139 1.90 -22.76 -23.60
N ASN A 140 1.50 -21.49 -23.57
CA ASN A 140 2.08 -20.43 -22.74
C ASN A 140 1.24 -20.13 -21.49
N LEU A 141 0.41 -21.08 -21.04
CA LEU A 141 -0.30 -20.94 -19.77
C LEU A 141 0.73 -20.90 -18.64
N GLY A 142 0.97 -19.72 -18.09
CA GLY A 142 1.92 -19.50 -17.01
C GLY A 142 1.28 -18.84 -15.79
N ILE A 143 2.17 -18.34 -14.92
CA ILE A 143 1.83 -17.72 -13.63
C ILE A 143 0.85 -16.56 -13.83
N ASN A 144 1.04 -15.75 -14.88
CA ASN A 144 0.24 -14.54 -15.14
C ASN A 144 -1.23 -14.89 -15.44
N GLN A 145 -1.47 -15.94 -16.23
CA GLN A 145 -2.82 -16.37 -16.57
C GLN A 145 -3.51 -16.97 -15.35
N LEU A 146 -2.82 -17.81 -14.57
CA LEU A 146 -3.39 -18.41 -13.35
C LEU A 146 -3.70 -17.36 -12.28
N GLY A 147 -2.83 -16.37 -12.12
CA GLY A 147 -3.08 -15.21 -11.25
C GLY A 147 -4.35 -14.45 -11.64
N SER A 148 -4.55 -14.20 -12.94
CA SER A 148 -5.78 -13.54 -13.42
C SER A 148 -7.05 -14.38 -13.19
N VAL A 149 -6.94 -15.72 -13.24
CA VAL A 149 -8.05 -16.62 -12.91
C VAL A 149 -8.36 -16.55 -11.42
N TYR A 150 -7.34 -16.56 -10.56
CA TYR A 150 -7.49 -16.39 -9.11
C TYR A 150 -8.20 -15.08 -8.76
N GLU A 151 -7.73 -13.95 -9.29
CA GLU A 151 -8.36 -12.64 -9.07
C GLU A 151 -9.81 -12.63 -9.54
N ALA A 152 -10.08 -13.19 -10.72
CA ALA A 152 -11.44 -13.26 -11.26
C ALA A 152 -12.34 -14.15 -10.40
N LEU A 153 -11.84 -15.25 -9.83
CA LEU A 153 -12.64 -16.10 -8.95
C LEU A 153 -12.97 -15.41 -7.63
N LEU A 154 -12.06 -14.61 -7.07
CA LEU A 154 -12.27 -13.88 -5.81
C LEU A 154 -13.03 -12.56 -5.97
N SER A 155 -12.95 -11.93 -7.14
CA SER A 155 -13.57 -10.63 -7.39
C SER A 155 -15.09 -10.70 -7.51
N TYR A 156 -15.65 -11.88 -7.75
CA TYR A 156 -17.08 -12.04 -8.06
C TYR A 156 -17.76 -12.96 -7.07
N ARG A 157 -18.95 -12.54 -6.62
CA ARG A 157 -19.81 -13.33 -5.75
C ARG A 157 -20.95 -13.94 -6.55
N GLY A 158 -21.17 -15.22 -6.31
CA GLY A 158 -22.31 -15.98 -6.79
C GLY A 158 -23.31 -16.25 -5.67
N PHE A 159 -24.60 -15.99 -5.91
CA PHE A 159 -25.65 -16.44 -5.00
C PHE A 159 -26.93 -16.78 -5.75
N ILE A 160 -27.75 -17.66 -5.18
CA ILE A 160 -29.06 -18.01 -5.74
C ILE A 160 -30.09 -17.03 -5.17
N ALA A 161 -30.86 -16.38 -6.04
CA ALA A 161 -31.91 -15.47 -5.65
C ALA A 161 -33.03 -16.21 -4.91
N GLU A 162 -33.20 -15.96 -3.60
CA GLU A 162 -34.28 -16.55 -2.81
C GLU A 162 -35.67 -15.97 -3.13
N HIS A 163 -35.68 -14.76 -3.69
CA HIS A 163 -36.85 -13.97 -4.06
C HIS A 163 -36.61 -13.37 -5.45
N THR A 164 -37.65 -12.77 -6.05
CA THR A 164 -37.44 -11.95 -7.25
C THR A 164 -36.72 -10.65 -6.85
N LEU A 165 -35.56 -10.41 -7.46
CA LEU A 165 -34.69 -9.27 -7.15
C LEU A 165 -34.61 -8.31 -8.34
N TYR A 166 -34.49 -7.02 -8.05
CA TYR A 166 -34.27 -5.94 -9.01
C TYR A 166 -32.92 -5.28 -8.76
N GLU A 167 -32.23 -4.87 -9.82
CA GLU A 167 -30.89 -4.29 -9.74
C GLU A 167 -30.95 -2.75 -9.66
N VAL A 168 -30.17 -2.17 -8.73
CA VAL A 168 -30.05 -0.72 -8.51
C VAL A 168 -28.59 -0.27 -8.58
N LYS A 169 -28.36 1.01 -8.86
CA LYS A 169 -27.04 1.66 -9.00
C LYS A 169 -27.09 3.09 -8.46
N ARG A 170 -25.93 3.72 -8.27
CA ARG A 170 -25.90 5.18 -7.96
C ARG A 170 -26.40 5.97 -9.17
N ALA A 171 -27.07 7.09 -8.91
CA ALA A 171 -27.62 7.94 -9.97
C ALA A 171 -26.57 8.45 -10.98
N SER A 172 -25.32 8.62 -10.55
CA SER A 172 -24.19 9.06 -11.40
C SER A 172 -23.59 7.95 -12.27
N ASP A 173 -23.86 6.69 -11.97
CA ASP A 173 -23.08 5.58 -12.50
C ASP A 173 -23.71 5.04 -13.80
N SER A 174 -22.90 4.56 -14.74
CA SER A 174 -23.38 3.80 -15.91
C SER A 174 -23.55 2.33 -15.55
N PHE A 175 -24.50 1.63 -16.17
CA PHE A 175 -24.66 0.20 -15.94
C PHE A 175 -23.58 -0.60 -16.69
N ASN A 176 -22.93 -1.53 -15.99
CA ASN A 176 -22.06 -2.55 -16.56
C ASN A 176 -22.28 -3.86 -15.81
N GLU A 177 -22.45 -4.96 -16.55
CA GLU A 177 -22.74 -6.28 -15.99
C GLU A 177 -21.58 -6.89 -15.18
N LEU A 178 -20.37 -6.36 -15.37
CA LEU A 178 -19.17 -6.75 -14.64
C LEU A 178 -18.85 -5.85 -13.43
N ASP A 179 -19.63 -4.79 -13.21
CA ASP A 179 -19.44 -3.90 -12.07
C ASP A 179 -20.19 -4.43 -10.82
N VAL A 180 -20.06 -3.72 -9.70
CA VAL A 180 -20.79 -4.04 -8.47
C VAL A 180 -22.29 -3.87 -8.71
N GLY A 181 -23.03 -4.97 -8.59
CA GLY A 181 -24.49 -4.96 -8.67
C GLY A 181 -25.11 -4.95 -7.29
N TYR A 182 -26.08 -4.05 -7.07
CA TYR A 182 -26.88 -4.01 -5.85
C TYR A 182 -28.28 -4.53 -6.13
N PHE A 183 -28.81 -5.35 -5.23
CA PHE A 183 -30.08 -6.05 -5.45
C PHE A 183 -31.08 -5.74 -4.34
N VAL A 184 -32.32 -5.45 -4.75
CA VAL A 184 -33.43 -5.10 -3.85
C VAL A 184 -34.70 -5.83 -4.25
N ARG A 185 -35.65 -5.96 -3.33
CA ARG A 185 -36.99 -6.49 -3.62
C ARG A 185 -37.85 -5.44 -4.29
N GLU A 186 -38.95 -5.88 -4.89
CA GLU A 186 -39.92 -4.99 -5.53
C GLU A 186 -40.46 -3.93 -4.56
N GLU A 187 -40.74 -4.34 -3.32
CA GLU A 187 -41.24 -3.50 -2.22
C GLU A 187 -40.29 -2.33 -1.89
N GLU A 188 -39.00 -2.50 -2.17
CA GLU A 188 -37.94 -1.57 -1.81
C GLU A 188 -37.63 -0.59 -2.96
N LEU A 189 -38.13 -0.84 -4.17
CA LEU A 189 -37.87 0.01 -5.33
C LEU A 189 -38.34 1.45 -5.10
N ASP A 190 -39.43 1.66 -4.37
CA ASP A 190 -39.97 3.00 -4.04
C ASP A 190 -38.99 3.87 -3.23
N GLN A 191 -37.97 3.26 -2.62
CA GLN A 191 -36.91 3.99 -1.94
C GLN A 191 -35.90 4.60 -2.93
N TYR A 192 -35.88 4.18 -4.19
CA TYR A 192 -34.90 4.58 -5.21
C TYR A 192 -35.55 5.40 -6.32
N THR A 193 -34.88 6.46 -6.75
CA THR A 193 -35.27 7.30 -7.89
C THR A 193 -35.14 6.54 -9.22
N GLU A 194 -35.76 7.05 -10.29
CA GLU A 194 -35.71 6.39 -11.60
C GLU A 194 -34.28 6.25 -12.15
N ASP A 195 -33.39 7.21 -11.88
CA ASP A 195 -31.99 7.17 -12.32
C ASP A 195 -31.15 6.13 -11.57
N GLU A 196 -31.61 5.69 -10.39
CA GLU A 196 -30.95 4.67 -9.55
C GLU A 196 -31.40 3.24 -9.91
N ARG A 197 -32.42 3.07 -10.75
CA ARG A 197 -32.96 1.75 -11.13
C ARG A 197 -32.35 1.24 -12.44
N VAL A 198 -31.80 0.02 -12.46
CA VAL A 198 -31.16 -0.54 -13.65
C VAL A 198 -32.19 -1.10 -14.63
N ARG A 199 -31.98 -0.86 -15.94
CA ARG A 199 -32.84 -1.31 -17.02
C ARG A 199 -32.05 -2.06 -18.10
N TYR A 200 -32.72 -2.96 -18.82
CA TYR A 200 -32.12 -3.64 -19.97
C TYR A 200 -31.88 -2.64 -21.11
N GLU A 201 -30.64 -2.55 -21.60
CA GLU A 201 -30.27 -1.64 -22.70
C GLU A 201 -30.57 -2.23 -24.10
N ARG A 202 -30.61 -3.56 -24.21
CA ARG A 202 -30.71 -4.31 -25.47
C ARG A 202 -31.61 -5.55 -25.30
N GLY A 203 -32.06 -6.13 -26.42
CA GLY A 203 -32.90 -7.34 -26.45
C GLY A 203 -34.40 -7.08 -26.30
N GLU A 204 -35.20 -8.15 -26.17
CA GLU A 204 -36.67 -8.10 -26.10
C GLU A 204 -37.20 -7.36 -24.85
N ASN A 205 -36.39 -7.27 -23.80
CA ASN A 205 -36.74 -6.59 -22.55
C ASN A 205 -36.23 -5.14 -22.47
N ARG A 206 -35.76 -4.54 -23.58
CA ARG A 206 -35.20 -3.19 -23.61
C ARG A 206 -36.14 -2.17 -22.93
N GLY A 207 -35.58 -1.39 -22.01
CA GLY A 207 -36.31 -0.37 -21.24
C GLY A 207 -37.05 -0.88 -20.00
N LYS A 208 -37.23 -2.20 -19.83
CA LYS A 208 -37.77 -2.79 -18.59
C LYS A 208 -36.70 -2.83 -17.49
N LEU A 209 -37.16 -2.82 -16.23
CA LEU A 209 -36.29 -3.01 -15.08
C LEU A 209 -35.56 -4.35 -15.17
N ARG A 210 -34.27 -4.36 -14.80
CA ARG A 210 -33.46 -5.56 -14.77
C ARG A 210 -33.82 -6.36 -13.52
N SER A 211 -34.49 -7.50 -13.73
CA SER A 211 -34.98 -8.38 -12.66
C SER A 211 -34.46 -9.81 -12.81
N TYR A 212 -34.34 -10.49 -11.66
CA TYR A 212 -33.86 -11.86 -11.52
C TYR A 212 -34.91 -12.66 -10.74
N ASN A 213 -35.47 -13.69 -11.35
CA ASN A 213 -36.50 -14.51 -10.72
C ASN A 213 -35.90 -15.38 -9.60
N LYS A 214 -36.74 -15.76 -8.63
CA LYS A 214 -36.37 -16.75 -7.60
C LYS A 214 -35.76 -18.01 -8.25
N GLY A 215 -34.64 -18.49 -7.69
CA GLY A 215 -33.88 -19.63 -8.19
C GLY A 215 -32.83 -19.28 -9.26
N THR A 216 -32.77 -18.02 -9.72
CA THR A 216 -31.72 -17.56 -10.63
C THR A 216 -30.39 -17.45 -9.88
N PHE A 217 -29.33 -18.02 -10.44
CA PHE A 217 -27.97 -17.75 -9.97
C PHE A 217 -27.51 -16.39 -10.48
N ILE A 218 -27.17 -15.49 -9.57
CA ILE A 218 -26.68 -14.14 -9.85
C ILE A 218 -25.18 -14.13 -9.59
N TYR A 219 -24.43 -13.56 -10.53
CA TYR A 219 -22.97 -13.42 -10.45
C TYR A 219 -22.58 -11.97 -10.74
N ARG A 220 -21.97 -11.29 -9.77
CA ARG A 220 -21.56 -9.87 -9.84
C ARG A 220 -20.26 -9.62 -9.11
N LEU A 221 -19.60 -8.51 -9.43
CA LEU A 221 -18.44 -8.06 -8.67
C LEU A 221 -18.85 -7.81 -7.21
N ALA A 222 -18.12 -8.41 -6.28
CA ALA A 222 -18.38 -8.23 -4.87
C ALA A 222 -17.75 -6.91 -4.40
N GLY A 223 -18.56 -5.90 -4.09
CA GLY A 223 -18.04 -4.59 -3.68
C GLY A 223 -17.15 -4.66 -2.43
N ARG A 224 -17.64 -5.29 -1.35
CA ARG A 224 -16.96 -5.36 -0.05
C ARG A 224 -15.95 -6.51 0.07
N GLU A 225 -16.22 -7.67 -0.54
CA GLU A 225 -15.37 -8.86 -0.41
C GLU A 225 -14.06 -8.74 -1.21
N ARG A 226 -14.06 -8.00 -2.32
CA ARG A 226 -12.84 -7.69 -3.07
C ARG A 226 -11.89 -6.79 -2.27
N GLU A 227 -12.39 -5.72 -1.66
CA GLU A 227 -11.61 -4.84 -0.75
C GLU A 227 -11.00 -5.62 0.43
N LYS A 228 -11.73 -6.61 0.96
CA LYS A 228 -11.25 -7.50 2.03
C LYS A 228 -10.18 -8.48 1.58
N SER A 229 -10.26 -8.97 0.34
CA SER A 229 -9.31 -9.98 -0.15
C SER A 229 -7.91 -9.39 -0.42
N ALA A 230 -7.80 -8.09 -0.74
CA ALA A 230 -6.59 -7.42 -1.25
C ALA A 230 -5.71 -8.27 -2.18
N SER A 231 -6.36 -9.11 -2.97
CA SER A 231 -5.72 -10.03 -3.89
C SER A 231 -5.36 -9.27 -5.17
N TYR A 232 -4.28 -8.48 -5.09
CA TYR A 232 -3.71 -7.81 -6.27
C TYR A 232 -2.60 -8.68 -6.85
N TYR A 233 -2.83 -9.17 -8.05
CA TYR A 233 -1.84 -9.88 -8.83
C TYR A 233 -0.66 -8.95 -9.15
N THR A 234 0.54 -9.46 -8.95
CA THR A 234 1.78 -8.71 -9.19
C THR A 234 2.28 -9.02 -10.60
N LYS A 235 2.37 -8.00 -11.45
CA LYS A 235 2.93 -8.15 -12.82
C LYS A 235 4.32 -8.77 -12.76
N GLU A 236 4.57 -9.71 -13.67
CA GLU A 236 5.82 -10.47 -13.80
C GLU A 236 7.09 -9.59 -13.75
N VAL A 237 7.05 -8.42 -14.40
CA VAL A 237 8.18 -7.47 -14.41
C VAL A 237 8.59 -7.00 -13.01
N LEU A 238 7.64 -6.87 -12.08
CA LEU A 238 7.90 -6.50 -10.68
C LEU A 238 8.35 -7.71 -9.87
N THR A 239 7.70 -8.86 -10.04
CA THR A 239 8.06 -10.13 -9.38
C THR A 239 9.50 -10.52 -9.70
N ARG A 240 9.84 -10.55 -11.00
CA ARG A 240 11.20 -10.82 -11.49
C ARG A 240 12.22 -9.85 -10.93
N CYS A 241 11.89 -8.57 -10.91
CA CYS A 241 12.77 -7.53 -10.40
C CYS A 241 13.05 -7.70 -8.90
N LEU A 242 12.01 -7.92 -8.08
CA LEU A 242 12.17 -8.10 -6.63
C LEU A 242 13.03 -9.33 -6.32
N VAL A 243 12.70 -10.48 -6.92
CA VAL A 243 13.45 -11.73 -6.72
C VAL A 243 14.89 -11.58 -7.18
N LYS A 244 15.15 -10.98 -8.35
CA LYS A 244 16.52 -10.74 -8.86
C LYS A 244 17.38 -10.01 -7.86
N TYR A 245 16.88 -8.90 -7.29
CA TYR A 245 17.64 -8.13 -6.33
C TYR A 245 17.68 -8.74 -4.94
N ALA A 246 16.71 -9.57 -4.56
CA ALA A 246 16.78 -10.36 -3.33
C ALA A 246 17.86 -11.45 -3.44
N LEU A 247 17.86 -12.23 -4.52
CA LEU A 247 18.84 -13.28 -4.77
C LEU A 247 20.25 -12.73 -4.98
N LYS A 248 20.40 -11.56 -5.59
CA LYS A 248 21.71 -10.89 -5.67
C LYS A 248 22.32 -10.60 -4.29
N GLU A 249 21.50 -10.34 -3.28
CA GLU A 249 21.97 -10.21 -1.89
C GLU A 249 22.21 -11.59 -1.26
N LEU A 250 21.27 -12.52 -1.43
CA LEU A 250 21.31 -13.82 -0.77
C LEU A 250 22.42 -14.75 -1.27
N LEU A 251 22.69 -14.75 -2.57
CA LEU A 251 23.62 -15.68 -3.22
C LEU A 251 25.09 -15.26 -3.14
N GLU A 252 25.39 -14.12 -2.53
CA GLU A 252 26.76 -13.63 -2.40
C GLU A 252 27.63 -14.65 -1.63
N GLY A 253 28.68 -15.15 -2.28
CA GLY A 253 29.65 -16.08 -1.68
C GLY A 253 29.21 -17.55 -1.55
N LYS A 254 27.99 -17.94 -1.95
CA LYS A 254 27.49 -19.32 -1.82
C LYS A 254 27.97 -20.25 -2.94
N SER A 255 28.26 -21.51 -2.64
CA SER A 255 28.49 -22.64 -3.57
C SER A 255 27.22 -23.02 -4.36
N ALA A 256 27.33 -23.77 -5.46
CA ALA A 256 26.13 -24.30 -6.13
C ALA A 256 25.31 -25.20 -5.18
N ASP A 257 25.95 -26.08 -4.43
CA ASP A 257 25.24 -27.03 -3.56
C ASP A 257 24.55 -26.33 -2.37
N GLU A 258 25.11 -25.22 -1.86
CA GLU A 258 24.43 -24.38 -0.87
C GLU A 258 23.12 -23.78 -1.40
N ILE A 259 22.99 -23.52 -2.71
CA ILE A 259 21.74 -23.01 -3.33
C ILE A 259 20.59 -24.00 -3.14
N LEU A 260 20.86 -25.30 -3.34
CA LEU A 260 19.86 -26.37 -3.17
C LEU A 260 19.43 -26.56 -1.71
N SER A 261 20.12 -25.94 -0.75
CA SER A 261 19.76 -25.98 0.67
C SER A 261 18.94 -24.77 1.12
N LEU A 262 18.79 -23.72 0.29
CA LEU A 262 18.15 -22.46 0.67
C LEU A 262 16.64 -22.63 0.82
N THR A 263 16.03 -22.14 1.89
CA THR A 263 14.57 -22.18 2.04
C THR A 263 13.92 -20.83 1.73
N VAL A 264 12.82 -20.87 0.98
CA VAL A 264 12.07 -19.71 0.50
C VAL A 264 10.65 -19.75 1.04
N CYS A 265 10.18 -18.66 1.64
CA CYS A 265 8.83 -18.51 2.15
C CYS A 265 8.11 -17.31 1.54
N GLU A 266 6.85 -17.51 1.13
CA GLU A 266 5.92 -16.43 0.77
C GLU A 266 4.75 -16.38 1.78
N PRO A 267 4.66 -15.36 2.66
CA PRO A 267 3.75 -15.35 3.82
C PRO A 267 2.30 -14.90 3.50
N ALA A 268 2.04 -14.56 2.24
CA ALA A 268 0.73 -14.17 1.69
C ALA A 268 0.74 -14.50 0.19
N MET A 269 0.79 -15.80 -0.13
CA MET A 269 1.29 -16.27 -1.43
C MET A 269 0.37 -16.11 -2.63
N GLY A 270 -0.94 -15.96 -2.42
CA GLY A 270 -1.90 -15.95 -3.53
C GLY A 270 -1.67 -17.15 -4.45
N SER A 271 -1.42 -16.89 -5.73
CA SER A 271 -1.14 -17.92 -6.75
C SER A 271 0.34 -18.36 -6.84
N ALA A 272 1.14 -18.13 -5.80
CA ALA A 272 2.58 -18.45 -5.70
C ALA A 272 3.44 -17.82 -6.80
N ALA A 273 3.19 -16.54 -7.12
CA ALA A 273 3.93 -15.86 -8.18
C ALA A 273 5.41 -15.63 -7.82
N PHE A 274 5.70 -15.25 -6.57
CA PHE A 274 7.08 -15.02 -6.14
C PHE A 274 7.82 -16.33 -5.90
N LEU A 275 7.15 -17.35 -5.34
CA LEU A 275 7.75 -18.68 -5.21
C LEU A 275 8.18 -19.27 -6.55
N ASN A 276 7.32 -19.23 -7.57
CA ASN A 276 7.68 -19.70 -8.90
C ASN A 276 8.85 -18.93 -9.52
N GLU A 277 8.88 -17.61 -9.35
CA GLU A 277 9.97 -16.78 -9.84
C GLU A 277 11.28 -17.04 -9.09
N ALA A 278 11.21 -17.26 -7.78
CA ALA A 278 12.36 -17.67 -6.97
C ALA A 278 12.90 -19.04 -7.41
N ILE A 279 12.03 -20.03 -7.64
CA ILE A 279 12.40 -21.34 -8.20
C ILE A 279 13.13 -21.17 -9.54
N ASN A 280 12.57 -20.36 -10.45
CA ASN A 280 13.15 -20.13 -11.77
C ASN A 280 14.57 -19.58 -11.68
N GLN A 281 14.76 -18.50 -10.92
CA GLN A 281 16.06 -17.84 -10.82
C GLN A 281 17.08 -18.63 -9.99
N LEU A 282 16.66 -19.33 -8.93
CA LEU A 282 17.54 -20.21 -8.15
C LEU A 282 18.02 -21.40 -8.98
N ALA A 283 17.13 -22.01 -9.79
CA ALA A 283 17.49 -23.13 -10.65
C ALA A 283 18.50 -22.73 -11.73
N GLU A 284 18.30 -21.57 -12.38
CA GLU A 284 19.27 -21.01 -13.33
C GLU A 284 20.61 -20.70 -12.63
N ALA A 285 20.57 -20.05 -11.47
CA ALA A 285 21.78 -19.74 -10.69
C ALA A 285 22.55 -21.01 -10.28
N TYR A 286 21.83 -22.07 -9.89
CA TYR A 286 22.42 -23.37 -9.58
C TYR A 286 23.14 -23.97 -10.79
N LEU A 287 22.45 -24.13 -11.92
CA LEU A 287 23.03 -24.75 -13.12
C LEU A 287 24.23 -23.96 -13.64
N ASP A 288 24.12 -22.64 -13.69
CA ASP A 288 25.21 -21.77 -14.16
C ASP A 288 26.44 -21.86 -13.25
N LYS A 289 26.23 -22.05 -11.95
CA LYS A 289 27.31 -22.16 -10.98
C LYS A 289 27.90 -23.56 -10.95
N LYS A 290 27.07 -24.61 -11.01
CA LYS A 290 27.50 -26.01 -11.00
C LYS A 290 28.31 -26.35 -12.26
N GLN A 291 27.87 -25.89 -13.44
CA GLN A 291 28.64 -26.01 -14.68
C GLN A 291 30.03 -25.37 -14.57
N LYS A 292 30.12 -24.18 -13.96
CA LYS A 292 31.42 -23.51 -13.72
C LYS A 292 32.29 -24.26 -12.71
N GLU A 293 31.70 -24.83 -11.67
CA GLU A 293 32.40 -25.60 -10.65
C GLU A 293 32.94 -26.94 -11.21
N LEU A 294 32.19 -27.60 -12.09
CA LEU A 294 32.58 -28.86 -12.75
C LEU A 294 33.45 -28.64 -14.00
N GLY A 295 33.40 -27.47 -14.62
CA GLY A 295 34.07 -27.19 -15.89
C GLY A 295 33.38 -27.85 -17.10
N GLU A 296 32.11 -28.23 -16.95
CA GLU A 296 31.29 -28.91 -17.95
C GLU A 296 30.17 -27.99 -18.45
N VAL A 297 29.72 -28.20 -19.69
CA VAL A 297 28.59 -27.46 -20.28
C VAL A 297 27.51 -28.45 -20.66
N ILE A 298 26.30 -28.22 -20.14
CA ILE A 298 25.13 -29.03 -20.48
C ILE A 298 24.76 -28.76 -21.94
N SER A 299 24.43 -29.80 -22.69
CA SER A 299 24.01 -29.67 -24.08
C SER A 299 22.73 -28.81 -24.18
N TYR A 300 22.52 -28.16 -25.33
CA TYR A 300 21.31 -27.35 -25.54
C TYR A 300 20.03 -28.20 -25.46
N GLU A 301 20.10 -29.47 -25.88
CA GLU A 301 18.98 -30.41 -25.85
C GLU A 301 18.65 -30.86 -24.41
N ASP A 302 19.66 -31.07 -23.57
CA ASP A 302 19.48 -31.55 -22.19
C ASP A 302 19.22 -30.43 -21.18
N ARG A 303 19.64 -29.18 -21.48
CA ARG A 303 19.54 -28.06 -20.52
C ARG A 303 18.11 -27.83 -20.05
N PHE A 304 17.12 -27.94 -20.94
CA PHE A 304 15.72 -27.76 -20.55
C PHE A 304 15.30 -28.79 -19.51
N THR A 305 15.61 -30.07 -19.75
CA THR A 305 15.28 -31.18 -18.85
C THR A 305 15.98 -31.05 -17.50
N GLU A 306 17.28 -30.73 -17.49
CA GLU A 306 18.03 -30.52 -16.25
C GLU A 306 17.53 -29.30 -15.46
N LEU A 307 17.14 -28.22 -16.15
CA LEU A 307 16.52 -27.07 -15.49
C LEU A 307 15.22 -27.47 -14.80
N GLN A 308 14.35 -28.24 -15.45
CA GLN A 308 13.10 -28.69 -14.83
C GLN A 308 13.32 -29.61 -13.63
N LYS A 309 14.31 -30.52 -13.68
CA LYS A 309 14.68 -31.35 -12.53
C LYS A 309 15.12 -30.52 -11.33
N VAL A 310 15.96 -29.50 -11.56
CA VAL A 310 16.40 -28.58 -10.49
C VAL A 310 15.23 -27.76 -9.95
N LYS A 311 14.34 -27.26 -10.82
CA LYS A 311 13.14 -26.55 -10.38
C LYS A 311 12.26 -27.43 -9.50
N MET A 312 12.03 -28.68 -9.90
CA MET A 312 11.27 -29.66 -9.13
C MET A 312 11.89 -29.91 -7.77
N TYR A 313 13.23 -30.08 -7.72
CA TYR A 313 13.96 -30.25 -6.46
C TYR A 313 13.71 -29.09 -5.50
N ILE A 314 13.86 -27.85 -5.99
CA ILE A 314 13.65 -26.66 -5.17
C ILE A 314 12.19 -26.52 -4.75
N ALA A 315 11.23 -26.78 -5.64
CA ALA A 315 9.81 -26.69 -5.29
C ALA A 315 9.41 -27.70 -4.21
N ASP A 316 9.82 -28.96 -4.35
CA ASP A 316 9.44 -30.05 -3.44
C ASP A 316 10.09 -29.91 -2.06
N ARG A 317 11.31 -29.35 -1.97
CA ARG A 317 12.11 -29.38 -0.72
C ARG A 317 12.34 -28.04 -0.05
N ASN A 318 12.27 -26.94 -0.80
CA ASN A 318 12.82 -25.66 -0.34
C ASN A 318 11.77 -24.55 -0.22
N VAL A 319 10.57 -24.75 -0.77
CA VAL A 319 9.57 -23.70 -0.93
C VAL A 319 8.42 -23.87 0.04
N TYR A 320 8.06 -22.78 0.72
CA TYR A 320 7.02 -22.71 1.74
C TYR A 320 6.09 -21.54 1.47
N GLY A 321 4.82 -21.66 1.85
CA GLY A 321 3.83 -20.65 1.53
C GLY A 321 2.69 -20.62 2.53
N ILE A 322 2.17 -19.43 2.80
CA ILE A 322 1.02 -19.24 3.68
C ILE A 322 0.03 -18.34 2.98
N ASP A 323 -1.24 -18.72 3.01
CA ASP A 323 -2.32 -17.83 2.59
C ASP A 323 -3.53 -18.01 3.50
N LEU A 324 -4.27 -16.93 3.74
CA LEU A 324 -5.50 -16.98 4.52
C LEU A 324 -6.63 -17.70 3.76
N ASN A 325 -6.61 -17.63 2.42
CA ASN A 325 -7.65 -18.19 1.58
C ASN A 325 -7.30 -19.62 1.14
N PRO A 326 -8.09 -20.64 1.50
CA PRO A 326 -7.82 -22.03 1.10
C PRO A 326 -7.77 -22.22 -0.43
N VAL A 327 -8.54 -21.45 -1.20
CA VAL A 327 -8.52 -21.51 -2.68
C VAL A 327 -7.18 -21.03 -3.23
N ALA A 328 -6.53 -20.07 -2.56
CA ALA A 328 -5.20 -19.60 -2.95
C ALA A 328 -4.15 -20.70 -2.75
N VAL A 329 -4.23 -21.44 -1.64
CA VAL A 329 -3.34 -22.57 -1.33
C VAL A 329 -3.44 -23.66 -2.39
N GLU A 330 -4.66 -24.06 -2.77
CA GLU A 330 -4.87 -25.05 -3.84
C GLU A 330 -4.33 -24.57 -5.20
N LEU A 331 -4.54 -23.29 -5.53
CA LEU A 331 -4.03 -22.72 -6.78
C LEU A 331 -2.51 -22.57 -6.79
N ALA A 332 -1.90 -22.25 -5.65
CA ALA A 332 -0.46 -22.22 -5.48
C ALA A 332 0.16 -23.60 -5.73
N GLU A 333 -0.41 -24.67 -5.18
CA GLU A 333 0.03 -26.05 -5.44
C GLU A 333 0.01 -26.39 -6.93
N VAL A 334 -1.10 -26.09 -7.63
CA VAL A 334 -1.21 -26.34 -9.07
C VAL A 334 -0.24 -25.47 -9.88
N SER A 335 -0.06 -24.21 -9.48
CA SER A 335 0.85 -23.25 -10.12
C SER A 335 2.30 -23.70 -10.03
N LEU A 336 2.74 -24.13 -8.84
CA LEU A 336 4.07 -24.67 -8.60
C LEU A 336 4.31 -25.93 -9.43
N TRP A 337 3.37 -26.87 -9.41
CA TRP A 337 3.48 -28.10 -10.18
C TRP A 337 3.57 -27.86 -11.69
N LEU A 338 2.76 -26.95 -12.25
CA LEU A 338 2.81 -26.59 -13.67
C LEU A 338 4.17 -25.98 -14.08
N ASN A 339 4.86 -25.30 -13.16
CA ASN A 339 6.16 -24.70 -13.44
C ASN A 339 7.33 -25.70 -13.36
N THR A 340 7.16 -26.83 -12.67
CA THR A 340 8.22 -27.83 -12.43
C THR A 340 8.05 -29.15 -13.16
N ILE A 341 6.94 -29.34 -13.88
CA ILE A 341 6.62 -30.60 -14.57
C ILE A 341 7.64 -30.97 -15.66
N PHE A 342 8.07 -32.24 -15.67
CA PHE A 342 8.95 -32.82 -16.69
C PHE A 342 8.68 -34.32 -16.90
N GLU A 343 9.15 -34.87 -18.01
CA GLU A 343 8.96 -36.28 -18.37
C GLU A 343 9.61 -37.23 -17.34
N GLY A 344 8.83 -38.18 -16.83
CA GLY A 344 9.28 -39.14 -15.81
C GLY A 344 9.32 -38.61 -14.37
N GLY A 345 8.93 -37.35 -14.13
CA GLY A 345 8.81 -36.77 -12.79
C GLY A 345 7.52 -37.18 -12.06
N TYR A 346 7.56 -37.19 -10.73
CA TYR A 346 6.39 -37.40 -9.88
C TYR A 346 5.58 -36.10 -9.69
N VAL A 347 4.44 -36.18 -9.02
CA VAL A 347 3.64 -35.00 -8.63
C VAL A 347 4.11 -34.54 -7.24
N PRO A 348 4.62 -33.31 -7.07
CA PRO A 348 5.15 -32.85 -5.80
C PRO A 348 4.02 -32.75 -4.76
N TRP A 349 4.31 -33.06 -3.50
CA TRP A 349 3.34 -32.98 -2.41
C TRP A 349 3.74 -31.89 -1.43
N PHE A 350 2.83 -30.92 -1.24
CA PHE A 350 3.11 -29.70 -0.51
C PHE A 350 2.45 -29.61 0.87
N GLY A 351 1.89 -30.70 1.39
CA GLY A 351 1.05 -30.69 2.60
C GLY A 351 1.76 -30.24 3.88
N THR A 352 3.10 -30.25 3.91
CA THR A 352 3.88 -29.70 5.03
C THR A 352 4.43 -28.30 4.78
N GLN A 353 4.44 -27.85 3.53
CA GLN A 353 5.09 -26.63 3.08
C GLN A 353 4.10 -25.48 2.86
N LEU A 354 2.91 -25.78 2.32
CA LEU A 354 1.86 -24.81 2.05
C LEU A 354 0.78 -24.91 3.11
N VAL A 355 0.48 -23.78 3.78
CA VAL A 355 -0.43 -23.74 4.92
C VAL A 355 -1.55 -22.73 4.69
N CYS A 356 -2.79 -23.15 4.93
CA CYS A 356 -3.94 -22.25 5.03
C CYS A 356 -3.95 -21.61 6.43
N GLY A 357 -3.63 -20.32 6.52
CA GLY A 357 -3.46 -19.63 7.79
C GLY A 357 -3.34 -18.12 7.70
N ASN A 358 -3.79 -17.42 8.74
CA ASN A 358 -3.56 -16.01 8.96
C ASN A 358 -2.14 -15.80 9.48
N SER A 359 -1.19 -15.59 8.56
CA SER A 359 0.23 -15.40 8.90
C SER A 359 0.49 -14.25 9.88
N LEU A 360 -0.43 -13.30 10.05
CA LEU A 360 -0.28 -12.17 10.96
C LEU A 360 -0.78 -12.43 12.39
N ILE A 361 -1.60 -13.46 12.62
CA ILE A 361 -2.25 -13.71 13.91
C ILE A 361 -1.96 -15.13 14.40
N GLY A 362 -1.23 -15.20 15.52
CA GLY A 362 -0.94 -16.45 16.20
C GLY A 362 -0.01 -16.28 17.39
N ALA A 363 0.05 -17.29 18.26
CA ALA A 363 1.01 -17.32 19.34
C ALA A 363 2.42 -17.69 18.84
N ARG A 364 3.43 -17.26 19.60
CA ARG A 364 4.86 -17.43 19.30
C ARG A 364 5.59 -18.15 20.43
N ARG A 365 6.80 -18.66 20.18
CA ARG A 365 7.66 -19.23 21.24
C ARG A 365 8.38 -18.12 22.02
N GLN A 366 7.60 -17.36 22.78
CA GLN A 366 8.06 -16.21 23.55
C GLN A 366 7.65 -16.32 25.03
N CYS A 367 8.44 -15.72 25.91
CA CYS A 367 8.25 -15.84 27.34
C CYS A 367 8.36 -14.49 28.07
N TYR A 368 7.71 -14.42 29.23
CA TYR A 368 7.89 -13.36 30.20
C TYR A 368 8.62 -13.87 31.44
N HIS A 369 9.35 -12.97 32.10
CA HIS A 369 9.91 -13.25 33.42
C HIS A 369 8.83 -13.15 34.51
N VAL A 370 8.84 -14.09 35.46
CA VAL A 370 7.87 -14.14 36.58
C VAL A 370 7.79 -12.85 37.39
N ASN A 371 8.88 -12.09 37.47
CA ASN A 371 8.92 -10.80 38.18
C ASN A 371 8.01 -9.73 37.53
N HIS A 372 7.75 -9.81 36.22
CA HIS A 372 6.84 -8.89 35.53
C HIS A 372 5.37 -9.25 35.78
N LEU A 373 5.08 -10.50 36.17
CA LEU A 373 3.72 -11.00 36.40
C LEU A 373 3.15 -10.57 37.76
N THR A 374 4.03 -10.31 38.73
CA THR A 374 3.65 -9.87 40.09
C THR A 374 3.75 -8.34 40.26
N ALA A 375 4.29 -7.64 39.27
CA ALA A 375 4.50 -6.20 39.32
C ALA A 375 3.18 -5.41 39.29
N THR A 376 3.12 -4.34 40.10
CA THR A 376 1.99 -3.39 40.13
C THR A 376 2.39 -1.98 39.69
N ALA A 377 3.68 -1.74 39.46
CA ALA A 377 4.20 -0.46 39.01
C ALA A 377 3.90 -0.25 37.51
N THR A 378 3.44 0.95 37.16
CA THR A 378 3.23 1.36 35.76
C THR A 378 4.53 1.28 34.97
N GLY A 379 4.47 0.70 33.78
CA GLY A 379 5.60 0.44 32.88
C GLY A 379 6.33 -0.88 33.13
N VAL A 380 5.99 -1.62 34.20
CA VAL A 380 6.68 -2.86 34.59
C VAL A 380 5.82 -4.11 34.40
N SER A 381 4.50 -3.95 34.25
CA SER A 381 3.60 -5.08 34.03
C SER A 381 3.96 -5.81 32.73
N TRP A 382 3.75 -7.13 32.70
CA TRP A 382 4.12 -7.93 31.51
C TRP A 382 3.45 -7.43 30.22
N TYR A 383 2.17 -7.02 30.30
CA TYR A 383 1.40 -6.53 29.15
C TYR A 383 1.76 -5.10 28.68
N GLU A 384 2.70 -4.43 29.36
CA GLU A 384 3.23 -3.14 28.90
C GLU A 384 4.55 -3.32 28.13
N ASN A 385 5.05 -4.56 28.05
CA ASN A 385 6.37 -4.92 27.53
C ASN A 385 6.24 -6.06 26.50
N ALA A 386 7.13 -6.08 25.51
CA ALA A 386 7.22 -7.18 24.56
C ALA A 386 7.81 -8.44 25.25
N PRO A 387 7.30 -9.65 24.96
CA PRO A 387 7.88 -10.89 25.48
C PRO A 387 9.23 -11.20 24.82
N GLU A 388 10.09 -11.94 25.52
CA GLU A 388 11.40 -12.37 25.03
C GLU A 388 11.24 -13.61 24.14
N ARG A 389 11.81 -13.60 22.93
CA ARG A 389 11.81 -14.80 22.07
C ARG A 389 12.78 -15.84 22.62
N VAL A 390 12.34 -17.09 22.66
CA VAL A 390 13.18 -18.25 22.93
C VAL A 390 13.27 -19.03 21.61
N PRO A 391 14.39 -18.97 20.85
CA PRO A 391 14.51 -19.67 19.57
C PRO A 391 14.32 -21.19 19.72
N LEU A 392 13.69 -21.83 18.74
CA LEU A 392 13.62 -23.30 18.67
C LEU A 392 15.04 -23.90 18.64
N GLY A 393 15.21 -25.06 19.28
CA GLY A 393 16.53 -25.65 19.54
C GLY A 393 17.27 -25.10 20.78
N THR A 394 16.76 -24.03 21.42
CA THR A 394 17.29 -23.51 22.69
C THR A 394 16.34 -23.76 23.86
N LYS A 395 16.91 -23.79 25.09
CA LYS A 395 16.14 -24.01 26.32
C LYS A 395 15.65 -22.70 26.93
N ARG A 396 14.36 -22.66 27.28
CA ARG A 396 13.77 -21.64 28.16
C ARG A 396 14.43 -21.71 29.54
N LYS A 397 14.45 -20.61 30.31
CA LYS A 397 14.88 -20.58 31.72
C LYS A 397 13.76 -21.13 32.63
N PRO A 398 13.78 -22.42 33.03
CA PRO A 398 12.56 -23.12 33.46
C PRO A 398 11.93 -22.56 34.74
N GLN A 399 12.75 -22.01 35.64
CA GLN A 399 12.33 -21.50 36.95
C GLN A 399 11.88 -20.03 36.93
N THR A 400 12.15 -19.28 35.86
CA THR A 400 11.97 -17.82 35.86
C THR A 400 11.20 -17.26 34.67
N GLN A 401 10.93 -18.07 33.65
CA GLN A 401 10.23 -17.66 32.44
C GLN A 401 8.92 -18.43 32.29
N VAL A 402 7.89 -17.83 31.71
CA VAL A 402 6.61 -18.50 31.40
C VAL A 402 6.18 -18.12 30.00
N TYR A 403 5.54 -19.04 29.26
CA TYR A 403 5.08 -18.77 27.91
C TYR A 403 3.99 -17.70 27.86
N HIS A 404 4.08 -16.77 26.90
CA HIS A 404 3.15 -15.63 26.80
C HIS A 404 1.70 -16.07 26.57
N PHE A 405 1.47 -17.17 25.84
CA PHE A 405 0.13 -17.67 25.53
C PHE A 405 -0.55 -18.37 26.72
N LEU A 406 0.10 -18.41 27.88
CA LEU A 406 -0.54 -18.78 29.16
C LEU A 406 -1.05 -17.56 29.94
N LEU A 407 -0.85 -16.34 29.41
CA LEU A 407 -1.14 -15.09 30.10
C LEU A 407 -2.25 -14.28 29.41
N GLY A 408 -2.89 -13.41 30.18
CA GLY A 408 -3.87 -12.46 29.66
C GLY A 408 -3.26 -11.22 29.03
N ASP A 409 -4.08 -10.54 28.23
CA ASP A 409 -3.77 -9.25 27.61
C ASP A 409 -4.93 -8.25 27.76
N PRO A 410 -4.69 -6.96 28.04
CA PRO A 410 -5.73 -5.93 28.03
C PRO A 410 -6.42 -5.74 26.67
N GLY A 411 -5.78 -6.14 25.57
CA GLY A 411 -6.35 -6.14 24.23
C GLY A 411 -7.37 -7.25 23.97
N MET A 412 -7.39 -8.32 24.77
CA MET A 412 -8.34 -9.43 24.59
C MET A 412 -9.78 -8.98 24.83
N SER A 413 -10.66 -9.28 23.86
CA SER A 413 -12.09 -8.93 23.92
C SER A 413 -12.35 -7.44 24.22
N ASN A 414 -11.51 -6.55 23.70
CA ASN A 414 -11.57 -5.12 24.00
C ASN A 414 -12.50 -4.33 23.05
N TYR A 415 -13.79 -4.32 23.38
CA TYR A 415 -14.81 -3.66 22.55
C TYR A 415 -15.09 -2.21 22.99
N THR A 416 -14.65 -1.23 22.18
CA THR A 416 -14.68 0.19 22.57
C THR A 416 -15.65 1.08 21.80
N ASP A 417 -16.23 0.60 20.69
CA ASP A 417 -17.14 1.39 19.85
C ASP A 417 -18.39 1.89 20.59
N ARG A 418 -18.84 3.11 20.26
CA ARG A 418 -19.95 3.78 20.93
C ARG A 418 -21.30 3.14 20.59
N VAL A 419 -21.49 2.70 19.35
CA VAL A 419 -22.73 2.07 18.88
C VAL A 419 -22.85 0.69 19.51
N ILE A 420 -21.78 -0.10 19.47
CA ILE A 420 -21.76 -1.44 20.07
C ILE A 420 -22.04 -1.38 21.58
N LYS A 421 -21.45 -0.42 22.30
CA LYS A 421 -21.75 -0.16 23.72
C LYS A 421 -23.21 0.21 23.97
N SER A 422 -23.88 0.88 23.03
CA SER A 422 -25.30 1.20 23.16
C SER A 422 -26.21 0.00 22.87
N LEU A 423 -25.76 -0.94 22.02
CA LEU A 423 -26.51 -2.14 21.66
C LEU A 423 -26.46 -3.23 22.73
N GLU A 424 -25.31 -3.41 23.39
CA GLU A 424 -25.07 -4.45 24.40
C GLU A 424 -24.32 -3.90 25.63
N PRO A 425 -24.90 -2.93 26.38
CA PRO A 425 -24.18 -2.20 27.43
C PRO A 425 -23.73 -3.10 28.59
N ASP A 426 -24.59 -4.01 29.03
CA ASP A 426 -24.31 -4.89 30.17
C ASP A 426 -23.23 -5.94 29.81
N LYS A 427 -23.32 -6.54 28.63
CA LYS A 427 -22.34 -7.53 28.14
C LYS A 427 -20.95 -6.91 27.99
N VAL A 428 -20.85 -5.75 27.33
CA VAL A 428 -19.58 -5.03 27.17
C VAL A 428 -19.00 -4.61 28.53
N LYS A 429 -19.85 -4.23 29.49
CA LYS A 429 -19.42 -3.92 30.86
C LYS A 429 -18.88 -5.16 31.58
N ASN A 430 -19.51 -6.32 31.43
CA ASN A 430 -19.06 -7.59 31.99
C ASN A 430 -17.72 -8.03 31.39
N ILE A 431 -17.57 -7.94 30.07
CA ILE A 431 -16.30 -8.24 29.38
C ILE A 431 -15.17 -7.34 29.88
N LYS A 432 -15.45 -6.03 30.04
CA LYS A 432 -14.47 -5.09 30.60
C LYS A 432 -14.06 -5.44 32.04
N LYS A 433 -15.02 -5.89 32.86
CA LYS A 433 -14.75 -6.37 34.22
C LYS A 433 -13.89 -7.63 34.19
N TRP A 434 -14.27 -8.62 33.37
CA TRP A 434 -13.51 -9.84 33.15
C TRP A 434 -12.07 -9.53 32.74
N ASN A 435 -11.86 -8.68 31.73
CA ASN A 435 -10.52 -8.34 31.23
C ASN A 435 -9.65 -7.75 32.35
N LYS A 436 -10.20 -6.87 33.19
CA LYS A 436 -9.48 -6.31 34.33
C LYS A 436 -9.10 -7.37 35.39
N GLU A 437 -10.01 -8.30 35.69
CA GLU A 437 -9.77 -9.37 36.66
C GLU A 437 -8.78 -10.41 36.12
N PHE A 438 -8.92 -10.78 34.84
CA PHE A 438 -8.05 -11.71 34.13
C PHE A 438 -6.61 -11.20 34.03
N ASN A 439 -6.41 -9.89 33.89
CA ASN A 439 -5.11 -9.21 33.82
C ASN A 439 -4.61 -8.65 35.16
N SER A 440 -5.21 -9.02 36.29
CA SER A 440 -4.67 -8.64 37.61
C SER A 440 -3.29 -9.30 37.88
N PRO A 441 -2.45 -8.78 38.79
CA PRO A 441 -1.18 -9.44 39.12
C PRO A 441 -1.36 -10.91 39.52
N TYR A 442 -0.41 -11.75 39.14
CA TYR A 442 -0.43 -13.18 39.44
C TYR A 442 0.02 -13.46 40.89
N ASN A 443 -0.59 -14.46 41.53
CA ASN A 443 -0.19 -14.92 42.86
C ASN A 443 0.79 -16.11 42.78
N ASN A 444 1.34 -16.54 43.92
CA ASN A 444 2.33 -17.62 43.95
C ASN A 444 1.79 -18.96 43.42
N ASP A 445 0.53 -19.30 43.68
CA ASP A 445 -0.08 -20.55 43.21
C ASP A 445 -0.26 -20.56 41.69
N ASP A 446 -0.62 -19.40 41.13
CA ASP A 446 -0.67 -19.19 39.68
C ASP A 446 0.73 -19.39 39.08
N LEU A 447 1.78 -18.82 39.70
CA LEU A 447 3.16 -18.95 39.21
C LEU A 447 3.65 -20.40 39.19
N VAL A 448 3.36 -21.18 40.24
CA VAL A 448 3.69 -22.62 40.28
C VAL A 448 3.02 -23.36 39.13
N THR A 449 1.74 -23.07 38.89
CA THR A 449 0.97 -23.67 37.78
C THR A 449 1.55 -23.28 36.42
N LEU A 450 1.84 -21.99 36.20
CA LEU A 450 2.40 -21.47 34.94
C LEU A 450 3.77 -22.07 34.62
N LEU A 451 4.65 -22.20 35.63
CA LEU A 451 5.97 -22.81 35.45
C LEU A 451 5.87 -24.30 35.12
N ARG A 452 4.95 -25.02 35.79
CA ARG A 452 4.65 -26.44 35.51
C ARG A 452 4.15 -26.63 34.09
N LEU A 453 3.13 -25.88 33.66
CA LEU A 453 2.60 -25.92 32.29
C LEU A 453 3.66 -25.54 31.26
N SER A 454 4.51 -24.56 31.57
CA SER A 454 5.60 -24.17 30.68
C SER A 454 6.63 -25.28 30.48
N SER A 455 6.90 -26.11 31.50
CA SER A 455 7.76 -27.29 31.35
C SER A 455 7.15 -28.35 30.45
N VAL A 456 5.84 -28.59 30.56
CA VAL A 456 5.12 -29.52 29.67
C VAL A 456 5.14 -29.02 28.23
N ILE A 457 4.99 -27.71 28.02
CA ILE A 457 5.11 -27.09 26.70
C ILE A 457 6.52 -27.31 26.13
N ASP A 458 7.58 -27.21 26.95
CA ASP A 458 8.95 -27.49 26.50
C ASP A 458 9.09 -28.94 25.98
N ASP A 459 8.55 -29.92 26.71
CA ASP A 459 8.57 -31.34 26.32
C ASP A 459 7.75 -31.59 25.03
N LEU A 460 6.58 -30.95 24.91
CA LEU A 460 5.74 -31.05 23.71
C LEU A 460 6.40 -30.42 22.48
N TRP A 461 7.15 -29.32 22.64
CA TRP A 461 7.94 -28.72 21.56
C TRP A 461 9.02 -29.67 21.04
N GLU A 462 9.77 -30.32 21.94
CA GLU A 462 10.78 -31.31 21.56
C GLU A 462 10.13 -32.51 20.83
N ALA A 463 9.01 -33.01 21.34
CA ALA A 463 8.25 -34.08 20.69
C ALA A 463 7.72 -33.66 19.31
N GLN A 464 7.29 -32.42 19.17
CA GLN A 464 6.77 -31.87 17.92
C GLN A 464 7.84 -31.78 16.83
N ILE A 465 9.05 -31.35 17.18
CA ILE A 465 10.19 -31.31 16.23
C ILE A 465 10.46 -32.73 15.70
N ASN A 466 10.47 -33.73 16.58
CA ASN A 466 10.70 -35.12 16.17
C ASN A 466 9.57 -35.65 15.28
N LEU A 467 8.31 -35.33 15.60
CA LEU A 467 7.16 -35.72 14.79
C LEU A 467 7.23 -35.12 13.38
N ARG A 468 7.63 -33.85 13.24
CA ARG A 468 7.85 -33.21 11.94
C ARG A 468 8.89 -33.95 11.10
N LYS A 469 10.04 -34.30 11.71
CA LYS A 469 11.12 -35.05 11.04
C LYS A 469 10.65 -36.42 10.57
N GLU A 470 9.86 -37.12 11.40
CA GLU A 470 9.31 -38.43 11.04
C GLU A 470 8.37 -38.34 9.83
N VAL A 471 7.50 -37.32 9.79
CA VAL A 471 6.59 -37.10 8.64
C VAL A 471 7.37 -36.75 7.38
N HIS A 472 8.39 -35.90 7.48
CA HIS A 472 9.26 -35.56 6.35
C HIS A 472 9.92 -36.81 5.74
N GLU A 473 10.56 -37.64 6.56
CA GLU A 473 11.23 -38.86 6.08
C GLU A 473 10.25 -39.87 5.45
N LYS A 474 9.00 -39.97 5.96
CA LYS A 474 7.99 -40.87 5.40
C LYS A 474 7.36 -40.40 4.09
N THR A 475 7.51 -39.12 3.74
CA THR A 475 6.82 -38.50 2.60
C THR A 475 7.76 -38.01 1.51
N LYS A 476 9.07 -38.08 1.75
CA LYS A 476 10.13 -37.65 0.84
C LYS A 476 10.40 -38.71 -0.24
N ASP A 477 10.49 -38.25 -1.49
CA ASP A 477 10.88 -39.09 -2.63
C ASP A 477 12.28 -38.71 -3.14
N SER A 478 12.99 -39.66 -3.75
CA SER A 478 14.35 -39.45 -4.25
C SER A 478 14.34 -38.62 -5.53
N LEU A 479 15.19 -37.58 -5.59
CA LEU A 479 15.29 -36.73 -6.77
C LEU A 479 16.72 -36.27 -6.99
N SER A 480 17.38 -36.86 -7.99
CA SER A 480 18.72 -36.47 -8.41
C SER A 480 18.70 -35.31 -9.39
N VAL A 481 19.69 -34.41 -9.28
CA VAL A 481 19.84 -33.23 -10.15
C VAL A 481 21.26 -33.16 -10.70
N TYR A 482 21.48 -32.36 -11.74
CA TYR A 482 22.79 -32.23 -12.38
C TYR A 482 23.94 -32.00 -11.39
N GLY A 483 24.85 -32.96 -11.27
CA GLY A 483 26.03 -32.89 -10.39
C GLY A 483 25.75 -33.17 -8.90
N LEU A 484 24.55 -33.63 -8.54
CA LEU A 484 24.18 -34.11 -7.21
C LEU A 484 23.27 -35.36 -7.32
N GLU A 485 23.83 -36.52 -7.01
CA GLU A 485 23.05 -37.76 -6.90
C GLU A 485 22.36 -37.84 -5.54
N ASP A 486 21.06 -38.11 -5.56
CA ASP A 486 20.28 -38.36 -4.36
C ASP A 486 20.28 -39.86 -4.05
N HIS A 487 20.93 -40.23 -2.95
CA HIS A 487 21.04 -41.62 -2.50
C HIS A 487 19.94 -42.01 -1.50
N CYS A 488 18.95 -41.15 -1.25
CA CYS A 488 17.85 -41.50 -0.36
C CYS A 488 16.96 -42.60 -0.97
N THR A 489 16.47 -43.50 -0.13
CA THR A 489 15.44 -44.48 -0.53
C THR A 489 14.11 -43.78 -0.78
N ASP A 490 13.52 -44.01 -1.94
CA ASP A 490 12.19 -43.53 -2.30
C ASP A 490 11.12 -44.07 -1.32
N SER A 491 10.22 -43.19 -0.86
CA SER A 491 9.14 -43.57 0.04
C SER A 491 8.11 -44.48 -0.65
N HIS A 492 7.98 -44.36 -1.98
CA HIS A 492 6.93 -44.96 -2.80
C HIS A 492 5.51 -44.72 -2.25
N THR A 493 5.31 -43.62 -1.51
CA THR A 493 4.01 -43.28 -0.93
C THR A 493 3.17 -42.48 -1.92
N THR A 494 1.93 -42.92 -2.14
CA THR A 494 0.95 -42.18 -2.94
C THR A 494 0.51 -40.90 -2.23
N ILE A 495 0.03 -39.89 -2.97
CA ILE A 495 -0.50 -38.64 -2.39
C ILE A 495 -1.52 -38.89 -1.28
N ARG A 496 -2.47 -39.82 -1.48
CA ARG A 496 -3.46 -40.19 -0.44
C ARG A 496 -2.83 -40.75 0.83
N GLN A 497 -1.74 -41.52 0.71
CA GLN A 497 -1.03 -42.02 1.87
C GLN A 497 -0.29 -40.89 2.60
N LYS A 498 0.30 -39.94 1.86
CA LYS A 498 0.94 -38.74 2.43
C LYS A 498 -0.08 -37.87 3.18
N ASP A 499 -1.25 -37.64 2.58
CA ASP A 499 -2.35 -36.90 3.23
C ASP A 499 -2.83 -37.59 4.50
N LYS A 500 -2.96 -38.93 4.47
CA LYS A 500 -3.36 -39.73 5.63
C LYS A 500 -2.31 -39.67 6.76
N ILE A 501 -1.02 -39.70 6.41
CA ILE A 501 0.07 -39.49 7.37
C ILE A 501 -0.06 -38.10 8.01
N LEU A 502 -0.32 -37.07 7.20
CA LEU A 502 -0.50 -35.71 7.70
C LEU A 502 -1.73 -35.55 8.61
N SER A 503 -2.90 -36.06 8.21
CA SER A 503 -4.14 -35.90 8.99
C SER A 503 -4.12 -36.74 10.27
N GLU A 504 -3.81 -38.04 10.16
CA GLU A 504 -3.87 -38.95 11.30
C GLU A 504 -2.63 -38.85 12.19
N GLN A 505 -1.42 -38.93 11.63
CA GLN A 505 -0.20 -39.01 12.46
C GLN A 505 0.26 -37.63 12.94
N TYR A 506 0.23 -36.61 12.08
CA TYR A 506 0.71 -35.28 12.43
C TYR A 506 -0.37 -34.44 13.12
N LYS A 507 -1.53 -34.23 12.48
CA LYS A 507 -2.62 -33.42 13.02
C LYS A 507 -3.43 -34.12 14.11
N SER A 508 -3.27 -35.45 14.27
CA SER A 508 -4.04 -36.26 15.22
C SER A 508 -5.56 -36.11 15.03
N GLU A 509 -6.00 -35.93 13.78
CA GLU A 509 -7.42 -35.82 13.46
C GLU A 509 -8.12 -37.13 13.83
N GLU A 510 -9.23 -37.02 14.55
CA GLU A 510 -10.05 -38.16 15.01
C GLU A 510 -9.35 -39.17 15.94
N MET A 511 -8.14 -38.87 16.43
CA MET A 511 -7.44 -39.71 17.41
C MET A 511 -7.96 -39.49 18.83
N THR A 512 -8.13 -40.59 19.59
CA THR A 512 -8.53 -40.55 21.01
C THR A 512 -7.47 -39.90 21.91
N ASN A 513 -6.18 -39.94 21.52
CA ASN A 513 -5.11 -39.26 22.22
C ASN A 513 -4.39 -38.31 21.26
N ALA A 514 -4.57 -37.01 21.46
CA ALA A 514 -3.96 -35.96 20.68
C ALA A 514 -2.42 -36.00 20.81
N GLY A 515 -1.73 -35.94 19.67
CA GLY A 515 -0.29 -35.79 19.58
C GLY A 515 0.22 -34.39 19.96
N PRO A 516 1.54 -34.18 19.97
CA PRO A 516 2.15 -32.93 20.44
C PRO A 516 1.71 -31.69 19.65
N TYR A 517 1.61 -31.78 18.32
CA TYR A 517 1.09 -30.71 17.46
C TYR A 517 -0.32 -30.28 17.90
N ALA A 518 -1.27 -31.22 17.94
CA ALA A 518 -2.68 -30.92 18.21
C ALA A 518 -2.89 -30.29 19.60
N ARG A 519 -2.13 -30.73 20.61
CA ARG A 519 -2.18 -30.14 21.96
C ARG A 519 -1.64 -28.71 21.98
N LEU A 520 -0.47 -28.47 21.38
CA LEU A 520 0.13 -27.13 21.30
C LEU A 520 -0.75 -26.20 20.47
N LYS A 521 -1.21 -26.65 19.30
CA LYS A 521 -2.09 -25.90 18.41
C LYS A 521 -3.35 -25.47 19.14
N PHE A 522 -4.02 -26.39 19.83
CA PHE A 522 -5.26 -26.05 20.53
C PHE A 522 -5.06 -25.11 21.72
N ALA A 523 -3.96 -25.25 22.47
CA ALA A 523 -3.61 -24.30 23.54
C ALA A 523 -3.33 -22.90 22.99
N MET A 524 -2.55 -22.80 21.91
CA MET A 524 -2.22 -21.53 21.27
C MET A 524 -3.45 -20.88 20.60
N ASP A 525 -4.30 -21.68 19.98
CA ASP A 525 -5.59 -21.28 19.41
C ASP A 525 -6.55 -20.75 20.47
N TYR A 526 -6.63 -21.40 21.64
CA TYR A 526 -7.48 -20.94 22.73
C TYR A 526 -7.05 -19.55 23.21
N TRP A 527 -5.74 -19.31 23.34
CA TRP A 527 -5.22 -17.98 23.67
C TRP A 527 -5.57 -16.94 22.60
N CYS A 528 -5.41 -17.27 21.31
CA CYS A 528 -5.80 -16.38 20.22
C CYS A 528 -7.32 -16.12 20.19
N ALA A 529 -8.15 -17.12 20.49
CA ALA A 529 -9.60 -17.00 20.49
C ALA A 529 -10.12 -15.96 21.51
N LEU A 530 -9.42 -15.75 22.63
CA LEU A 530 -9.77 -14.71 23.62
C LEU A 530 -9.72 -13.28 23.07
N TRP A 531 -9.01 -13.04 21.96
CA TRP A 531 -8.99 -11.75 21.27
C TRP A 531 -10.25 -11.49 20.45
N PHE A 532 -10.91 -12.55 19.98
CA PHE A 532 -12.04 -12.54 19.05
C PHE A 532 -13.35 -13.00 19.70
N TRP A 533 -13.42 -12.99 21.04
CA TRP A 533 -14.50 -13.63 21.77
C TRP A 533 -15.87 -12.97 21.52
N PRO A 534 -16.90 -13.70 21.06
CA PRO A 534 -18.20 -13.10 20.74
C PRO A 534 -18.83 -12.39 21.94
N ILE A 535 -19.32 -11.16 21.71
CA ILE A 535 -19.97 -10.33 22.73
C ILE A 535 -21.21 -11.03 23.29
N ASP A 536 -21.94 -11.79 22.47
CA ASP A 536 -23.16 -12.48 22.87
C ASP A 536 -22.92 -13.77 23.66
N LYS A 537 -21.66 -14.20 23.79
CA LYS A 537 -21.17 -15.38 24.53
C LYS A 537 -20.27 -14.99 25.70
N GLU A 538 -20.46 -13.80 26.27
CA GLU A 538 -19.63 -13.26 27.34
C GLU A 538 -19.61 -14.15 28.59
N GLU A 539 -20.68 -14.90 28.83
CA GLU A 539 -20.82 -15.83 29.95
C GLU A 539 -19.86 -17.03 29.87
N LEU A 540 -19.33 -17.33 28.68
CA LEU A 540 -18.40 -18.43 28.47
C LEU A 540 -16.92 -18.02 28.64
N LEU A 541 -16.63 -16.71 28.82
CA LEU A 541 -15.28 -16.24 29.09
C LEU A 541 -14.74 -16.91 30.37
N PRO A 542 -13.52 -17.50 30.32
CA PRO A 542 -12.97 -18.21 31.47
C PRO A 542 -12.44 -17.24 32.51
N SER A 543 -12.73 -17.46 33.79
CA SER A 543 -11.89 -16.88 34.86
C SER A 543 -10.45 -17.37 34.71
N ARG A 544 -9.47 -16.68 35.33
CA ARG A 544 -8.06 -17.10 35.27
C ARG A 544 -7.86 -18.55 35.71
N SER A 545 -8.52 -18.97 36.79
CA SER A 545 -8.45 -20.35 37.28
C SER A 545 -9.03 -21.36 36.29
N GLU A 546 -10.16 -21.04 35.64
CA GLU A 546 -10.74 -21.90 34.60
C GLU A 546 -9.82 -21.99 33.39
N PHE A 547 -9.24 -20.87 32.94
CA PHE A 547 -8.32 -20.85 31.81
C PHE A 547 -7.07 -21.71 32.07
N LEU A 548 -6.43 -21.59 33.24
CA LEU A 548 -5.27 -22.42 33.58
C LEU A 548 -5.63 -23.90 33.77
N PHE A 549 -6.85 -24.19 34.25
CA PHE A 549 -7.38 -25.54 34.34
C PHE A 549 -7.60 -26.15 32.95
N ASP A 550 -8.26 -25.41 32.05
CA ASP A 550 -8.44 -25.79 30.65
C ASP A 550 -7.09 -26.06 29.96
N MET A 551 -6.09 -25.18 30.16
CA MET A 551 -4.74 -25.38 29.64
C MET A 551 -4.09 -26.65 30.18
N SER A 552 -4.32 -26.98 31.46
CA SER A 552 -3.83 -28.24 32.04
C SER A 552 -4.49 -29.46 31.37
N LEU A 553 -5.80 -29.41 31.10
CA LEU A 553 -6.51 -30.48 30.40
C LEU A 553 -5.98 -30.68 28.97
N ILE A 554 -5.71 -29.59 28.26
CA ILE A 554 -5.24 -29.61 26.86
C ILE A 554 -3.80 -30.13 26.77
N LEU A 555 -2.92 -29.71 27.68
CA LEU A 555 -1.48 -30.01 27.61
C LEU A 555 -1.14 -31.35 28.28
N GLU A 556 -1.70 -31.63 29.46
CA GLU A 556 -1.32 -32.77 30.33
C GLU A 556 -2.31 -33.94 30.31
N GLY A 557 -3.61 -33.70 30.09
CA GLY A 557 -4.67 -34.70 30.14
C GLY A 557 -5.30 -34.93 31.52
N THR A 558 -6.00 -36.05 31.70
CA THR A 558 -6.74 -36.38 32.95
C THR A 558 -5.86 -36.38 34.19
N PHE A 559 -6.37 -35.79 35.28
CA PHE A 559 -5.69 -35.32 36.50
C PHE A 559 -4.73 -36.27 37.25
N ALA A 560 -4.58 -37.54 36.87
CA ALA A 560 -3.66 -38.48 37.52
C ALA A 560 -2.16 -38.15 37.26
N SER A 561 -1.85 -37.28 36.29
CA SER A 561 -0.50 -36.78 36.01
C SER A 561 -0.13 -35.52 36.82
N VAL A 562 -1.08 -34.89 37.53
CA VAL A 562 -0.83 -33.77 38.44
C VAL A 562 -0.44 -34.31 39.81
N ASN A 563 0.83 -34.72 39.97
CA ASN A 563 1.36 -35.12 41.27
C ASN A 563 1.31 -33.93 42.24
N ILE A 564 0.32 -33.91 43.13
CA ILE A 564 0.41 -33.20 44.41
C ILE A 564 1.46 -33.96 45.22
N GLY A 565 2.70 -33.49 45.16
CA GLY A 565 3.77 -33.99 46.00
C GLY A 565 3.42 -33.81 47.49
N ASN A 566 3.20 -34.93 48.17
CA ASN A 566 3.74 -35.30 49.49
C ASN A 566 3.98 -34.25 50.62
N ASP A 567 3.30 -33.11 50.68
CA ASP A 567 3.36 -32.18 51.83
C ASP A 567 1.99 -31.94 52.50
N ILE A 568 1.19 -32.99 52.64
CA ILE A 568 0.10 -33.05 53.64
C ILE A 568 0.45 -34.09 54.70
N LYS A 569 1.52 -33.83 55.44
CA LYS A 569 1.72 -34.39 56.79
C LYS A 569 1.89 -33.24 57.77
N GLY A 570 0.78 -32.62 58.13
CA GLY A 570 0.71 -31.72 59.28
C GLY A 570 -0.15 -30.48 59.07
N GLY A 571 -1.47 -30.64 59.10
CA GLY A 571 -2.40 -29.51 59.13
C GLY A 571 -3.84 -30.00 59.09
N GLN A 572 -4.70 -29.44 59.93
CA GLN A 572 -6.07 -29.89 60.20
C GLN A 572 -6.90 -30.14 58.94
N ILE A 573 -7.63 -31.27 58.96
CA ILE A 573 -8.64 -31.65 57.97
C ILE A 573 -9.77 -30.60 58.00
N SER A 574 -9.88 -29.79 56.95
CA SER A 574 -11.11 -29.04 56.67
C SER A 574 -12.15 -30.03 56.11
N PHE A 575 -13.33 -30.09 56.73
CA PHE A 575 -14.39 -31.05 56.42
C PHE A 575 -15.26 -30.67 55.19
N LEU A 576 -14.86 -29.64 54.43
CA LEU A 576 -15.56 -29.16 53.24
C LEU A 576 -14.56 -29.08 52.08
N PRO A 577 -14.73 -29.91 51.02
CA PRO A 577 -13.98 -29.77 49.79
C PRO A 577 -14.24 -28.40 49.16
N THR A 578 -13.21 -27.75 48.65
CA THR A 578 -13.37 -26.61 47.76
C THR A 578 -14.08 -27.03 46.47
N GLU A 579 -14.79 -26.12 45.78
CA GLU A 579 -15.44 -26.44 44.49
C GLU A 579 -14.48 -27.10 43.49
N LYS A 580 -13.19 -26.72 43.52
CA LYS A 580 -12.13 -27.32 42.72
C LYS A 580 -11.87 -28.80 43.07
N GLU A 581 -11.92 -29.17 44.34
CA GLU A 581 -11.71 -30.55 44.81
C GLU A 581 -12.92 -31.45 44.51
N GLN A 582 -14.14 -30.90 44.59
CA GLN A 582 -15.38 -31.62 44.27
C GLN A 582 -15.47 -31.95 42.77
N ILE A 583 -15.15 -30.97 41.90
CA ILE A 583 -15.10 -31.16 40.45
C ILE A 583 -13.99 -32.14 40.05
N ALA A 584 -12.84 -32.10 40.74
CA ALA A 584 -11.75 -33.05 40.52
C ALA A 584 -12.16 -34.49 40.86
N MET A 585 -12.91 -34.70 41.95
CA MET A 585 -13.43 -36.02 42.34
C MET A 585 -14.43 -36.59 41.31
N ASP A 586 -15.33 -35.76 40.76
CA ASP A 586 -16.31 -36.19 39.75
C ASP A 586 -15.64 -36.58 38.42
N ILE A 587 -14.52 -35.94 38.07
CA ILE A 587 -13.73 -36.25 36.87
C ILE A 587 -12.93 -37.55 37.05
N VAL A 588 -12.30 -37.76 38.21
CA VAL A 588 -11.57 -39.02 38.51
C VAL A 588 -12.52 -40.23 38.46
N GLY A 589 -13.76 -40.07 38.96
CA GLY A 589 -14.80 -41.11 38.88
C GLY A 589 -15.24 -41.44 37.45
N THR A 590 -14.97 -40.57 36.47
CA THR A 590 -15.47 -40.70 35.10
C THR A 590 -14.43 -41.22 34.09
N TYR A 591 -13.12 -41.00 34.29
CA TYR A 591 -12.11 -41.20 33.22
C TYR A 591 -10.92 -42.16 33.49
N GLY A 592 -10.71 -42.65 34.72
CA GLY A 592 -9.65 -43.65 35.00
C GLY A 592 -8.18 -43.16 34.89
N ASN A 593 -7.23 -44.08 35.07
CA ASN A 593 -5.82 -43.81 35.43
C ASN A 593 -4.80 -43.62 34.29
N ASN A 594 -5.21 -43.58 33.01
CA ASN A 594 -4.29 -43.29 31.90
C ASN A 594 -4.52 -41.85 31.39
N SER A 595 -3.45 -41.03 31.32
CA SER A 595 -3.51 -39.63 30.88
C SER A 595 -3.74 -39.53 29.37
N ILE A 596 -5.00 -39.46 28.96
CA ILE A 596 -5.43 -39.33 27.57
C ILE A 596 -5.92 -37.89 27.34
N VAL A 597 -5.48 -37.26 26.24
CA VAL A 597 -6.03 -35.96 25.80
C VAL A 597 -6.90 -36.19 24.58
N ASP A 598 -8.22 -36.24 24.79
CA ASP A 598 -9.22 -36.37 23.71
C ASP A 598 -9.84 -34.99 23.44
N ILE A 599 -9.33 -34.27 22.43
CA ILE A 599 -9.81 -32.92 22.08
C ILE A 599 -11.30 -32.94 21.67
N PRO A 600 -11.79 -33.86 20.80
CA PRO A 600 -13.21 -33.98 20.50
C PRO A 600 -14.09 -34.15 21.75
N GLN A 601 -13.66 -34.95 22.72
CA GLN A 601 -14.38 -35.13 23.98
C GLN A 601 -14.33 -33.89 24.88
N LEU A 602 -13.18 -33.22 24.96
CA LEU A 602 -13.03 -31.96 25.69
C LEU A 602 -13.97 -30.89 25.14
N ARG A 603 -14.06 -30.76 23.81
CA ARG A 603 -15.00 -29.84 23.13
C ARG A 603 -16.45 -30.16 23.48
N LYS A 604 -16.84 -31.44 23.45
CA LYS A 604 -18.20 -31.86 23.81
C LYS A 604 -18.54 -31.57 25.27
N LYS A 605 -17.56 -31.70 26.17
CA LYS A 605 -17.76 -31.53 27.62
C LYS A 605 -17.73 -30.08 28.09
N TYR A 606 -16.86 -29.25 27.49
CA TYR A 606 -16.64 -27.87 27.88
C TYR A 606 -17.04 -26.92 26.75
N PRO A 607 -18.23 -26.29 26.82
CA PRO A 607 -18.73 -25.40 25.77
C PRO A 607 -17.77 -24.27 25.38
N ARG A 608 -17.01 -23.74 26.35
CA ARG A 608 -15.98 -22.71 26.12
C ARG A 608 -14.83 -23.20 25.22
N LEU A 609 -14.41 -24.46 25.36
CA LEU A 609 -13.37 -25.06 24.54
C LEU A 609 -13.87 -25.31 23.12
N ASN A 610 -15.14 -25.69 22.96
CA ASN A 610 -15.74 -25.77 21.63
C ASN A 610 -15.84 -24.40 20.96
N LEU A 611 -16.24 -23.36 21.70
CA LEU A 611 -16.29 -22.00 21.17
C LEU A 611 -14.89 -21.49 20.77
N ALA A 612 -13.87 -21.75 21.59
CA ALA A 612 -12.48 -21.42 21.25
C ALA A 612 -12.02 -22.10 19.96
N TYR A 613 -12.36 -23.39 19.78
CA TYR A 613 -12.08 -24.13 18.55
C TYR A 613 -12.81 -23.53 17.33
N GLU A 614 -14.10 -23.20 17.45
CA GLU A 614 -14.87 -22.57 16.37
C GLU A 614 -14.32 -21.20 15.96
N ILE A 615 -13.87 -20.39 16.93
CA ILE A 615 -13.21 -19.12 16.67
C ILE A 615 -11.89 -19.34 15.92
N ALA A 616 -11.08 -20.32 16.34
CA ALA A 616 -9.81 -20.61 15.70
C ALA A 616 -9.97 -21.10 14.27
N GLU A 617 -10.91 -22.01 14.00
CA GLU A 617 -11.24 -22.49 12.66
C GLU A 617 -11.69 -21.34 11.74
N LYS A 618 -12.50 -20.42 12.25
CA LYS A 618 -12.99 -19.28 11.47
C LYS A 618 -11.91 -18.25 11.11
N ASN A 619 -10.94 -18.04 12.01
CA ASN A 619 -9.91 -17.02 11.85
C ASN A 619 -8.58 -17.58 11.32
N HIS A 620 -8.46 -18.91 11.20
CA HIS A 620 -7.30 -19.63 10.71
C HIS A 620 -5.98 -19.21 11.37
N PHE A 621 -5.91 -19.14 12.71
CA PHE A 621 -4.69 -18.67 13.39
C PHE A 621 -3.44 -19.49 13.00
N MET A 622 -2.36 -18.78 12.65
CA MET A 622 -1.11 -19.37 12.16
C MET A 622 0.01 -19.26 13.21
N HIS A 623 0.56 -20.39 13.62
CA HIS A 623 1.63 -20.45 14.61
C HIS A 623 2.94 -20.86 13.94
N TRP A 624 3.65 -19.89 13.36
CA TRP A 624 4.86 -20.10 12.53
C TRP A 624 5.85 -21.14 13.04
N GLU A 625 6.31 -20.99 14.28
CA GLU A 625 7.28 -21.90 14.89
C GLU A 625 6.71 -23.29 15.16
N LEU A 626 5.37 -23.43 15.27
CA LEU A 626 4.68 -24.72 15.42
C LEU A 626 4.54 -25.44 14.09
N GLU A 627 4.14 -24.69 13.06
CA GLU A 627 3.94 -25.24 11.72
C GLU A 627 5.26 -25.64 11.07
N PHE A 628 6.33 -24.85 11.21
CA PHE A 628 7.64 -25.15 10.60
C PHE A 628 8.69 -25.54 11.64
N ALA A 629 8.30 -26.33 12.65
CA ALA A 629 9.09 -26.58 13.86
C ALA A 629 10.49 -27.16 13.60
N ASP A 630 10.62 -28.10 12.67
CA ASP A 630 11.88 -28.69 12.23
C ASP A 630 12.80 -27.66 11.56
N LEU A 631 12.28 -26.89 10.61
CA LEU A 631 13.02 -25.83 9.91
C LEU A 631 13.56 -24.78 10.89
N PHE A 632 12.72 -24.32 11.83
CA PHE A 632 13.14 -23.36 12.85
C PHE A 632 14.15 -23.95 13.84
N ALA A 633 14.02 -25.24 14.21
CA ALA A 633 14.96 -25.90 15.10
C ALA A 633 16.34 -26.11 14.47
N GLU A 634 16.39 -26.39 13.17
CA GLU A 634 17.65 -26.67 12.46
C GLU A 634 18.32 -25.43 11.90
N ARG A 635 17.54 -24.44 11.44
CA ARG A 635 18.03 -23.32 10.62
C ARG A 635 17.73 -21.95 11.24
N GLY A 636 16.92 -21.90 12.30
CA GLY A 636 16.52 -20.65 12.98
C GLY A 636 15.46 -19.83 12.25
N GLY A 637 15.21 -20.10 10.97
CA GLY A 637 14.25 -19.41 10.11
C GLY A 637 14.48 -19.70 8.62
N PHE A 638 13.83 -18.92 7.76
CA PHE A 638 13.94 -19.02 6.29
C PHE A 638 15.15 -18.24 5.77
N ASP A 639 15.72 -18.64 4.63
CA ASP A 639 16.81 -17.86 4.01
C ASP A 639 16.30 -16.73 3.12
N LEU A 640 15.12 -16.92 2.53
CA LEU A 640 14.43 -15.90 1.75
C LEU A 640 12.97 -15.83 2.19
N ILE A 641 12.51 -14.65 2.61
CA ILE A 641 11.09 -14.35 2.72
C ILE A 641 10.75 -13.32 1.65
N VAL A 642 9.87 -13.63 0.71
CA VAL A 642 9.59 -12.75 -0.44
C VAL A 642 8.09 -12.67 -0.72
N GLY A 643 7.57 -11.51 -1.15
CA GLY A 643 6.17 -11.42 -1.58
C GLY A 643 5.63 -9.99 -1.79
N ASN A 644 4.33 -9.91 -2.00
CA ASN A 644 3.55 -8.66 -2.01
C ASN A 644 2.46 -8.73 -0.92
N PRO A 645 2.76 -8.33 0.33
CA PRO A 645 1.76 -8.34 1.39
C PRO A 645 0.57 -7.41 1.09
N PRO A 646 -0.63 -7.65 1.65
CA PRO A 646 -1.83 -6.86 1.39
C PRO A 646 -1.72 -5.40 1.85
N TRP A 647 -2.15 -4.45 1.01
CA TRP A 647 -2.07 -3.00 1.25
C TRP A 647 -3.32 -2.46 1.99
N ILE A 648 -3.87 -3.23 2.93
CA ILE A 648 -5.11 -2.89 3.64
C ILE A 648 -4.80 -2.23 4.99
N LYS A 649 -5.48 -1.11 5.23
CA LYS A 649 -5.63 -0.55 6.57
C LYS A 649 -6.88 -1.15 7.23
N ILE A 650 -6.71 -1.87 8.33
CA ILE A 650 -7.85 -2.47 9.05
C ILE A 650 -8.59 -1.37 9.78
N GLU A 651 -9.82 -1.07 9.36
CA GLU A 651 -10.69 -0.06 9.97
C GLU A 651 -12.14 -0.53 10.01
N TRP A 652 -12.83 -0.21 11.11
CA TRP A 652 -14.26 -0.43 11.23
C TRP A 652 -15.05 0.59 10.40
N ASN A 653 -15.74 0.12 9.36
CA ASN A 653 -16.60 0.94 8.50
C ASN A 653 -18.04 0.40 8.51
N GLU A 654 -18.89 0.98 9.38
CA GLU A 654 -20.28 0.54 9.55
C GLU A 654 -21.13 0.62 8.27
N GLN A 655 -20.89 1.62 7.41
CA GLN A 655 -21.69 1.80 6.18
C GLN A 655 -21.46 0.65 5.20
N SER A 656 -20.21 0.22 5.05
CA SER A 656 -19.84 -0.90 4.20
C SER A 656 -20.56 -2.18 4.64
N VAL A 657 -20.57 -2.48 5.94
CA VAL A 657 -21.24 -3.67 6.49
C VAL A 657 -22.76 -3.64 6.29
N LEU A 658 -23.39 -2.50 6.54
CA LEU A 658 -24.84 -2.35 6.40
C LEU A 658 -25.29 -2.38 4.93
N SER A 659 -24.41 -2.01 3.99
CA SER A 659 -24.73 -1.97 2.56
C SER A 659 -24.95 -3.34 1.94
N ASP A 660 -24.41 -4.42 2.52
CA ASP A 660 -24.58 -5.79 2.03
C ASP A 660 -26.04 -6.26 2.13
N SER A 661 -26.78 -5.80 3.14
CA SER A 661 -28.20 -6.14 3.33
C SER A 661 -29.14 -5.00 2.94
N HIS A 662 -28.67 -3.75 2.99
CA HIS A 662 -29.46 -2.57 2.67
C HIS A 662 -28.68 -1.67 1.69
N PRO A 663 -28.81 -1.88 0.38
CA PRO A 663 -28.03 -1.14 -0.61
C PRO A 663 -28.13 0.40 -0.54
N MET A 664 -29.20 0.93 0.06
CA MET A 664 -29.41 2.37 0.24
C MET A 664 -28.24 3.10 0.90
N PHE A 665 -27.48 2.44 1.79
CA PHE A 665 -26.34 3.04 2.47
C PHE A 665 -25.23 3.45 1.49
N THR A 666 -25.07 2.72 0.38
CA THR A 666 -24.04 2.97 -0.64
C THR A 666 -24.60 3.64 -1.89
N VAL A 667 -25.83 3.31 -2.30
CA VAL A 667 -26.48 3.86 -3.50
C VAL A 667 -26.81 5.35 -3.34
N LYS A 668 -27.28 5.77 -2.15
CA LYS A 668 -27.68 7.15 -1.88
C LYS A 668 -26.56 8.06 -1.37
N ASN A 669 -25.36 7.52 -1.16
CA ASN A 669 -24.22 8.25 -0.60
C ASN A 669 -24.56 9.02 0.71
N LEU A 670 -25.12 8.29 1.69
CA LEU A 670 -25.66 8.89 2.92
C LEU A 670 -24.56 9.57 3.75
N THR A 671 -24.88 10.76 4.29
CA THR A 671 -24.02 11.42 5.29
C THR A 671 -24.00 10.64 6.60
N ALA A 672 -22.97 10.82 7.44
CA ALA A 672 -22.84 10.15 8.74
C ALA A 672 -24.08 10.32 9.64
N THR A 673 -24.73 11.49 9.61
CA THR A 673 -25.97 11.76 10.34
C THR A 673 -27.14 10.94 9.80
N GLN A 674 -27.30 10.86 8.47
CA GLN A 674 -28.34 10.05 7.83
C GLN A 674 -28.09 8.54 8.06
N THR A 675 -26.84 8.08 8.01
CA THR A 675 -26.48 6.70 8.35
C THR A 675 -26.92 6.35 9.77
N THR A 676 -26.68 7.23 10.73
CA THR A 676 -27.09 7.03 12.13
C THR A 676 -28.60 6.83 12.26
N GLN A 677 -29.41 7.64 11.57
CA GLN A 677 -30.88 7.53 11.59
C GLN A 677 -31.39 6.23 10.97
N ASN A 678 -30.82 5.82 9.83
CA ASN A 678 -31.28 4.63 9.12
C ASN A 678 -30.74 3.32 9.73
N ARG A 679 -29.62 3.38 10.47
CA ARG A 679 -29.02 2.21 11.15
C ARG A 679 -29.98 1.55 12.13
N GLU A 680 -30.71 2.34 12.92
CA GLU A 680 -31.64 1.79 13.91
C GLU A 680 -32.74 0.94 13.27
N ALA A 681 -33.19 1.31 12.06
CA ALA A 681 -34.15 0.51 11.31
C ALA A 681 -33.50 -0.77 10.76
N ALA A 682 -32.32 -0.67 10.15
CA ALA A 682 -31.61 -1.81 9.56
C ALA A 682 -31.25 -2.89 10.59
N LEU A 683 -30.84 -2.48 11.81
CA LEU A 683 -30.45 -3.38 12.89
C LEU A 683 -31.64 -4.06 13.60
N LYS A 684 -32.90 -3.73 13.27
CA LYS A 684 -34.08 -4.49 13.74
C LYS A 684 -34.12 -5.89 13.15
N HIS A 685 -33.53 -6.09 11.96
CA HIS A 685 -33.44 -7.40 11.34
C HIS A 685 -32.34 -8.23 12.01
N TYR A 686 -32.73 -9.40 12.56
CA TYR A 686 -31.81 -10.29 13.28
C TYR A 686 -30.56 -10.67 12.47
N ASN A 687 -30.73 -11.03 11.19
CA ASN A 687 -29.62 -11.40 10.33
C ASN A 687 -28.62 -10.24 10.15
N THR A 688 -29.13 -9.03 9.85
CA THR A 688 -28.31 -7.83 9.71
C THR A 688 -27.55 -7.51 11.00
N ARG A 689 -28.23 -7.60 12.15
CA ARG A 689 -27.62 -7.39 13.47
C ARG A 689 -26.52 -8.41 13.75
N SER A 690 -26.74 -9.69 13.44
CA SER A 690 -25.75 -10.75 13.62
C SER A 690 -24.51 -10.51 12.75
N VAL A 691 -24.68 -10.23 11.46
CA VAL A 691 -23.56 -9.91 10.55
C VAL A 691 -22.80 -8.67 11.02
N TYR A 692 -23.52 -7.62 11.43
CA TYR A 692 -22.93 -6.39 11.95
C TYR A 692 -22.07 -6.63 13.20
N MET A 693 -22.59 -7.38 14.18
CA MET A 693 -21.86 -7.70 15.41
C MET A 693 -20.66 -8.61 15.15
N ASN A 694 -20.85 -9.67 14.36
CA ASN A 694 -19.77 -10.62 14.03
C ASN A 694 -18.62 -9.93 13.30
N GLU A 695 -18.93 -9.05 12.36
CA GLU A 695 -17.91 -8.30 11.64
C GLU A 695 -17.14 -7.36 12.57
N TYR A 696 -17.86 -6.59 13.39
CA TYR A 696 -17.23 -5.68 14.33
C TYR A 696 -16.30 -6.42 15.29
N GLN A 697 -16.72 -7.57 15.82
CA GLN A 697 -15.91 -8.40 16.71
C GLN A 697 -14.64 -8.89 16.01
N LEU A 698 -14.74 -9.33 14.76
CA LEU A 698 -13.60 -9.78 13.97
C LEU A 698 -12.60 -8.63 13.75
N ILE A 699 -13.05 -7.51 13.17
CA ILE A 699 -12.18 -6.35 12.91
C ILE A 699 -11.59 -5.80 14.21
N SER A 700 -12.38 -5.69 15.28
CA SER A 700 -11.91 -5.21 16.57
C SER A 700 -10.88 -6.15 17.19
N GLY A 701 -11.06 -7.47 17.05
CA GLY A 701 -10.11 -8.47 17.51
C GLY A 701 -8.79 -8.41 16.75
N GLU A 702 -8.83 -8.30 15.42
CA GLU A 702 -7.64 -8.13 14.57
C GLU A 702 -6.89 -6.84 14.94
N GLN A 703 -7.60 -5.71 15.02
CA GLN A 703 -6.99 -4.43 15.42
C GLN A 703 -6.37 -4.50 16.81
N ALA A 704 -7.05 -5.11 17.79
CA ALA A 704 -6.52 -5.24 19.13
C ALA A 704 -5.24 -6.09 19.14
N PHE A 705 -5.25 -7.23 18.44
CA PHE A 705 -4.10 -8.13 18.33
C PHE A 705 -2.91 -7.45 17.65
N LEU A 706 -3.13 -6.80 16.51
CA LEU A 706 -2.07 -6.19 15.70
C LEU A 706 -1.49 -4.91 16.34
N ASN A 707 -2.24 -4.23 17.23
CA ASN A 707 -1.76 -3.05 17.95
C ASN A 707 -1.16 -3.36 19.33
N ALA A 708 -1.27 -4.60 19.81
CA ALA A 708 -0.70 -4.99 21.09
C ALA A 708 0.84 -4.95 21.03
N ILE A 709 1.46 -4.32 22.03
CA ILE A 709 2.93 -4.20 22.16
C ILE A 709 3.59 -5.58 22.20
N GLN A 710 2.90 -6.54 22.80
CA GLN A 710 3.27 -7.94 22.94
C GLN A 710 3.42 -8.63 21.58
N ASN A 711 2.67 -8.17 20.59
CA ASN A 711 2.63 -8.76 19.26
C ASN A 711 3.45 -7.98 18.23
N TYR A 712 3.42 -6.65 18.29
CA TYR A 712 4.02 -5.75 17.28
C TYR A 712 4.62 -4.48 17.91
N ASN A 713 5.55 -4.66 18.84
CA ASN A 713 6.24 -3.55 19.52
C ASN A 713 6.87 -2.54 18.54
N ASP A 714 7.42 -3.01 17.42
CA ASP A 714 8.12 -2.17 16.44
C ASP A 714 7.19 -1.19 15.70
N LEU A 715 5.87 -1.38 15.79
CA LEU A 715 4.84 -0.55 15.15
C LEU A 715 4.14 0.40 16.13
N ARG A 716 4.66 0.53 17.36
CA ARG A 716 4.07 1.37 18.40
C ARG A 716 3.86 2.81 17.93
N GLY A 717 2.63 3.31 18.04
CA GLY A 717 2.25 4.68 17.67
C GLY A 717 1.84 4.86 16.21
N GLN A 718 1.93 3.82 15.39
CA GLN A 718 1.43 3.82 14.02
C GLN A 718 0.02 3.25 13.93
N GLN A 719 -0.73 3.68 12.91
CA GLN A 719 -2.01 3.05 12.58
C GLN A 719 -1.78 1.70 11.90
N THR A 720 -2.62 0.72 12.22
CA THR A 720 -2.52 -0.65 11.72
C THR A 720 -2.73 -0.71 10.22
N ASN A 721 -1.68 -1.13 9.51
CA ASN A 721 -1.75 -1.50 8.11
C ASN A 721 -1.08 -2.87 7.97
N LEU A 722 -1.75 -3.82 7.31
CA LEU A 722 -1.33 -5.23 7.28
C LEU A 722 0.11 -5.38 6.78
N PHE A 723 0.48 -4.71 5.68
CA PHE A 723 1.84 -4.83 5.13
C PHE A 723 2.93 -4.42 6.13
N LYS A 724 2.66 -3.46 7.03
CA LYS A 724 3.63 -3.04 8.06
C LYS A 724 3.88 -4.14 9.08
N CYS A 725 2.88 -4.99 9.36
CA CYS A 725 3.00 -6.13 10.27
C CYS A 725 3.87 -7.26 9.67
N PHE A 726 3.89 -7.43 8.36
CA PHE A 726 4.76 -8.41 7.70
C PHE A 726 6.26 -8.09 7.86
N LEU A 727 6.63 -6.81 7.97
CA LEU A 727 8.04 -6.40 8.09
C LEU A 727 8.72 -6.98 9.35
N PRO A 728 8.28 -6.67 10.60
CA PRO A 728 8.90 -7.22 11.79
C PRO A 728 8.76 -8.74 11.88
N GLN A 729 7.66 -9.32 11.39
CA GLN A 729 7.53 -10.78 11.31
C GLN A 729 8.60 -11.42 10.42
N SER A 730 8.80 -10.88 9.21
CA SER A 730 9.80 -11.41 8.30
C SER A 730 11.21 -11.37 8.90
N TRP A 731 11.53 -10.31 9.65
CA TRP A 731 12.83 -10.19 10.32
C TRP A 731 12.99 -11.17 11.48
N MET A 732 11.89 -11.54 12.14
CA MET A 732 11.88 -12.50 13.23
C MET A 732 11.97 -13.95 12.74
N PHE A 733 11.40 -14.23 11.57
CA PHE A 733 11.33 -15.58 10.99
C PHE A 733 12.40 -15.85 9.92
N ASN A 734 13.26 -14.88 9.65
CA ASN A 734 14.46 -15.06 8.84
C ASN A 734 15.55 -15.82 9.62
N SER A 735 16.38 -16.56 8.91
CA SER A 735 17.66 -17.05 9.43
C SER A 735 18.61 -15.87 9.68
N ASP A 736 19.67 -16.08 10.46
CA ASP A 736 20.62 -15.01 10.84
C ASP A 736 21.26 -14.30 9.63
N ALA A 737 21.41 -15.03 8.52
CA ALA A 737 21.93 -14.52 7.25
C ALA A 737 20.85 -14.38 6.15
N GLY A 738 19.58 -14.51 6.54
CA GLY A 738 18.46 -14.49 5.61
C GLY A 738 18.19 -13.11 5.02
N VAL A 739 17.45 -13.11 3.91
CA VAL A 739 17.01 -11.92 3.16
C VAL A 739 15.48 -11.87 3.18
N SER A 740 14.91 -10.70 3.41
CA SER A 740 13.47 -10.47 3.23
C SER A 740 13.25 -9.45 2.14
N ALA A 741 12.31 -9.68 1.21
CA ALA A 741 12.07 -8.78 0.10
C ALA A 741 10.58 -8.59 -0.15
N PHE A 742 10.10 -7.34 -0.17
CA PHE A 742 8.67 -7.06 -0.32
C PHE A 742 8.38 -5.94 -1.31
N ILE A 743 7.22 -6.07 -1.95
CA ILE A 743 6.52 -4.93 -2.58
C ILE A 743 5.52 -4.39 -1.57
N HIS A 744 5.60 -3.11 -1.23
CA HIS A 744 4.60 -2.49 -0.37
C HIS A 744 4.50 -0.97 -0.59
N PRO A 745 3.45 -0.30 -0.08
CA PRO A 745 3.34 1.15 -0.11
C PRO A 745 4.53 1.81 0.58
N ASP A 746 4.99 2.93 0.04
CA ASP A 746 6.25 3.55 0.47
C ASP A 746 6.17 4.27 1.83
N GLY A 747 4.96 4.33 2.41
CA GLY A 747 4.65 5.14 3.60
C GLY A 747 5.40 4.77 4.89
N VAL A 748 6.21 3.71 4.92
CA VAL A 748 7.06 3.39 6.09
C VAL A 748 8.20 4.41 6.27
N TYR A 749 8.60 5.06 5.19
CA TYR A 749 9.74 5.98 5.18
C TYR A 749 9.38 7.42 5.55
N ASP A 750 8.13 7.85 5.36
CA ASP A 750 7.69 9.23 5.57
C ASP A 750 6.63 9.40 6.68
N ASP A 751 6.13 8.30 7.26
CA ASP A 751 5.16 8.32 8.37
C ASP A 751 5.67 9.18 9.54
N PRO A 752 4.93 10.23 9.95
CA PRO A 752 5.28 11.04 11.12
C PRO A 752 5.48 10.26 12.43
N ASN A 753 4.80 9.13 12.61
CA ASN A 753 4.89 8.31 13.81
C ASN A 753 5.76 7.06 13.61
N GLY A 754 6.54 6.99 12.52
CA GLY A 754 7.33 5.82 12.14
C GLY A 754 8.76 5.75 12.69
N ASP A 755 9.10 6.55 13.70
CA ASP A 755 10.48 6.66 14.20
C ASP A 755 11.03 5.33 14.72
N GLU A 756 10.25 4.60 15.53
CA GLU A 756 10.68 3.31 16.08
C GLU A 756 10.88 2.26 14.99
N LEU A 757 9.96 2.18 14.02
CA LEU A 757 10.10 1.28 12.88
C LEU A 757 11.35 1.62 12.06
N ARG A 758 11.58 2.89 11.73
CA ARG A 758 12.75 3.33 10.93
C ARG A 758 14.09 3.00 11.60
N LYS A 759 14.17 3.13 12.93
CA LYS A 759 15.37 2.78 13.71
C LYS A 759 15.80 1.32 13.50
N ILE A 760 14.84 0.43 13.31
CA ILE A 760 15.05 -1.01 13.13
C ILE A 760 15.17 -1.36 11.64
N LEU A 761 14.44 -0.64 10.78
CA LEU A 761 14.35 -0.85 9.35
C LEU A 761 15.63 -0.45 8.60
N TYR A 762 16.17 0.76 8.82
CA TYR A 762 17.34 1.23 8.04
C TYR A 762 18.59 0.36 8.20
N PRO A 763 18.96 -0.14 9.40
CA PRO A 763 20.05 -1.10 9.54
C PRO A 763 19.87 -2.39 8.75
N ARG A 764 18.64 -2.78 8.43
CA ARG A 764 18.31 -3.99 7.67
C ARG A 764 18.22 -3.73 6.18
N LEU A 765 17.80 -2.53 5.78
CA LEU A 765 17.61 -2.15 4.39
C LEU A 765 18.92 -2.29 3.57
N ARG A 766 18.81 -2.93 2.41
CA ARG A 766 19.88 -3.08 1.42
C ARG A 766 19.60 -2.24 0.18
N ARG A 767 18.37 -2.34 -0.32
CA ARG A 767 17.91 -1.68 -1.54
C ARG A 767 16.46 -1.23 -1.36
N HIS A 768 16.19 0.00 -1.78
CA HIS A 768 14.88 0.62 -1.82
C HIS A 768 14.66 1.20 -3.23
N TYR A 769 13.64 0.71 -3.93
CA TYR A 769 13.31 1.17 -5.27
C TYR A 769 11.87 1.67 -5.29
N GLN A 770 11.70 3.00 -5.24
CA GLN A 770 10.39 3.65 -5.15
C GLN A 770 9.83 3.94 -6.54
N PHE A 771 8.59 3.48 -6.75
CA PHE A 771 7.81 3.64 -7.95
C PHE A 771 6.63 4.59 -7.73
N VAL A 772 6.26 5.31 -8.79
CA VAL A 772 4.99 6.05 -8.89
C VAL A 772 4.14 5.38 -9.95
N ASN A 773 2.92 4.96 -9.61
CA ASN A 773 2.07 4.14 -10.47
C ASN A 773 1.40 4.90 -11.65
N GLU A 774 2.14 5.76 -12.34
CA GLU A 774 1.62 6.51 -13.51
C GLU A 774 1.50 5.63 -14.77
N LYS A 775 2.27 4.53 -14.87
CA LYS A 775 2.17 3.53 -15.96
C LYS A 775 1.22 2.36 -15.65
N LEU A 776 0.50 2.42 -14.53
CA LEU A 776 -0.45 1.36 -14.10
C LEU A 776 0.20 -0.04 -14.09
N LEU A 777 1.37 -0.14 -13.45
CA LEU A 777 2.00 -1.44 -13.16
C LEU A 777 1.09 -2.27 -12.25
N PHE A 778 0.31 -1.61 -11.39
CA PHE A 778 -0.89 -2.16 -10.78
C PHE A 778 -2.10 -1.43 -11.37
N GLU A 779 -2.94 -2.10 -12.15
CA GLU A 779 -4.04 -1.46 -12.90
C GLU A 779 -5.17 -0.96 -11.98
N GLU A 780 -5.33 -1.64 -10.86
CA GLU A 780 -6.42 -1.43 -9.90
C GLU A 780 -6.06 -0.41 -8.83
N VAL A 781 -4.77 -0.13 -8.69
CA VAL A 781 -4.25 0.90 -7.80
C VAL A 781 -4.21 2.21 -8.60
N GLY A 782 -5.01 3.19 -8.18
CA GLY A 782 -5.09 4.46 -8.91
C GLY A 782 -3.73 5.13 -9.12
N HIS A 783 -3.52 5.73 -10.30
CA HIS A 783 -2.45 6.71 -10.47
C HIS A 783 -2.77 7.91 -9.55
N PRO A 784 -1.81 8.47 -8.80
CA PRO A 784 -0.36 8.26 -8.82
C PRO A 784 0.17 7.58 -7.54
N THR A 785 -0.46 6.48 -7.10
CA THR A 785 -0.08 5.82 -5.84
C THR A 785 1.41 5.43 -5.84
N VAL A 786 2.08 5.61 -4.70
CA VAL A 786 3.52 5.36 -4.51
C VAL A 786 3.72 4.05 -3.77
N PHE A 787 4.58 3.18 -4.31
CA PHE A 787 4.98 1.90 -3.72
C PHE A 787 6.48 1.67 -3.93
N SER A 788 7.08 0.71 -3.24
CA SER A 788 8.49 0.40 -3.41
C SER A 788 8.79 -1.10 -3.38
N LEU A 789 9.87 -1.48 -4.07
CA LEU A 789 10.52 -2.78 -3.92
C LEU A 789 11.63 -2.63 -2.87
N ASN A 790 11.55 -3.42 -1.81
CA ASN A 790 12.42 -3.30 -0.66
C ASN A 790 13.12 -4.61 -0.37
N ILE A 791 14.43 -4.56 -0.20
CA ILE A 791 15.26 -5.72 0.11
C ILE A 791 15.93 -5.44 1.46
N TYR A 792 15.70 -6.35 2.40
CA TYR A 792 16.17 -6.33 3.78
C TYR A 792 17.08 -7.53 4.01
N GLY A 793 18.10 -7.36 4.85
CA GLY A 793 18.94 -8.46 5.34
C GLY A 793 19.25 -8.26 6.83
N ALA A 794 20.23 -9.02 7.33
CA ALA A 794 20.69 -8.91 8.71
C ALA A 794 21.04 -7.44 9.09
N PRO A 795 20.78 -7.01 10.34
CA PRO A 795 21.09 -5.65 10.76
C PRO A 795 22.60 -5.36 10.70
N ARG A 796 22.98 -4.25 10.07
CA ARG A 796 24.38 -3.80 9.93
C ARG A 796 24.58 -2.36 10.40
N SER A 797 25.84 -1.95 10.57
CA SER A 797 26.16 -0.60 11.04
C SER A 797 26.15 0.41 9.89
N LEU A 798 25.24 1.38 9.94
CA LEU A 798 25.15 2.46 8.94
C LEU A 798 26.34 3.43 8.94
N LYS A 799 27.29 3.27 9.87
CA LYS A 799 28.57 4.00 9.87
C LYS A 799 29.54 3.44 8.84
N LYS A 800 29.46 2.14 8.53
CA LYS A 800 30.35 1.45 7.59
C LYS A 800 29.63 1.12 6.29
N ASP A 801 28.38 0.73 6.40
CA ASP A 801 27.59 0.23 5.29
C ASP A 801 26.53 1.22 4.86
N LYS A 802 26.27 1.30 3.55
CA LYS A 802 25.21 2.14 2.97
C LYS A 802 24.18 1.29 2.25
N PHE A 803 22.92 1.69 2.33
CA PHE A 803 21.86 1.09 1.51
C PHE A 803 21.61 1.91 0.25
N HIS A 804 21.13 1.26 -0.80
CA HIS A 804 20.86 1.91 -2.08
C HIS A 804 19.41 2.38 -2.13
N SER A 805 19.17 3.55 -2.69
CA SER A 805 17.84 4.08 -2.93
C SER A 805 17.74 4.65 -4.34
N VAL A 806 16.70 4.29 -5.07
CA VAL A 806 16.33 4.92 -6.35
C VAL A 806 14.87 5.32 -6.26
N SER A 807 14.58 6.61 -6.50
CA SER A 807 13.24 7.17 -6.40
C SER A 807 12.69 7.62 -7.74
N ASN A 808 11.37 7.85 -7.78
CA ASN A 808 10.63 8.27 -8.98
C ASN A 808 10.83 7.31 -10.17
N LEU A 809 10.72 6.00 -9.92
CA LEU A 809 10.70 4.99 -10.96
C LEU A 809 9.30 4.84 -11.55
N PHE A 810 9.22 4.55 -12.84
CA PHE A 810 7.96 4.27 -13.55
C PHE A 810 7.97 2.90 -14.22
N ASP A 811 9.16 2.29 -14.34
CA ASP A 811 9.38 1.02 -15.02
C ASP A 811 10.62 0.32 -14.39
N PRO A 812 10.58 -0.99 -14.10
CA PRO A 812 11.70 -1.69 -13.47
C PRO A 812 12.98 -1.69 -14.30
N ILE A 813 12.90 -1.54 -15.63
CA ILE A 813 14.07 -1.52 -16.51
C ILE A 813 15.09 -0.44 -16.11
N ALA A 814 14.60 0.70 -15.60
CA ALA A 814 15.43 1.79 -15.15
C ALA A 814 16.40 1.39 -14.02
N ILE A 815 16.04 0.40 -13.19
CA ILE A 815 16.88 -0.02 -12.05
C ILE A 815 18.17 -0.67 -12.55
N ASP A 816 18.06 -1.58 -13.52
CA ASP A 816 19.21 -2.28 -14.09
C ASP A 816 20.16 -1.26 -14.76
N GLU A 817 19.60 -0.35 -15.57
CA GLU A 817 20.34 0.73 -16.24
C GLU A 817 21.04 1.69 -15.25
N CYS A 818 20.54 1.83 -14.02
CA CYS A 818 21.21 2.63 -12.98
C CYS A 818 22.53 2.01 -12.49
N TYR A 819 22.74 0.70 -12.66
CA TYR A 819 23.98 0.03 -12.28
C TYR A 819 24.95 -0.18 -13.46
N GLU A 820 24.58 0.28 -14.66
CA GLU A 820 25.39 0.22 -15.86
C GLU A 820 26.20 1.51 -16.08
N LYS A 821 27.23 1.46 -16.94
CA LYS A 821 27.96 2.69 -17.32
C LYS A 821 27.10 3.52 -18.26
N ALA A 822 26.86 4.79 -17.90
CA ALA A 822 26.08 5.72 -18.73
C ALA A 822 26.94 6.87 -19.29
N ILE A 823 26.44 7.47 -20.38
CA ILE A 823 27.00 8.67 -21.01
C ILE A 823 25.93 9.77 -20.94
N GLY A 824 26.34 10.99 -20.57
CA GLY A 824 25.46 12.14 -20.44
C GLY A 824 24.98 12.38 -19.01
N GLU A 825 23.92 13.18 -18.86
CA GLU A 825 23.31 13.50 -17.57
C GLU A 825 22.03 12.69 -17.34
N ALA A 826 21.63 12.53 -16.08
CA ALA A 826 20.40 11.86 -15.72
C ALA A 826 19.17 12.65 -16.21
N GLU A 827 18.19 11.95 -16.77
CA GLU A 827 16.90 12.56 -17.11
C GLU A 827 16.15 12.99 -15.84
N GLY A 828 15.36 14.06 -15.94
CA GLY A 828 14.41 14.47 -14.90
C GLY A 828 13.22 13.53 -14.78
N ILE A 829 12.19 13.91 -14.01
CA ILE A 829 10.98 13.08 -13.84
C ILE A 829 10.30 12.79 -15.20
N LYS A 830 10.39 13.75 -16.13
CA LYS A 830 9.92 13.63 -17.51
C LYS A 830 11.08 13.81 -18.48
N ASN A 831 11.01 13.11 -19.61
CA ASN A 831 11.96 13.25 -20.70
C ASN A 831 11.72 14.55 -21.50
N ALA A 832 12.58 14.86 -22.46
CA ALA A 832 12.47 16.04 -23.31
C ALA A 832 11.17 16.11 -24.16
N ARG A 833 10.45 15.00 -24.31
CA ARG A 833 9.15 14.92 -25.00
C ARG A 833 7.96 15.14 -24.06
N GLY A 834 8.20 15.28 -22.75
CA GLY A 834 7.17 15.46 -21.73
C GLY A 834 6.53 14.15 -21.23
N GLU A 835 7.08 13.00 -21.61
CA GLU A 835 6.68 11.67 -21.16
C GLU A 835 7.42 11.28 -19.88
N TRP A 836 6.87 10.37 -19.07
CA TRP A 836 7.54 9.87 -17.86
C TRP A 836 8.86 9.17 -18.20
N SER A 837 9.95 9.53 -17.52
CA SER A 837 11.27 8.97 -17.81
C SER A 837 11.39 7.53 -17.30
N ILE A 838 11.67 6.60 -18.21
CA ILE A 838 11.92 5.18 -17.90
C ILE A 838 13.41 4.82 -17.94
N LYS A 839 14.29 5.81 -18.09
CA LYS A 839 15.73 5.60 -18.26
C LYS A 839 16.47 5.61 -16.92
N GLY A 840 17.35 4.63 -16.72
CA GLY A 840 18.28 4.60 -15.59
C GLY A 840 19.53 5.44 -15.82
N HIS A 841 20.19 5.80 -14.72
CA HIS A 841 21.50 6.46 -14.76
C HIS A 841 22.21 6.24 -13.42
N PRO A 842 23.56 6.06 -13.37
CA PRO A 842 24.32 5.89 -12.12
C PRO A 842 24.05 6.95 -11.07
N ASP A 843 23.89 8.20 -11.49
CA ASP A 843 23.58 9.31 -10.57
C ASP A 843 22.22 9.20 -9.88
N ARG A 844 21.31 8.33 -10.36
CA ARG A 844 20.04 8.05 -9.70
C ARG A 844 20.16 7.09 -8.52
N VAL A 845 21.31 6.44 -8.33
CA VAL A 845 21.54 5.57 -7.17
C VAL A 845 22.08 6.42 -6.03
N LEU A 846 21.23 6.65 -5.02
CA LEU A 846 21.64 7.31 -3.78
C LEU A 846 22.10 6.25 -2.77
N TYR A 847 23.18 6.55 -2.06
CA TYR A 847 23.76 5.68 -1.04
C TYR A 847 23.57 6.32 0.34
N TYR A 848 22.73 5.73 1.17
CA TYR A 848 22.41 6.25 2.49
C TYR A 848 23.13 5.48 3.59
N GLY A 849 24.01 6.17 4.31
CA GLY A 849 24.54 5.76 5.62
C GLY A 849 24.13 6.76 6.70
N GLU A 850 24.81 6.70 7.86
CA GLU A 850 24.52 7.58 9.00
C GLU A 850 24.66 9.06 8.64
N GLN A 851 25.66 9.43 7.82
CA GLN A 851 25.91 10.82 7.42
C GLN A 851 24.79 11.37 6.54
N GLU A 852 24.36 10.63 5.52
CA GLU A 852 23.29 11.09 4.63
C GLU A 852 21.95 11.15 5.37
N LEU A 853 21.67 10.21 6.27
CA LEU A 853 20.48 10.25 7.10
C LEU A 853 20.50 11.41 8.12
N LEU A 854 21.68 11.81 8.62
CA LEU A 854 21.83 12.97 9.48
C LEU A 854 21.41 14.26 8.75
N ILE A 855 21.78 14.40 7.47
CA ILE A 855 21.33 15.52 6.62
C ILE A 855 19.80 15.58 6.58
N LEU A 856 19.14 14.43 6.36
CA LEU A 856 17.68 14.38 6.30
C LEU A 856 17.02 14.67 7.67
N ALA A 857 17.59 14.15 8.75
CA ALA A 857 17.09 14.38 10.11
C ALA A 857 17.14 15.87 10.50
N ALA A 858 18.22 16.58 10.13
CA ALA A 858 18.41 17.99 10.43
C ALA A 858 17.28 18.90 9.88
N LEU A 859 16.68 18.52 8.75
CA LEU A 859 15.58 19.26 8.13
C LEU A 859 14.29 19.25 8.97
N SER A 860 14.12 18.23 9.82
CA SER A 860 12.87 18.00 10.57
C SER A 860 12.78 18.80 11.88
N GLY A 861 13.91 19.28 12.42
CA GLY A 861 13.91 20.33 13.44
C GLY A 861 13.73 19.97 14.89
N GLY A 862 14.15 18.77 15.28
CA GLY A 862 14.21 18.31 16.66
C GLY A 862 15.52 17.57 16.94
N ASP A 863 15.51 16.69 17.95
CA ASP A 863 16.65 15.82 18.25
C ASP A 863 17.03 15.01 17.01
N VAL A 864 18.28 15.18 16.57
CA VAL A 864 18.75 14.64 15.31
C VAL A 864 19.13 13.18 15.50
N VAL A 865 18.17 12.28 15.32
CA VAL A 865 18.42 10.84 15.28
C VAL A 865 18.44 10.39 13.81
N PRO A 866 19.61 10.09 13.22
CA PRO A 866 19.72 9.73 11.80
C PRO A 866 18.80 8.57 11.42
N THR A 867 18.74 7.55 12.26
CA THR A 867 17.94 6.35 12.00
C THR A 867 16.43 6.55 12.17
N ALA A 868 15.98 7.71 12.66
CA ALA A 868 14.58 8.10 12.68
C ALA A 868 14.22 9.04 11.51
N ALA A 869 15.20 9.48 10.71
CA ALA A 869 15.00 10.44 9.64
C ALA A 869 13.98 9.93 8.60
N LYS A 870 13.13 10.83 8.11
CA LYS A 870 12.26 10.52 6.97
C LYS A 870 13.09 10.44 5.70
N LEU A 871 12.88 9.40 4.88
CA LEU A 871 13.54 9.30 3.58
C LEU A 871 12.85 10.24 2.59
N LEU A 872 13.63 10.99 1.82
CA LEU A 872 13.12 11.90 0.80
C LEU A 872 13.21 11.25 -0.58
N ALA A 873 12.19 11.45 -1.43
CA ALA A 873 12.14 10.92 -2.79
C ALA A 873 13.05 11.70 -3.76
N LEU A 874 14.36 11.56 -3.60
CA LEU A 874 15.37 12.26 -4.40
C LEU A 874 15.74 11.46 -5.65
N GLN A 875 15.68 12.11 -6.82
CA GLN A 875 15.93 11.44 -8.09
C GLN A 875 17.43 11.23 -8.38
N THR A 876 18.30 12.12 -7.89
CA THR A 876 19.74 12.05 -8.18
C THR A 876 20.59 12.48 -6.99
N LYS A 877 21.87 12.11 -6.99
CA LYS A 877 22.87 12.53 -5.99
C LYS A 877 23.01 14.07 -5.89
N GLN A 878 22.86 14.80 -7.00
CA GLN A 878 22.93 16.27 -7.05
C GLN A 878 21.83 16.92 -6.20
N LEU A 879 20.65 16.31 -6.19
CA LEU A 879 19.53 16.78 -5.38
C LEU A 879 19.78 16.59 -3.88
N LEU A 880 20.47 15.51 -3.47
CA LEU A 880 20.88 15.31 -2.07
C LEU A 880 21.89 16.38 -1.62
N GLU A 881 22.87 16.70 -2.46
CA GLU A 881 23.82 17.79 -2.17
C GLU A 881 23.13 19.15 -2.07
N THR A 882 22.05 19.36 -2.85
CA THR A 882 21.26 20.59 -2.74
C THR A 882 20.47 20.65 -1.42
N VAL A 883 19.95 19.51 -0.97
CA VAL A 883 19.27 19.39 0.34
C VAL A 883 20.25 19.66 1.49
N ARG A 884 21.51 19.24 1.36
CA ARG A 884 22.58 19.51 2.35
C ARG A 884 22.72 21.00 2.65
N CYS A 885 22.66 21.87 1.64
CA CYS A 885 22.76 23.33 1.83
C CYS A 885 21.66 23.87 2.77
N PHE A 886 20.45 23.31 2.73
CA PHE A 886 19.39 23.65 3.68
C PHE A 886 19.67 23.09 5.08
N ALA A 887 20.13 21.85 5.18
CA ALA A 887 20.42 21.19 6.45
C ALA A 887 21.56 21.86 7.24
N GLU A 888 22.53 22.45 6.54
CA GLU A 888 23.67 23.17 7.13
C GLU A 888 23.31 24.58 7.64
N SER A 889 22.11 25.08 7.32
CA SER A 889 21.66 26.40 7.75
C SER A 889 21.40 26.42 9.26
N SER A 890 22.22 27.16 10.01
CA SER A 890 22.12 27.26 11.48
C SER A 890 21.05 28.24 11.99
N TYR A 891 20.42 29.01 11.11
CA TYR A 891 19.42 30.01 11.45
C TYR A 891 18.18 29.86 10.56
N THR A 892 17.09 29.43 11.17
CA THR A 892 15.86 29.02 10.50
C THR A 892 14.63 29.77 11.04
N LEU A 893 13.47 29.53 10.44
CA LEU A 893 12.20 30.08 10.90
C LEU A 893 11.85 29.67 12.34
N ARG A 894 12.42 28.55 12.86
CA ARG A 894 12.27 28.14 14.27
C ARG A 894 12.95 29.07 15.25
N ASP A 895 13.99 29.77 14.80
CA ASP A 895 14.85 30.59 15.64
C ASP A 895 14.38 32.06 15.70
N ILE A 896 13.27 32.39 15.03
CA ILE A 896 12.70 33.74 14.99
C ILE A 896 11.30 33.80 15.57
N ASP A 897 11.03 34.91 16.26
CA ASP A 897 9.71 35.19 16.84
C ASP A 897 8.75 35.64 15.74
N ILE A 898 7.81 34.74 15.39
CA ILE A 898 6.76 34.93 14.41
C ILE A 898 5.39 34.52 14.95
N TYR A 899 4.34 35.09 14.35
CA TYR A 899 2.96 34.73 14.61
C TYR A 899 2.27 34.30 13.31
N MET A 900 1.83 33.04 13.25
CA MET A 900 1.10 32.48 12.10
C MET A 900 -0.40 32.39 12.39
N SER A 901 -1.23 32.75 11.42
CA SER A 901 -2.69 32.68 11.57
C SER A 901 -3.40 32.36 10.25
N GLU A 902 -4.50 31.62 10.34
CA GLU A 902 -5.48 31.45 9.27
C GLU A 902 -6.49 32.61 9.22
N MET A 903 -6.45 33.50 10.22
CA MET A 903 -7.35 34.64 10.45
C MET A 903 -8.83 34.23 10.55
N TRP A 904 -9.56 34.16 9.44
CA TRP A 904 -10.98 33.78 9.43
C TRP A 904 -11.20 32.41 8.80
N HIS A 905 -11.75 31.47 9.58
CA HIS A 905 -12.23 30.22 9.02
C HIS A 905 -13.51 30.46 8.23
N GLU A 906 -13.48 30.31 6.90
CA GLU A 906 -14.52 30.72 5.96
C GLU A 906 -15.93 30.29 6.41
N THR A 907 -16.11 29.02 6.77
CA THR A 907 -17.41 28.48 7.21
C THR A 907 -17.89 29.08 8.53
N TYR A 908 -17.01 29.14 9.54
CA TYR A 908 -17.40 29.60 10.88
C TYR A 908 -17.63 31.11 10.92
N ALA A 909 -16.80 31.88 10.22
CA ALA A 909 -16.91 33.33 10.13
C ALA A 909 -18.16 33.78 9.35
N GLN A 910 -18.69 32.95 8.44
CA GLN A 910 -20.00 33.17 7.82
C GLN A 910 -21.15 32.81 8.77
N ASN A 911 -21.05 31.68 9.46
CA ASN A 911 -22.08 31.21 10.40
C ASN A 911 -22.27 32.18 11.58
N ASP A 912 -21.19 32.73 12.13
CA ASP A 912 -21.23 33.71 13.23
C ASP A 912 -21.40 35.17 12.75
N ARG A 913 -21.60 35.36 11.44
CA ARG A 913 -21.79 36.63 10.74
C ARG A 913 -20.64 37.63 10.89
N THR A 914 -19.40 37.18 11.16
CA THR A 914 -18.21 38.04 11.06
C THR A 914 -18.05 38.57 9.63
N ILE A 915 -18.20 37.68 8.64
CA ILE A 915 -18.11 38.00 7.21
C ILE A 915 -19.34 37.43 6.48
N LEU A 916 -19.69 38.02 5.34
CA LEU A 916 -20.74 37.51 4.46
C LEU A 916 -20.17 37.34 3.05
N ARG A 917 -20.58 36.27 2.36
CA ARG A 917 -20.24 36.07 0.95
C ARG A 917 -21.00 37.07 0.08
N ASN A 918 -20.31 38.08 -0.40
CA ASN A 918 -20.83 39.14 -1.24
C ASN A 918 -19.70 39.67 -2.14
N THR A 919 -19.86 39.50 -3.45
CA THR A 919 -18.79 39.71 -4.43
C THR A 919 -18.76 41.17 -4.88
N ILE A 920 -17.82 41.96 -4.35
CA ILE A 920 -17.77 43.42 -4.54
C ILE A 920 -16.34 43.95 -4.71
N PHE A 921 -16.21 45.14 -5.32
CA PHE A 921 -14.99 45.94 -5.20
C PHE A 921 -15.03 46.71 -3.87
N PRO A 922 -14.07 46.50 -2.96
CA PRO A 922 -13.97 47.28 -1.73
C PRO A 922 -13.74 48.76 -2.03
N SER A 923 -14.32 49.64 -1.21
CA SER A 923 -14.07 51.09 -1.34
C SER A 923 -12.84 51.53 -0.55
N MET A 924 -12.44 50.74 0.46
CA MET A 924 -11.31 51.02 1.33
C MET A 924 -10.46 49.76 1.59
N SER A 925 -9.18 49.96 1.89
CA SER A 925 -8.23 48.87 2.15
C SER A 925 -8.59 47.98 3.35
N ASN A 926 -9.28 48.52 4.37
CA ASN A 926 -9.72 47.77 5.55
C ASN A 926 -10.97 46.91 5.32
N GLU A 927 -11.59 46.99 4.15
CA GLU A 927 -12.71 46.13 3.74
C GLU A 927 -12.22 44.91 2.94
N MET A 928 -10.96 44.91 2.49
CA MET A 928 -10.42 43.84 1.65
C MET A 928 -10.21 42.56 2.46
N ILE A 929 -10.85 41.48 2.01
CA ILE A 929 -10.64 40.11 2.52
C ILE A 929 -10.10 39.25 1.37
N CYS A 930 -8.86 38.81 1.47
CA CYS A 930 -8.19 38.01 0.45
C CYS A 930 -8.52 36.51 0.56
N SER A 931 -8.62 35.86 -0.59
CA SER A 931 -8.69 34.39 -0.75
C SER A 931 -7.54 33.89 -1.63
N GLY A 932 -7.33 32.57 -1.65
CA GLY A 932 -6.20 31.92 -2.35
C GLY A 932 -5.87 32.43 -3.76
N PRO A 933 -6.85 32.56 -4.67
CA PRO A 933 -6.60 33.02 -6.04
C PRO A 933 -6.06 34.45 -6.18
N HIS A 934 -6.24 35.30 -5.17
CA HIS A 934 -5.76 36.69 -5.21
C HIS A 934 -4.23 36.79 -5.26
N ILE A 935 -3.52 35.78 -4.75
CA ILE A 935 -2.06 35.78 -4.70
C ILE A 935 -1.45 34.74 -5.64
N ALA A 936 -0.25 35.04 -6.13
CA ALA A 936 0.72 34.12 -6.72
C ALA A 936 2.12 34.49 -6.24
N VAL A 937 3.15 33.79 -6.74
CA VAL A 937 4.56 34.02 -6.37
C VAL A 937 4.96 35.49 -6.58
N GLY A 938 5.24 36.19 -5.47
CA GLY A 938 5.58 37.61 -5.46
C GLY A 938 4.50 38.53 -6.04
N ASN A 939 3.24 38.08 -6.12
CA ASN A 939 2.14 38.84 -6.71
C ASN A 939 0.92 38.87 -5.78
N PRO A 940 0.65 39.97 -5.07
CA PRO A 940 -0.54 40.10 -4.23
C PRO A 940 -1.82 40.47 -4.99
N LEU A 941 -1.73 40.72 -6.30
CA LEU A 941 -2.83 41.07 -7.21
C LEU A 941 -2.80 40.16 -8.44
N PHE A 942 -2.88 38.84 -8.23
CA PHE A 942 -2.78 37.85 -9.30
C PHE A 942 -4.10 37.69 -10.07
N LYS A 943 -5.17 37.29 -9.37
CA LYS A 943 -6.51 37.15 -9.95
C LYS A 943 -7.55 37.85 -9.11
N THR A 944 -8.67 38.19 -9.74
CA THR A 944 -9.84 38.74 -9.08
C THR A 944 -11.08 37.90 -9.43
N PRO A 945 -12.02 37.68 -8.49
CA PRO A 945 -13.29 37.01 -8.78
C PRO A 945 -14.06 37.72 -9.89
N ARG A 946 -14.82 36.96 -10.69
CA ARG A 946 -15.86 37.51 -11.58
C ARG A 946 -17.02 38.10 -10.78
N SER A 947 -17.81 38.96 -11.42
CA SER A 947 -18.96 39.62 -10.79
C SER A 947 -19.99 38.58 -10.31
N ILE A 948 -20.10 37.48 -11.07
CA ILE A 948 -20.75 36.23 -10.68
C ILE A 948 -19.64 35.19 -10.46
N CYS A 949 -19.42 34.82 -9.21
CA CYS A 949 -18.44 33.81 -8.83
C CYS A 949 -19.19 32.69 -8.08
N GLU A 950 -19.47 31.58 -8.76
CA GLU A 950 -20.16 30.42 -8.19
C GLU A 950 -19.23 29.20 -8.14
N GLN A 951 -18.36 29.07 -9.14
CA GLN A 951 -17.40 27.99 -9.29
C GLN A 951 -16.00 28.42 -8.85
N LYS A 952 -15.16 27.43 -8.50
CA LYS A 952 -13.75 27.64 -8.12
C LYS A 952 -12.92 28.30 -9.23
N GLY A 953 -13.35 28.19 -10.49
CA GLY A 953 -12.67 28.73 -11.67
C GLY A 953 -13.10 30.14 -12.08
N ASP A 954 -14.08 30.75 -11.40
CA ASP A 954 -14.64 32.06 -11.79
C ASP A 954 -13.76 33.23 -11.33
N TYR A 955 -12.53 33.25 -11.84
CA TYR A 955 -11.49 34.23 -11.56
C TYR A 955 -10.74 34.59 -12.84
N ASP A 956 -10.47 35.88 -13.03
CA ASP A 956 -9.71 36.40 -14.18
C ASP A 956 -8.38 37.01 -13.71
N CYS A 957 -7.36 36.90 -14.57
CA CYS A 957 -6.02 37.45 -14.30
C CYS A 957 -6.04 38.97 -14.37
N ILE A 958 -5.40 39.63 -13.41
CA ILE A 958 -5.30 41.09 -13.37
C ILE A 958 -4.11 41.53 -14.22
N ASP A 959 -4.33 42.47 -15.15
CA ASP A 959 -3.25 43.11 -15.89
C ASP A 959 -2.65 44.27 -15.08
N LEU A 960 -1.46 44.04 -14.53
CA LEU A 960 -0.79 44.97 -13.63
C LEU A 960 -0.35 46.27 -14.30
N SER A 961 -0.31 46.32 -15.63
CA SER A 961 0.05 47.52 -16.39
C SER A 961 -1.15 48.43 -16.67
N SER A 962 -2.38 47.95 -16.44
CA SER A 962 -3.62 48.70 -16.67
C SER A 962 -4.31 49.18 -15.40
N ILE A 963 -3.95 48.63 -14.23
CA ILE A 963 -4.51 49.08 -12.96
C ILE A 963 -4.02 50.51 -12.63
N ASN A 964 -4.83 51.27 -11.90
CA ASN A 964 -4.46 52.59 -11.38
C ASN A 964 -3.71 52.48 -10.04
N SER A 965 -3.21 53.61 -9.53
CA SER A 965 -2.38 53.65 -8.31
C SER A 965 -3.12 53.22 -7.05
N ASP A 966 -4.43 53.41 -6.97
CA ASP A 966 -5.30 53.14 -5.81
C ASP A 966 -6.13 51.86 -5.96
N TYR A 967 -5.83 51.03 -6.95
CA TYR A 967 -6.57 49.81 -7.26
C TYR A 967 -6.68 48.84 -6.06
N ILE A 968 -7.90 48.30 -5.86
CA ILE A 968 -8.20 47.20 -4.93
C ILE A 968 -8.96 46.13 -5.73
N ALA A 969 -8.51 44.88 -5.65
CA ALA A 969 -9.17 43.77 -6.33
C ALA A 969 -10.56 43.51 -5.74
N ARG A 970 -11.47 42.95 -6.56
CA ARG A 970 -12.76 42.44 -6.10
C ARG A 970 -12.54 41.35 -5.05
N THR A 971 -13.38 41.29 -4.03
CA THR A 971 -13.41 40.21 -3.03
C THR A 971 -14.77 39.52 -3.04
N ASN A 972 -14.81 38.25 -2.66
CA ASN A 972 -16.05 37.50 -2.46
C ASN A 972 -16.66 37.70 -1.06
N TYR A 973 -16.03 38.49 -0.18
CA TYR A 973 -16.45 38.61 1.21
C TYR A 973 -16.49 40.05 1.70
N THR A 974 -17.53 40.40 2.45
CA THR A 974 -17.67 41.68 3.14
C THR A 974 -17.73 41.49 4.66
N ILE A 975 -17.17 42.43 5.41
CA ILE A 975 -17.26 42.46 6.88
C ILE A 975 -18.71 42.81 7.27
N ALA A 976 -19.35 41.99 8.10
CA ALA A 976 -20.77 42.14 8.46
C ALA A 976 -21.02 42.61 9.90
N ILE A 977 -19.95 42.94 10.62
CA ILE A 977 -19.95 43.44 11.99
C ILE A 977 -19.36 44.85 12.06
N SER A 978 -19.53 45.54 13.20
CA SER A 978 -18.94 46.85 13.42
C SER A 978 -17.40 46.78 13.44
N ALA A 979 -16.72 47.87 13.09
CA ALA A 979 -15.25 47.94 13.11
C ALA A 979 -14.66 47.65 14.51
N ALA A 980 -15.35 48.05 15.58
CA ALA A 980 -14.95 47.76 16.95
C ALA A 980 -15.01 46.25 17.25
N GLU A 981 -16.11 45.59 16.85
CA GLU A 981 -16.27 44.15 17.03
C GLU A 981 -15.30 43.35 16.16
N TYR A 982 -15.06 43.79 14.92
CA TYR A 982 -14.06 43.17 14.04
C TYR A 982 -12.65 43.26 14.64
N SER A 983 -12.31 44.41 15.22
CA SER A 983 -11.05 44.61 15.93
C SER A 983 -10.93 43.75 17.20
N ASN A 984 -12.02 43.58 17.95
CA ASN A 984 -12.07 42.74 19.14
C ASN A 984 -11.85 41.26 18.84
N ARG A 985 -12.44 40.74 17.76
CA ARG A 985 -12.27 39.36 17.31
C ARG A 985 -10.87 39.06 16.77
N ASN A 986 -10.08 40.09 16.44
CA ASN A 986 -8.68 39.91 16.06
C ASN A 986 -7.79 39.75 17.30
N PRO A 987 -6.86 38.77 17.29
CA PRO A 987 -5.91 38.60 18.38
C PRO A 987 -4.91 39.77 18.43
N GLU A 988 -4.38 40.03 19.62
CA GLU A 988 -3.26 40.95 19.82
C GLU A 988 -1.94 40.23 19.56
N VAL A 989 -1.08 40.85 18.75
CA VAL A 989 0.19 40.32 18.28
C VAL A 989 1.21 41.46 18.34
N TYR A 990 2.30 41.28 19.07
CA TYR A 990 3.37 42.29 19.22
C TYR A 990 2.84 43.71 19.55
N GLY A 991 1.85 43.80 20.44
CA GLY A 991 1.27 45.08 20.92
C GLY A 991 0.28 45.77 19.96
N LYS A 992 -0.14 45.12 18.86
CA LYS A 992 -1.19 45.60 17.96
C LYS A 992 -2.12 44.47 17.54
N LYS A 993 -3.30 44.79 17.03
CA LYS A 993 -4.19 43.77 16.45
C LYS A 993 -3.59 43.14 15.20
N TYR A 994 -3.80 41.84 15.00
CA TYR A 994 -3.26 41.07 13.87
C TYR A 994 -3.48 41.76 12.50
N TYR A 995 -4.70 42.24 12.23
CA TYR A 995 -4.99 42.91 10.96
C TYR A 995 -4.18 44.19 10.75
N CYS A 996 -3.69 44.86 11.80
CA CYS A 996 -2.87 46.08 11.73
C CYS A 996 -1.41 45.85 11.32
N HIS A 997 -0.97 44.59 11.20
CA HIS A 997 0.37 44.26 10.74
C HIS A 997 0.40 43.98 9.23
N PRO A 998 1.52 44.28 8.55
CA PRO A 998 1.79 43.68 7.24
C PRO A 998 1.98 42.17 7.41
N LYS A 999 1.57 41.38 6.42
CA LYS A 999 1.57 39.91 6.52
C LYS A 999 2.24 39.32 5.30
N LEU A 1000 3.12 38.36 5.52
CA LEU A 1000 3.57 37.47 4.45
C LEU A 1000 2.57 36.33 4.38
N VAL A 1001 1.84 36.20 3.27
CA VAL A 1001 0.82 35.17 3.12
C VAL A 1001 1.27 34.10 2.15
N ALA A 1002 0.96 32.85 2.47
CA ALA A 1002 1.09 31.72 1.55
C ALA A 1002 -0.26 31.01 1.41
N ARG A 1003 -0.48 30.35 0.27
CA ARG A 1003 -1.64 29.46 0.11
C ARG A 1003 -1.53 28.29 1.10
N LYS A 1004 -2.61 27.99 1.82
CA LYS A 1004 -2.65 26.89 2.80
C LYS A 1004 -2.47 25.55 2.11
N MET A 1005 -3.19 25.29 1.03
CA MET A 1005 -3.07 24.06 0.26
C MET A 1005 -1.92 24.18 -0.75
N LEU A 1006 -0.94 23.28 -0.64
CA LEU A 1006 0.27 23.24 -1.46
C LEU A 1006 0.15 22.09 -2.46
N ASN A 1007 0.08 22.41 -3.75
CA ASN A 1007 0.00 21.41 -4.81
C ASN A 1007 1.40 21.08 -5.35
N LEU A 1008 1.98 19.98 -4.84
CA LEU A 1008 3.34 19.53 -5.18
C LEU A 1008 3.52 19.22 -6.68
N LYS A 1009 2.42 18.97 -7.42
CA LYS A 1009 2.42 18.66 -8.86
C LYS A 1009 2.20 19.88 -9.77
N GLN A 1010 2.11 21.11 -9.24
CA GLN A 1010 1.99 22.31 -10.07
C GLN A 1010 3.36 22.87 -10.51
N GLU A 1011 3.32 23.86 -11.42
CA GLU A 1011 4.50 24.61 -11.86
C GLU A 1011 5.26 25.24 -10.68
N ARG A 1012 4.52 25.76 -9.70
CA ARG A 1012 5.02 26.43 -8.49
C ARG A 1012 4.13 25.99 -7.33
N THR A 1013 4.74 25.49 -6.27
CA THR A 1013 4.04 24.98 -5.08
C THR A 1013 3.82 26.11 -4.07
N LEU A 1014 4.87 26.87 -3.78
CA LEU A 1014 4.89 27.89 -2.75
C LEU A 1014 4.42 29.24 -3.32
N ASN A 1015 3.11 29.45 -3.34
CA ASN A 1015 2.52 30.71 -3.76
C ASN A 1015 2.48 31.69 -2.57
N VAL A 1016 3.39 32.65 -2.58
CA VAL A 1016 3.63 33.59 -1.49
C VAL A 1016 3.58 35.05 -1.96
N ALA A 1017 2.98 35.94 -1.17
CA ALA A 1017 2.95 37.38 -1.44
C ALA A 1017 2.82 38.19 -0.15
N ILE A 1018 3.05 39.51 -0.23
CA ILE A 1018 2.84 40.44 0.89
C ILE A 1018 1.42 41.01 0.84
N LEU A 1019 0.70 40.96 1.96
CA LEU A 1019 -0.51 41.77 2.16
C LEU A 1019 -0.20 43.02 3.00
N PRO A 1020 -0.75 44.19 2.62
CA PRO A 1020 -0.58 45.41 3.39
C PRO A 1020 -1.30 45.38 4.74
N GLU A 1021 -0.95 46.34 5.59
CA GLU A 1021 -1.66 46.59 6.84
C GLU A 1021 -3.17 46.78 6.53
N LYS A 1022 -4.04 46.33 7.45
CA LYS A 1022 -5.51 46.36 7.37
C LYS A 1022 -6.18 45.36 6.43
N TYR A 1023 -5.46 44.72 5.51
CA TYR A 1023 -6.03 43.63 4.70
C TYR A 1023 -6.31 42.41 5.59
N GLY A 1024 -7.49 41.83 5.41
CA GLY A 1024 -7.88 40.54 5.96
C GLY A 1024 -7.67 39.39 4.98
N HIS A 1025 -7.77 38.16 5.46
CA HIS A 1025 -7.80 36.96 4.63
C HIS A 1025 -8.64 35.85 5.28
N ILE A 1026 -9.02 34.85 4.49
CA ILE A 1026 -9.64 33.61 4.97
C ILE A 1026 -8.63 32.47 5.06
N ASN A 1027 -9.02 31.37 5.70
CA ASN A 1027 -8.23 30.18 5.97
C ASN A 1027 -7.74 29.40 4.74
N GLY A 1028 -8.11 29.80 3.52
CA GLY A 1028 -7.42 29.36 2.29
C GLY A 1028 -5.98 29.90 2.18
N LEU A 1029 -5.65 30.92 2.97
CA LEU A 1029 -4.32 31.52 3.14
C LEU A 1029 -3.88 31.38 4.59
N VAL A 1030 -2.56 31.32 4.79
CA VAL A 1030 -1.92 31.44 6.11
C VAL A 1030 -1.05 32.68 6.09
N GLY A 1031 -1.29 33.60 7.01
CA GLY A 1031 -0.51 34.81 7.18
C GLY A 1031 0.53 34.67 8.27
N VAL A 1032 1.71 35.22 8.02
CA VAL A 1032 2.86 35.23 8.92
C VAL A 1032 3.21 36.68 9.24
N VAL A 1033 3.20 37.02 10.52
CA VAL A 1033 3.63 38.31 11.06
C VAL A 1033 4.96 38.11 11.77
N PHE A 1034 5.92 39.00 11.51
CA PHE A 1034 7.26 38.93 12.08
C PHE A 1034 7.45 40.04 13.09
N SER A 1035 8.12 39.74 14.21
CA SER A 1035 8.59 40.74 15.17
C SER A 1035 9.66 41.67 14.55
N ASN A 1036 10.50 41.12 13.67
CA ASN A 1036 11.56 41.83 12.96
C ASN A 1036 11.19 42.10 11.49
N MET A 1037 11.15 43.39 11.10
CA MET A 1037 10.78 43.79 9.75
C MET A 1037 11.81 43.42 8.68
N ARG A 1038 13.10 43.35 9.01
CA ARG A 1038 14.12 42.90 8.05
C ARG A 1038 13.90 41.44 7.67
N ASP A 1039 13.57 40.61 8.66
CA ASP A 1039 13.30 39.18 8.44
C ASP A 1039 12.00 38.96 7.65
N PHE A 1040 10.99 39.81 7.86
CA PHE A 1040 9.80 39.86 7.01
C PHE A 1040 10.15 40.08 5.53
N TYR A 1041 10.98 41.08 5.20
CA TYR A 1041 11.30 41.39 3.81
C TYR A 1041 12.18 40.33 3.15
N ILE A 1042 13.20 39.83 3.86
CA ILE A 1042 14.08 38.81 3.29
C ILE A 1042 13.32 37.50 3.05
N CYS A 1043 12.43 37.10 3.97
CA CYS A 1043 11.58 35.92 3.78
C CYS A 1043 10.60 36.12 2.63
N ALA A 1044 10.01 37.31 2.48
CA ALA A 1044 9.12 37.60 1.36
C ALA A 1044 9.80 37.45 -0.01
N ALA A 1045 11.06 37.87 -0.11
CA ALA A 1045 11.86 37.69 -1.31
C ALA A 1045 12.27 36.22 -1.49
N SER A 1046 12.92 35.60 -0.50
CA SER A 1046 13.50 34.27 -0.63
C SER A 1046 12.44 33.17 -0.81
N TRP A 1047 11.29 33.27 -0.15
CA TRP A 1047 10.20 32.29 -0.31
C TRP A 1047 9.56 32.33 -1.70
N SER A 1048 9.78 33.41 -2.47
CA SER A 1048 9.31 33.52 -3.86
C SER A 1048 10.22 32.74 -4.84
N SER A 1049 11.33 32.18 -4.37
CA SER A 1049 12.35 31.54 -5.19
C SER A 1049 12.08 30.04 -5.48
N ILE A 1050 12.68 29.52 -6.53
CA ILE A 1050 12.72 28.09 -6.88
C ILE A 1050 13.41 27.24 -5.79
N PRO A 1051 14.54 27.66 -5.16
CA PRO A 1051 15.11 26.95 -4.02
C PRO A 1051 14.12 26.65 -2.88
N PHE A 1052 13.31 27.64 -2.44
CA PHE A 1052 12.34 27.40 -1.38
C PHE A 1052 11.13 26.59 -1.84
N ASP A 1053 10.72 26.72 -3.11
CA ASP A 1053 9.70 25.85 -3.70
C ASP A 1053 10.18 24.39 -3.76
N TYR A 1054 11.46 24.18 -4.12
CA TYR A 1054 12.11 22.87 -4.12
C TYR A 1054 12.13 22.24 -2.73
N TYR A 1055 12.49 23.00 -1.70
CA TYR A 1055 12.44 22.54 -0.31
C TYR A 1055 11.04 22.01 0.04
N VAL A 1056 9.99 22.76 -0.29
CA VAL A 1056 8.59 22.35 -0.02
C VAL A 1056 8.22 21.09 -0.80
N LYS A 1057 8.58 21.01 -2.09
CA LYS A 1057 8.33 19.85 -2.95
C LYS A 1057 8.96 18.58 -2.39
N VAL A 1058 10.24 18.63 -2.05
CA VAL A 1058 10.99 17.46 -1.58
C VAL A 1058 10.55 17.03 -0.18
N MET A 1059 10.22 17.97 0.70
CA MET A 1059 9.70 17.65 2.04
C MET A 1059 8.26 17.11 2.02
N GLY A 1060 7.61 17.05 0.84
CA GLY A 1060 6.30 16.43 0.66
C GLY A 1060 5.15 17.11 1.41
N LYS A 1061 5.27 18.40 1.74
CA LYS A 1061 4.28 19.12 2.55
C LYS A 1061 3.10 19.59 1.71
N SER A 1062 1.93 18.97 1.89
CA SER A 1062 0.68 19.33 1.18
C SER A 1062 -0.06 20.51 1.80
N ASN A 1063 0.31 20.93 3.01
CA ASN A 1063 -0.27 22.07 3.69
C ASN A 1063 0.83 22.99 4.23
N PHE A 1064 0.67 24.29 4.01
CA PHE A 1064 1.53 25.31 4.59
C PHE A 1064 1.11 25.58 6.04
N ASN A 1065 2.01 25.31 6.97
CA ASN A 1065 1.87 25.56 8.40
C ASN A 1065 3.27 25.74 9.01
N PHE A 1066 3.34 26.02 10.32
CA PHE A 1066 4.63 26.20 10.99
C PHE A 1066 5.54 24.98 10.81
N ALA A 1067 5.02 23.75 10.96
CA ALA A 1067 5.83 22.54 10.78
C ALA A 1067 6.39 22.39 9.36
N ALA A 1068 5.70 22.87 8.33
CA ALA A 1068 6.17 22.87 6.95
C ALA A 1068 7.24 23.94 6.68
N ALA A 1069 7.10 25.11 7.31
CA ALA A 1069 8.00 26.25 7.11
C ALA A 1069 9.14 26.32 8.13
N SER A 1070 9.11 25.52 9.20
CA SER A 1070 10.01 25.64 10.35
C SER A 1070 11.50 25.55 9.95
N GLY A 1071 11.84 24.66 9.02
CA GLY A 1071 13.20 24.49 8.52
C GLY A 1071 13.63 25.48 7.44
N PHE A 1072 12.82 26.50 7.14
CA PHE A 1072 13.17 27.52 6.15
C PHE A 1072 14.33 28.37 6.65
N PRO A 1073 15.46 28.48 5.92
CA PRO A 1073 16.55 29.36 6.30
C PRO A 1073 16.12 30.83 6.30
N VAL A 1074 16.56 31.58 7.31
CA VAL A 1074 16.41 33.04 7.33
C VAL A 1074 17.76 33.63 6.92
N LEU A 1075 17.87 34.02 5.66
CA LEU A 1075 19.14 34.49 5.09
C LEU A 1075 19.68 35.70 5.84
N LYS A 1076 21.00 35.80 5.98
CA LYS A 1076 21.73 36.97 6.48
C LYS A 1076 23.08 37.07 5.79
N THR A 1077 23.08 37.71 4.63
CA THR A 1077 24.17 37.64 3.65
C THR A 1077 24.46 39.01 3.03
N LYS A 1078 25.55 39.12 2.28
CA LYS A 1078 25.84 40.33 1.50
C LYS A 1078 24.83 40.62 0.38
N TYR A 1079 23.96 39.66 0.05
CA TYR A 1079 22.97 39.74 -1.03
C TYR A 1079 21.61 40.29 -0.58
N ASP A 1080 21.39 40.45 0.72
CA ASP A 1080 20.07 40.76 1.30
C ASP A 1080 19.45 42.03 0.71
N GLY A 1081 20.27 43.05 0.47
CA GLY A 1081 19.79 44.32 -0.06
C GLY A 1081 19.18 44.19 -1.47
N GLU A 1082 19.76 43.34 -2.31
CA GLU A 1082 19.31 43.08 -3.68
C GLU A 1082 18.06 42.19 -3.70
N LEU A 1083 18.00 41.19 -2.81
CA LEU A 1083 16.85 40.32 -2.61
C LEU A 1083 15.63 41.12 -2.12
N ILE A 1084 15.82 41.91 -1.07
CA ILE A 1084 14.76 42.73 -0.48
C ILE A 1084 14.25 43.73 -1.51
N LEU A 1085 15.12 44.39 -2.28
CA LEU A 1085 14.68 45.33 -3.30
C LEU A 1085 13.76 44.65 -4.33
N ARG A 1086 14.19 43.55 -4.94
CA ARG A 1086 13.39 42.84 -5.97
C ARG A 1086 12.09 42.28 -5.40
N GLY A 1087 12.14 41.64 -4.24
CA GLY A 1087 10.95 41.12 -3.56
C GLY A 1087 9.96 42.23 -3.21
N LEU A 1088 10.45 43.40 -2.80
CA LEU A 1088 9.62 44.58 -2.51
C LEU A 1088 8.95 45.11 -3.78
N LEU A 1089 9.71 45.30 -4.86
CA LEU A 1089 9.19 45.85 -6.13
C LEU A 1089 8.21 44.90 -6.83
N LEU A 1090 8.34 43.59 -6.63
CA LEU A 1090 7.36 42.60 -7.08
C LEU A 1090 6.00 42.74 -6.38
N ASN A 1091 6.02 43.07 -5.08
CA ASN A 1091 4.82 43.07 -4.24
C ASN A 1091 4.15 44.46 -4.09
N ALA A 1092 4.92 45.55 -4.07
CA ALA A 1092 4.42 46.89 -3.74
C ALA A 1092 3.65 47.57 -4.89
N LEU A 1093 2.59 46.94 -5.39
CA LEU A 1093 1.95 47.27 -6.68
C LEU A 1093 1.03 48.51 -6.67
N THR A 1094 0.54 48.94 -5.51
CA THR A 1094 -0.40 50.07 -5.39
C THR A 1094 -0.03 50.98 -4.22
N SER A 1095 -0.65 52.14 -4.13
CA SER A 1095 -0.44 53.12 -3.05
C SER A 1095 -0.73 52.55 -1.66
N ASN A 1096 -1.58 51.51 -1.58
CA ASN A 1096 -1.82 50.74 -0.35
C ASN A 1096 -0.55 50.09 0.24
N PHE A 1097 0.52 49.94 -0.56
CA PHE A 1097 1.80 49.39 -0.13
C PHE A 1097 2.83 50.46 0.26
N GLN A 1098 2.52 51.76 0.16
CA GLN A 1098 3.49 52.84 0.37
C GLN A 1098 4.22 52.76 1.73
N THR A 1099 3.51 52.41 2.81
CA THR A 1099 4.11 52.24 4.14
C THR A 1099 5.12 51.09 4.17
N ILE A 1100 4.79 49.96 3.53
CA ILE A 1100 5.66 48.78 3.42
C ILE A 1100 6.86 49.12 2.55
N TYR A 1101 6.63 49.75 1.40
CA TYR A 1101 7.67 50.22 0.50
C TYR A 1101 8.71 51.08 1.22
N ARG A 1102 8.28 52.15 1.91
CA ARG A 1102 9.18 53.07 2.61
C ARG A 1102 9.99 52.38 3.71
N LYS A 1103 9.37 51.45 4.45
CA LYS A 1103 10.06 50.67 5.50
C LYS A 1103 11.04 49.67 4.89
N GLY A 1104 10.69 49.01 3.78
CA GLY A 1104 11.51 48.01 3.11
C GLY A 1104 12.80 48.57 2.51
N LEU A 1105 12.73 49.79 1.96
CA LEU A 1105 13.91 50.47 1.40
C LEU A 1105 15.03 50.75 2.41
N GLN A 1106 14.73 50.74 3.71
CA GLN A 1106 15.75 50.89 4.76
C GLN A 1106 16.69 49.68 4.83
N PHE A 1107 16.26 48.54 4.31
CA PHE A 1107 16.98 47.27 4.31
C PHE A 1107 17.45 46.84 2.92
N SER A 1108 17.19 47.64 1.88
CA SER A 1108 17.47 47.31 0.48
C SER A 1108 18.63 48.10 -0.10
N THR A 1109 19.12 47.70 -1.28
CA THR A 1109 19.90 48.60 -2.14
C THR A 1109 18.99 49.71 -2.68
N LYS A 1110 19.58 50.86 -3.06
CA LYS A 1110 18.85 52.03 -3.57
C LYS A 1110 18.86 52.13 -5.10
N GLU A 1111 19.53 51.20 -5.76
CA GLU A 1111 19.69 51.18 -7.20
C GLU A 1111 19.31 49.78 -7.69
N LEU A 1112 18.38 49.72 -8.64
CA LEU A 1112 18.05 48.48 -9.32
C LEU A 1112 18.95 48.36 -10.55
N CYS A 1113 19.91 47.45 -10.49
CA CYS A 1113 20.74 47.06 -11.63
C CYS A 1113 20.37 45.64 -12.04
N TRP A 1114 19.88 45.49 -13.26
CA TRP A 1114 19.60 44.19 -13.89
C TRP A 1114 20.90 43.52 -14.35
N SER A 1115 20.94 42.20 -14.24
CA SER A 1115 22.07 41.39 -14.72
C SER A 1115 22.16 41.29 -16.24
N LYS A 1116 21.04 41.51 -16.93
CA LYS A 1116 20.89 41.37 -18.38
C LYS A 1116 20.68 42.73 -19.03
N ASP A 1117 21.42 42.99 -20.11
CA ASP A 1117 21.21 44.17 -20.96
C ASP A 1117 20.08 43.88 -21.97
N ASP A 1118 18.87 44.31 -21.65
CA ASP A 1118 17.65 44.11 -22.45
C ASP A 1118 16.82 45.38 -22.45
N THR A 1119 16.33 45.81 -23.62
CA THR A 1119 15.57 47.07 -23.76
C THR A 1119 14.27 47.12 -22.95
N ARG A 1120 13.75 45.95 -22.55
CA ARG A 1120 12.55 45.82 -21.70
C ARG A 1120 12.86 46.05 -20.22
N LEU A 1121 14.13 46.02 -19.83
CA LEU A 1121 14.61 46.21 -18.47
C LEU A 1121 15.30 47.57 -18.37
N LYS A 1122 14.98 48.33 -17.32
CA LYS A 1122 15.58 49.66 -17.10
C LYS A 1122 16.25 49.72 -15.75
N ASN A 1123 17.56 49.99 -15.75
CA ASN A 1123 18.29 50.35 -14.53
C ASN A 1123 17.85 51.75 -14.09
N HIS A 1124 17.55 51.93 -12.81
CA HIS A 1124 17.21 53.24 -12.28
C HIS A 1124 17.41 53.33 -10.76
N LEU A 1125 17.60 54.57 -10.29
CA LEU A 1125 17.67 54.90 -8.87
C LEU A 1125 16.25 54.88 -8.27
N ILE A 1126 16.10 54.20 -7.14
CA ILE A 1126 14.83 53.98 -6.48
C ILE A 1126 14.51 55.15 -5.55
N SER A 1127 13.39 55.82 -5.78
CA SER A 1127 12.89 56.93 -4.97
C SER A 1127 12.52 56.48 -3.55
N SER A 1128 12.73 57.33 -2.54
CA SER A 1128 12.30 57.06 -1.17
C SER A 1128 10.78 57.00 -1.00
N GLU A 1129 10.04 57.67 -1.89
CA GLU A 1129 8.58 57.66 -1.93
C GLU A 1129 8.06 56.78 -3.07
N TRP A 1130 6.96 56.07 -2.79
CA TRP A 1130 6.30 55.20 -3.76
C TRP A 1130 5.67 56.01 -4.90
N SER A 1131 5.78 55.53 -6.14
CA SER A 1131 5.08 56.08 -7.30
C SER A 1131 4.69 54.96 -8.27
N TYR A 1132 3.79 55.25 -9.21
CA TYR A 1132 3.24 54.26 -10.13
C TYR A 1132 4.29 53.48 -10.95
N ASN A 1133 5.41 54.13 -11.29
CA ASN A 1133 6.47 53.62 -12.17
C ASN A 1133 7.54 52.80 -11.45
N VAL A 1134 7.50 52.73 -10.12
CA VAL A 1134 8.52 52.03 -9.31
C VAL A 1134 8.32 50.50 -9.29
N PRO A 1135 7.10 49.96 -9.13
CA PRO A 1135 6.88 48.51 -9.04
C PRO A 1135 7.12 47.80 -10.39
N LEU A 1136 7.47 46.51 -10.33
CA LEU A 1136 7.64 45.68 -11.52
C LEU A 1136 6.28 45.21 -12.03
N ARG A 1137 5.85 45.72 -13.19
CA ARG A 1137 4.49 45.50 -13.73
C ARG A 1137 4.46 44.61 -14.95
N THR A 1138 5.44 44.71 -15.84
CA THR A 1138 5.43 43.90 -17.07
C THR A 1138 5.72 42.44 -16.75
N ASP A 1139 5.19 41.52 -17.56
CA ASP A 1139 5.41 40.09 -17.35
C ASP A 1139 6.90 39.74 -17.40
N TYR A 1140 7.66 40.39 -18.30
CA TYR A 1140 9.10 40.18 -18.46
C TYR A 1140 9.93 40.68 -17.28
N GLU A 1141 9.69 41.91 -16.78
CA GLU A 1141 10.39 42.43 -15.59
C GLU A 1141 10.16 41.53 -14.37
N ARG A 1142 8.91 41.09 -14.19
CA ARG A 1142 8.53 40.23 -13.06
C ARG A 1142 9.19 38.85 -13.18
N ARG A 1143 9.23 38.28 -14.39
CA ARG A 1143 9.99 37.04 -14.66
C ARG A 1143 11.47 37.22 -14.31
N GLN A 1144 12.12 38.26 -14.83
CA GLN A 1144 13.55 38.48 -14.61
C GLN A 1144 13.89 38.71 -13.13
N ALA A 1145 13.04 39.43 -12.39
CA ALA A 1145 13.22 39.59 -10.95
C ALA A 1145 13.16 38.26 -10.20
N LEU A 1146 12.25 37.36 -10.58
CA LEU A 1146 12.19 36.02 -9.98
C LEU A 1146 13.43 35.19 -10.32
N VAL A 1147 13.94 35.28 -11.55
CA VAL A 1147 15.21 34.63 -11.96
C VAL A 1147 16.38 35.11 -11.11
N GLU A 1148 16.52 36.43 -10.91
CA GLU A 1148 17.60 36.99 -10.09
C GLU A 1148 17.41 36.69 -8.60
N ILE A 1149 16.18 36.64 -8.10
CA ILE A 1149 15.86 36.18 -6.75
C ILE A 1149 16.27 34.71 -6.56
N ASP A 1150 16.06 33.84 -7.55
CA ASP A 1150 16.48 32.45 -7.49
C ASP A 1150 18.00 32.35 -7.32
N VAL A 1151 18.77 33.10 -8.13
CA VAL A 1151 20.24 33.14 -8.08
C VAL A 1151 20.75 33.68 -6.76
N LEU A 1152 20.26 34.83 -6.32
CA LEU A 1152 20.68 35.45 -5.06
C LEU A 1152 20.31 34.59 -3.85
N THR A 1153 19.16 33.92 -3.89
CA THR A 1153 18.74 32.99 -2.83
C THR A 1153 19.63 31.75 -2.82
N ALA A 1154 19.92 31.16 -3.98
CA ALA A 1154 20.83 30.03 -4.12
C ALA A 1154 22.22 30.36 -3.57
N MET A 1155 22.81 31.48 -3.99
CA MET A 1155 24.08 31.98 -3.45
C MET A 1155 24.01 32.23 -1.94
N GLY A 1156 22.87 32.72 -1.44
CA GLY A 1156 22.67 33.04 -0.03
C GLY A 1156 22.59 31.81 0.89
N ILE A 1157 22.06 30.69 0.40
CA ILE A 1157 22.02 29.40 1.12
C ILE A 1157 23.31 28.60 0.93
N GLY A 1158 24.21 29.03 0.03
CA GLY A 1158 25.46 28.34 -0.28
C GLY A 1158 25.35 27.26 -1.35
N MET A 1159 24.32 27.32 -2.19
CA MET A 1159 24.23 26.49 -3.40
C MET A 1159 25.20 26.98 -4.47
N THR A 1160 25.53 26.09 -5.40
CA THR A 1160 26.26 26.39 -6.64
C THR A 1160 25.29 26.64 -7.79
N LEU A 1161 25.77 27.26 -8.88
CA LEU A 1161 24.98 27.45 -10.10
C LEU A 1161 24.49 26.11 -10.68
N SER A 1162 25.34 25.06 -10.65
CA SER A 1162 24.96 23.73 -11.11
C SER A 1162 23.78 23.18 -10.31
N GLN A 1163 23.80 23.29 -8.99
CA GLN A 1163 22.71 22.83 -8.13
C GLN A 1163 21.40 23.59 -8.42
N LEU A 1164 21.45 24.91 -8.65
CA LEU A 1164 20.27 25.69 -9.02
C LEU A 1164 19.68 25.24 -10.37
N LYS A 1165 20.53 25.00 -11.37
CA LYS A 1165 20.10 24.46 -12.66
C LYS A 1165 19.52 23.04 -12.50
N ASP A 1166 20.17 22.19 -11.71
CA ASP A 1166 19.74 20.81 -11.47
C ASP A 1166 18.36 20.72 -10.81
N ILE A 1167 18.07 21.55 -9.79
CA ILE A 1167 16.72 21.55 -9.18
C ILE A 1167 15.66 21.95 -10.20
N TYR A 1168 15.90 23.00 -11.00
CA TYR A 1168 14.95 23.47 -12.00
C TYR A 1168 14.69 22.38 -13.05
N ARG A 1169 15.76 21.79 -13.59
CA ARG A 1169 15.72 20.75 -14.62
C ARG A 1169 15.06 19.44 -14.14
N LEU A 1170 15.41 18.97 -12.95
CA LEU A 1170 14.99 17.65 -12.48
C LEU A 1170 13.60 17.67 -11.83
N GLN A 1171 13.19 18.77 -11.17
CA GLN A 1171 11.98 18.81 -10.33
C GLN A 1171 10.84 19.69 -10.89
N PHE A 1172 11.14 20.66 -11.77
CA PHE A 1172 10.16 21.63 -12.26
C PHE A 1172 9.77 21.42 -13.73
N ALA A 1173 9.52 20.17 -14.12
CA ALA A 1173 9.21 19.79 -15.51
C ALA A 1173 8.00 20.57 -16.10
N ILE A 1174 6.97 20.87 -15.30
CA ILE A 1174 5.81 21.65 -15.76
C ILE A 1174 6.18 23.12 -15.97
N ALA A 1175 7.00 23.71 -15.08
CA ALA A 1175 7.46 25.08 -15.27
C ALA A 1175 8.32 25.21 -16.52
N GLN A 1176 9.21 24.24 -16.77
CA GLN A 1176 9.99 24.15 -18.02
C GLN A 1176 9.08 24.06 -19.25
N GLN A 1177 8.09 23.14 -19.23
CA GLN A 1177 7.15 22.98 -20.33
C GLN A 1177 6.38 24.28 -20.61
N TYR A 1178 6.05 25.05 -19.58
CA TYR A 1178 5.37 26.32 -19.75
C TYR A 1178 6.30 27.43 -20.26
N GLU A 1179 7.51 27.53 -19.74
CA GLU A 1179 8.47 28.56 -20.15
C GLU A 1179 8.95 28.38 -21.60
N ILE A 1180 9.16 27.15 -22.06
CA ILE A 1180 9.59 26.84 -23.44
C ILE A 1180 8.57 27.31 -24.50
N ASP A 1181 7.29 27.44 -24.14
CA ASP A 1181 6.20 27.86 -25.03
C ASP A 1181 5.51 29.14 -24.54
N THR A 1182 6.20 29.96 -23.74
CA THR A 1182 5.76 31.30 -23.36
C THR A 1182 6.55 32.35 -24.13
N TRP A 1183 5.83 33.21 -24.86
CA TRP A 1183 6.40 34.21 -25.76
C TRP A 1183 6.11 35.62 -25.25
N TYR A 1184 7.12 36.47 -25.32
CA TYR A 1184 7.04 37.88 -24.92
C TYR A 1184 7.10 38.79 -26.14
N ASP A 1185 6.44 39.93 -26.05
CA ASP A 1185 6.54 41.00 -27.03
C ASP A 1185 7.68 41.97 -26.70
N SER A 1186 7.94 42.94 -27.59
CA SER A 1186 9.02 43.93 -27.40
C SER A 1186 8.81 44.86 -26.22
N ASN A 1187 7.60 44.91 -25.64
CA ASN A 1187 7.27 45.69 -24.45
C ASN A 1187 7.26 44.83 -23.17
N GLY A 1188 7.57 43.54 -23.27
CA GLY A 1188 7.63 42.62 -22.14
C GLY A 1188 6.29 42.05 -21.70
N ARG A 1189 5.25 42.09 -22.53
CA ARG A 1189 3.96 41.40 -22.29
C ARG A 1189 3.97 39.99 -22.84
N ILE A 1190 3.29 39.06 -22.19
CA ILE A 1190 3.06 37.71 -22.73
C ILE A 1190 2.09 37.79 -23.91
N VAL A 1191 2.56 37.46 -25.12
CA VAL A 1191 1.75 37.39 -26.34
C VAL A 1191 1.10 36.03 -26.53
N PHE A 1192 1.71 34.96 -25.99
CA PHE A 1192 1.17 33.59 -26.01
C PHE A 1192 1.78 32.78 -24.87
N THR A 1193 1.00 31.91 -24.23
CA THR A 1193 1.49 30.92 -23.27
C THR A 1193 0.58 29.69 -23.24
N ASN A 1194 1.16 28.52 -23.00
CA ASN A 1194 0.44 27.27 -22.72
C ASN A 1194 0.16 27.07 -21.22
N ASN A 1195 0.51 28.05 -20.36
CA ASN A 1195 0.34 27.96 -18.93
C ASN A 1195 -1.14 28.00 -18.51
N ARG A 1196 -1.59 26.92 -17.87
CA ARG A 1196 -2.98 26.76 -17.39
C ARG A 1196 -3.36 27.71 -16.25
N SER A 1197 -2.40 28.32 -15.55
CA SER A 1197 -2.69 29.32 -14.53
C SER A 1197 -2.99 30.69 -15.14
N LEU A 1198 -2.54 30.96 -16.37
CA LEU A 1198 -2.67 32.22 -17.12
C LEU A 1198 -3.72 32.11 -18.24
N THR A 1199 -4.87 31.51 -17.94
CA THR A 1199 -5.99 31.42 -18.90
C THR A 1199 -6.40 32.80 -19.41
N ASN A 1200 -6.65 32.91 -20.72
CA ASN A 1200 -7.01 34.14 -21.43
C ASN A 1200 -5.92 35.22 -21.53
N VAL A 1201 -4.68 34.96 -21.10
CA VAL A 1201 -3.52 35.83 -21.34
C VAL A 1201 -2.94 35.55 -22.74
N GLY A 1202 -2.68 36.58 -23.53
CA GLY A 1202 -2.17 36.42 -24.90
C GLY A 1202 -3.19 35.86 -25.90
N PHE A 1203 -2.75 35.53 -27.11
CA PHE A 1203 -3.60 34.90 -28.13
C PHE A 1203 -3.81 33.41 -27.85
N ASP A 1204 -4.86 32.81 -28.42
CA ASP A 1204 -5.00 31.36 -28.42
C ASP A 1204 -3.97 30.72 -29.38
N ARG A 1205 -3.72 29.41 -29.20
CA ARG A 1205 -2.70 28.69 -29.97
C ARG A 1205 -2.93 28.73 -31.49
N SER A 1206 -4.19 28.67 -31.93
CA SER A 1206 -4.51 28.67 -33.37
C SER A 1206 -4.17 30.02 -33.98
N THR A 1207 -4.59 31.11 -33.34
CA THR A 1207 -4.29 32.47 -33.80
C THR A 1207 -2.78 32.76 -33.77
N TRP A 1208 -2.10 32.35 -32.70
CA TRP A 1208 -0.67 32.53 -32.53
C TRP A 1208 0.15 31.89 -33.66
N GLU A 1209 -0.03 30.58 -33.89
CA GLU A 1209 0.76 29.82 -34.87
C GLU A 1209 0.46 30.24 -36.31
N ASN A 1210 -0.80 30.51 -36.64
CA ASN A 1210 -1.20 30.76 -38.03
C ASN A 1210 -1.00 32.22 -38.49
N SER A 1211 -1.00 33.19 -37.56
CA SER A 1211 -1.12 34.61 -37.94
C SER A 1211 -0.06 35.56 -37.33
N ILE A 1212 0.61 35.17 -36.24
CA ILE A 1212 1.36 36.13 -35.40
C ILE A 1212 2.85 35.75 -35.22
N LYS A 1213 3.17 34.50 -34.91
CA LYS A 1213 4.51 34.03 -34.45
C LYS A 1213 5.72 34.47 -35.29
N GLY A 1214 5.55 34.63 -36.61
CA GLY A 1214 6.61 35.00 -37.56
C GLY A 1214 6.62 36.47 -37.98
N ALA A 1215 5.99 37.36 -37.22
CA ALA A 1215 5.88 38.77 -37.58
C ALA A 1215 7.24 39.51 -37.61
N PRO A 1216 7.47 40.41 -38.60
CA PRO A 1216 8.66 41.25 -38.61
C PRO A 1216 8.67 42.23 -37.44
N ALA A 1217 9.87 42.58 -36.95
CA ALA A 1217 10.07 43.54 -35.87
C ALA A 1217 9.33 44.87 -36.12
N GLY A 1218 8.71 45.42 -35.08
CA GLY A 1218 7.89 46.63 -35.11
C GLY A 1218 6.44 46.42 -35.57
N LYS A 1219 6.06 45.24 -36.10
CA LYS A 1219 4.67 44.95 -36.47
C LYS A 1219 3.79 44.86 -35.22
N LYS A 1220 2.64 45.52 -35.27
CA LYS A 1220 1.68 45.61 -34.16
C LYS A 1220 0.48 44.69 -34.39
N PHE A 1221 0.01 44.07 -33.31
CA PHE A 1221 -1.19 43.23 -33.27
C PHE A 1221 -2.10 43.72 -32.15
N TYR A 1222 -3.40 43.59 -32.37
CA TYR A 1222 -4.41 44.12 -31.46
C TYR A 1222 -5.37 43.01 -31.05
N ARG A 1223 -5.68 42.93 -29.75
CA ARG A 1223 -6.67 42.01 -29.20
C ARG A 1223 -7.65 42.77 -28.33
N THR A 1224 -8.91 42.84 -28.75
CA THR A 1224 -9.98 43.40 -27.93
C THR A 1224 -10.47 42.34 -26.95
N ILE A 1225 -10.49 42.69 -25.66
CA ILE A 1225 -11.01 41.83 -24.60
C ILE A 1225 -12.06 42.58 -23.79
N THR A 1226 -13.02 41.83 -23.26
CA THR A 1226 -13.92 42.30 -22.19
C THR A 1226 -13.20 42.13 -20.86
N ASP A 1227 -12.90 43.25 -20.20
CA ASP A 1227 -12.19 43.30 -18.93
C ASP A 1227 -13.17 43.66 -17.81
N ASP A 1228 -13.54 42.68 -16.98
CA ASP A 1228 -14.34 42.85 -15.76
C ASP A 1228 -13.48 42.90 -14.49
N THR A 1229 -12.16 43.09 -14.62
CA THR A 1229 -11.24 43.16 -13.47
C THR A 1229 -11.16 44.55 -12.85
N MET A 1230 -11.78 45.56 -13.48
CA MET A 1230 -11.78 46.96 -13.05
C MET A 1230 -13.11 47.37 -12.35
N PRO A 1231 -13.08 48.33 -11.41
CA PRO A 1231 -14.31 48.90 -10.86
C PRO A 1231 -15.16 49.58 -11.94
N GLY A 1232 -16.50 49.47 -11.83
CA GLY A 1232 -17.44 50.09 -12.78
C GLY A 1232 -18.08 49.15 -13.81
N GLY A 1233 -17.72 47.86 -13.78
CA GLY A 1233 -18.28 46.82 -14.64
C GLY A 1233 -17.38 46.44 -15.81
N PRO A 1234 -17.82 45.52 -16.68
CA PRO A 1234 -17.02 45.06 -17.80
C PRO A 1234 -16.78 46.19 -18.80
N ILE A 1235 -15.52 46.45 -19.13
CA ILE A 1235 -15.12 47.41 -20.17
C ILE A 1235 -14.51 46.69 -21.36
N GLU A 1236 -14.77 47.16 -22.58
CA GLU A 1236 -13.99 46.71 -23.74
C GLU A 1236 -12.67 47.48 -23.80
N ARG A 1237 -11.56 46.75 -23.81
CA ARG A 1237 -10.23 47.33 -23.98
C ARG A 1237 -9.46 46.59 -25.06
N THR A 1238 -8.64 47.32 -25.81
CA THR A 1238 -7.78 46.75 -26.85
C THR A 1238 -6.35 46.71 -26.36
N ILE A 1239 -5.77 45.51 -26.32
CA ILE A 1239 -4.37 45.28 -25.96
C ILE A 1239 -3.54 45.32 -27.24
N GLU A 1240 -2.45 46.10 -27.23
CA GLU A 1240 -1.44 46.16 -28.28
C GLU A 1240 -0.27 45.21 -27.96
N TYR A 1241 0.12 44.38 -28.92
CA TYR A 1241 1.31 43.52 -28.88
C TYR A 1241 2.26 43.91 -30.01
N VAL A 1242 3.55 44.02 -29.73
CA VAL A 1242 4.55 44.52 -30.69
C VAL A 1242 5.68 43.50 -30.92
N ALA A 1243 5.90 43.14 -32.18
CA ALA A 1243 7.00 42.26 -32.59
C ALA A 1243 8.38 42.98 -32.48
N PRO A 1244 9.52 42.27 -32.35
CA PRO A 1244 9.68 40.83 -32.43
C PRO A 1244 9.14 40.13 -31.19
N PHE A 1245 8.74 38.87 -31.37
CA PHE A 1245 8.37 38.00 -30.28
C PHE A 1245 9.50 37.04 -29.98
N ASP A 1246 9.85 36.89 -28.72
CA ASP A 1246 10.95 36.04 -28.29
C ASP A 1246 10.56 35.15 -27.11
N ARG A 1247 11.41 34.16 -26.86
CA ARG A 1247 11.33 33.24 -25.73
C ARG A 1247 12.52 33.47 -24.83
N CYS A 1248 12.38 33.09 -23.58
CA CYS A 1248 13.46 33.15 -22.62
C CYS A 1248 14.02 31.76 -22.34
N ASP A 1249 15.32 31.70 -22.10
CA ASP A 1249 16.00 30.52 -21.58
C ASP A 1249 16.40 30.78 -20.13
N ARG A 1250 15.72 30.13 -19.18
CA ARG A 1250 15.96 30.35 -17.75
C ARG A 1250 17.35 29.89 -17.33
N GLU A 1251 17.90 28.83 -17.91
CA GLU A 1251 19.23 28.36 -17.54
C GLU A 1251 20.31 29.34 -17.99
N GLN A 1252 20.18 29.88 -19.20
CA GLN A 1252 21.07 30.93 -19.69
C GLN A 1252 20.92 32.23 -18.86
N ASP A 1253 19.68 32.58 -18.48
CA ASP A 1253 19.46 33.75 -17.63
C ASP A 1253 20.03 33.53 -16.21
N TYR A 1254 20.01 32.30 -15.68
CA TYR A 1254 20.71 31.95 -14.43
C TYR A 1254 22.21 32.13 -14.54
N GLU A 1255 22.84 31.65 -15.63
CA GLU A 1255 24.28 31.85 -15.87
C GLU A 1255 24.65 33.34 -15.91
N THR A 1256 23.85 34.12 -16.63
CA THR A 1256 24.05 35.58 -16.77
C THR A 1256 23.93 36.29 -15.42
N ALA A 1257 22.86 36.00 -14.67
CA ALA A 1257 22.63 36.57 -13.35
C ALA A 1257 23.71 36.14 -12.34
N TRP A 1258 24.13 34.88 -12.39
CA TRP A 1258 25.18 34.35 -11.51
C TRP A 1258 26.50 35.07 -11.73
N ALA A 1259 26.96 35.16 -12.99
CA ALA A 1259 28.21 35.84 -13.34
C ALA A 1259 28.17 37.32 -12.91
N PHE A 1260 27.04 38.00 -13.12
CA PHE A 1260 26.87 39.40 -12.72
C PHE A 1260 26.99 39.60 -11.20
N PHE A 1261 26.29 38.81 -10.38
CA PHE A 1261 26.34 38.97 -8.93
C PHE A 1261 27.65 38.44 -8.32
N GLU A 1262 28.25 37.43 -8.94
CA GLU A 1262 29.60 36.96 -8.59
C GLU A 1262 30.64 38.05 -8.86
N GLU A 1263 30.58 38.76 -10.00
CA GLU A 1263 31.48 39.88 -10.25
C GLU A 1263 31.24 41.04 -9.27
N LYS A 1264 29.97 41.40 -9.05
CA LYS A 1264 29.56 42.52 -8.19
C LYS A 1264 29.97 42.32 -6.74
N TYR A 1265 29.90 41.10 -6.22
CA TYR A 1265 30.14 40.80 -4.80
C TYR A 1265 31.36 39.91 -4.53
N GLY A 1266 31.98 39.30 -5.54
CA GLY A 1266 33.11 38.37 -5.41
C GLY A 1266 34.44 39.05 -5.08
N LYS A 1267 34.60 40.34 -5.38
CA LYS A 1267 35.82 41.13 -5.02
C LYS A 1267 35.83 41.65 -3.58
N GLN A 1268 34.77 41.41 -2.80
CA GLN A 1268 34.72 41.72 -1.36
C GLN A 1268 34.80 40.42 -0.58
N GLY A 1269 36.02 39.91 -0.39
CA GLY A 1269 36.29 38.67 0.34
C GLY A 1269 37.67 38.06 0.06
N SER A 1270 38.74 38.78 0.45
CA SER A 1270 39.98 38.20 0.94
C SER A 1270 40.13 38.58 2.41
#